data_AF-A0A0D1Y864-F1
#
_entry.id   AF-A0A0D1Y864-F1
#
_cell.length_a   1.000
_cell.length_b   1.000
_cell.length_c   1.000
_cell.angle_alpha   90.00
_cell.angle_beta   90.00
_cell.angle_gamma   90.00
#
_symmetry.space_group_name_H-M   'P 1'
#
loop_
_entity.id
_entity.type
_entity.pdbx_description
1 polymer ?
#
loop_
_entity_poly.entity_id
_entity_poly.type
_entity_poly.pdbx_seq_one_letter_code
_entity_poly.pdbx_strand_id
1 'polypeptide(L)'
;MGSMQDSLPITWRPKADEHDTEYERARVGRVFNHRRPKRYPRAIVEATQESHIVDAVRLANQLGCRVSVRSGGHSWAAWSVREDAVLIDLGDYHHLELNAEQNEVIVSPSTTGRVLNTYLGERGFLFAGGHCPDVGVGGFLLQGGMGWNCKNWGWACEQVTAIDIVNAQGERLHCNNTENSDFYWAARGAGPGFPGVVTKFYLRVRRSYSNMLSSCFIYPISSYREVMKWVVAIAPTCDNDTEVVAVGAYPPPESGLQSEPCIMPLFVTFKNSEKEAQTALEQANASRPPGAFVELVNQPTSLLNEYRNQAAANPQGHRYCAENAYIKNDEDVAAVLEEAFCTLPHPKAFSLWYSMNPCSRRPLPDMALSMQSDHYFALYTIWEHESDDRRCQAWVQNIMKTVERHSEGAYLGDSDFQVRRTKFWADENARRLMAIRQKLDPEGRICGYLDIDDPQLAQSDLQLADYSTSQVQYHEAPADWGLQISPQPNLGEAAEEQPQTTTYDVEKAPTHIEMQMSAQLPTPTTFDHDSVIMPLGSPFFQGQQFMGFDEFSFFDVLRDSMTPITGNAQSNNTASDVLPTFPRDVLDFNIDSFVDIPNTQPFPGFFPSEQEHDSGGIGPDGDRFAGCKSGYVTPAAVPGSITLGQKAFRESMWLWTPALGDHGAAEQLNLSLSYDDATLEAQQTIDSAPLSDQLTLATRDRILAMVLSTCEPDTYCHVVSCFPSPKFLTNLLNTFVAHHVRQDTTCIHVPTLKINEEGPEILGSMISFGASVSRIPEVRKLGFALQESVRMALPAKFESDNRTTRELGLLQAYVLHLNVGLWSGNRRKIEIAESFALPLITMIRRAGHFRWQRHPDCVPEVHDDEKTTEAKWHSWVQAESWKRLALHLFVRDTETSMSLLNRPIISYAELSLELPFSRDIWLAKTAKEWREVYLDRMSRSQDRLPSLRTCIEDAGPVFKLGNLIDMQMSLKAIISSIWSLIWQYREMKTTFRQNDKLGGARGSGSMTSSSLYQEITQAIQHLRLNTAEEWGSVMNPPATLLLELGCMHLHVSLEDIQTLLGKEGEEAARKVLLRLSTWAESSESRQALYHAGQVLRMAKQFPSGGLRDAPAVAVYHASLVLWAYAVLSKVSSFGGSGGPDSFTTNRPSKTTTDAPSERAASLGSRNSSVALLDGEDIPALQRFLVLGKGVPSIRPSDGGDYNQVNNGNLNIALSDPSAVMSTITSILQSKNWDDERGYPPLVSNLSKLMRALGSAAAGKRRR
;
A
#
# COMPACT_ATOMS: atom_id res chain seq x y z
N MET A 1 -2.41 -37.87 17.79
CA MET A 1 -1.74 -36.58 18.02
C MET A 1 -1.24 -36.03 16.70
N GLY A 2 -0.08 -36.46 16.16
CA GLY A 2 0.51 -35.90 14.91
C GLY A 2 -0.48 -35.53 13.80
N SER A 3 -1.23 -36.50 13.27
CA SER A 3 -2.13 -36.32 12.10
C SER A 3 -3.30 -35.32 12.24
N MET A 4 -3.43 -34.62 13.37
CA MET A 4 -4.40 -33.54 13.57
C MET A 4 -3.72 -32.20 13.93
N GLN A 5 -2.44 -32.24 14.31
CA GLN A 5 -1.61 -31.05 14.55
C GLN A 5 -0.98 -30.56 13.24
N ASP A 6 -0.55 -31.47 12.37
CA ASP A 6 0.11 -31.18 11.08
C ASP A 6 -0.79 -30.40 10.07
N SER A 7 -2.07 -30.22 10.37
CA SER A 7 -3.06 -29.55 9.52
C SER A 7 -3.77 -28.35 10.17
N LEU A 8 -3.47 -28.04 11.44
CA LEU A 8 -4.04 -26.87 12.12
C LEU A 8 -3.04 -25.70 12.06
N PRO A 9 -3.45 -24.47 11.70
CA PRO A 9 -2.61 -23.27 11.79
C PRO A 9 -2.54 -22.84 13.26
N ILE A 10 -1.65 -23.49 14.04
CA ILE A 10 -1.62 -23.40 15.49
C ILE A 10 -0.25 -22.95 16.03
N THR A 11 -0.22 -21.75 16.64
CA THR A 11 0.94 -21.25 17.39
C THR A 11 0.75 -21.62 18.87
N TRP A 12 1.65 -22.42 19.43
CA TRP A 12 1.61 -22.85 20.83
C TRP A 12 2.27 -21.82 21.75
N ARG A 13 1.88 -21.80 23.04
CA ARG A 13 2.63 -21.04 24.05
C ARG A 13 4.05 -21.60 24.15
N PRO A 14 5.11 -20.78 24.05
CA PRO A 14 6.48 -21.24 24.24
C PRO A 14 6.70 -21.72 25.67
N LYS A 15 7.83 -22.38 25.93
CA LYS A 15 8.22 -22.69 27.30
C LYS A 15 8.62 -21.40 28.02
N ALA A 16 8.59 -21.42 29.35
CA ALA A 16 9.23 -20.36 30.12
C ALA A 16 10.71 -20.23 29.66
N ASP A 17 11.21 -19.00 29.67
CA ASP A 17 12.52 -18.54 29.20
C ASP A 17 12.64 -18.22 27.69
N GLU A 18 11.67 -18.55 26.84
CA GLU A 18 11.68 -18.22 25.39
C GLU A 18 10.84 -16.97 25.04
N HIS A 19 11.46 -15.94 24.45
CA HIS A 19 10.77 -14.77 23.88
C HIS A 19 10.32 -15.05 22.43
N ASP A 20 9.19 -15.74 22.28
CA ASP A 20 8.60 -16.02 20.97
C ASP A 20 7.82 -14.81 20.41
N THR A 21 8.37 -14.20 19.36
CA THR A 21 7.76 -13.08 18.63
C THR A 21 6.55 -13.48 17.80
N GLU A 22 6.45 -14.74 17.35
CA GLU A 22 5.28 -15.24 16.62
C GLU A 22 4.13 -15.49 17.58
N TYR A 23 4.38 -16.10 18.75
CA TYR A 23 3.36 -16.26 19.78
C TYR A 23 2.83 -14.92 20.28
N GLU A 24 3.67 -13.90 20.53
CA GLU A 24 3.16 -12.57 20.91
C GLU A 24 2.39 -11.88 19.77
N ARG A 25 2.79 -12.05 18.51
CA ARG A 25 2.00 -11.64 17.33
C ARG A 25 0.63 -12.31 17.33
N ALA A 26 0.58 -13.64 17.46
CA ALA A 26 -0.67 -14.41 17.48
C ALA A 26 -1.53 -14.07 18.71
N ARG A 27 -0.92 -13.82 19.88
CA ARG A 27 -1.63 -13.51 21.13
C ARG A 27 -2.29 -12.13 21.12
N VAL A 28 -1.56 -11.08 20.74
CA VAL A 28 -2.02 -9.67 20.88
C VAL A 28 -1.89 -8.80 19.63
N GLY A 29 -1.36 -9.31 18.51
CA GLY A 29 -1.15 -8.53 17.29
C GLY A 29 -2.43 -7.97 16.67
N ARG A 30 -3.55 -8.71 16.74
CA ARG A 30 -4.88 -8.24 16.30
C ARG A 30 -5.77 -7.70 17.44
N VAL A 31 -5.19 -7.22 18.54
CA VAL A 31 -5.92 -6.53 19.63
C VAL A 31 -5.69 -5.04 19.51
N PHE A 32 -6.76 -4.28 19.24
CA PHE A 32 -6.67 -2.84 18.94
C PHE A 32 -6.24 -1.98 20.15
N ASN A 33 -6.64 -2.36 21.37
CA ASN A 33 -6.31 -1.61 22.58
C ASN A 33 -4.88 -1.96 23.03
N HIS A 34 -3.98 -0.97 23.04
CA HIS A 34 -2.61 -1.17 23.50
C HIS A 34 -2.48 -1.35 25.03
N ARG A 35 -3.56 -1.18 25.80
CA ARG A 35 -3.70 -1.67 27.19
C ARG A 35 -3.83 -3.20 27.21
N ARG A 36 -2.75 -3.89 26.83
CA ARG A 36 -2.72 -5.35 26.61
C ARG A 36 -2.64 -6.13 27.95
N PRO A 37 -3.49 -7.14 28.17
CA PRO A 37 -3.47 -7.91 29.41
C PRO A 37 -2.29 -8.90 29.47
N LYS A 38 -1.80 -9.18 30.68
CA LYS A 38 -0.86 -10.28 30.99
C LYS A 38 -1.59 -11.64 31.09
N ARG A 39 -2.41 -11.95 30.09
CA ARG A 39 -3.17 -13.21 29.93
C ARG A 39 -2.60 -13.98 28.74
N TYR A 40 -2.38 -15.28 28.87
CA TYR A 40 -1.59 -16.11 27.96
C TYR A 40 -2.34 -17.40 27.59
N PRO A 41 -2.98 -17.46 26.39
CA PRO A 41 -3.58 -18.68 25.86
C PRO A 41 -2.54 -19.80 25.75
N ARG A 42 -2.96 -21.05 25.96
CA ARG A 42 -2.11 -22.24 25.79
C ARG A 42 -1.75 -22.48 24.32
N ALA A 43 -2.67 -22.12 23.41
CA ALA A 43 -2.43 -22.06 21.97
C ALA A 43 -3.33 -21.00 21.32
N ILE A 44 -2.92 -20.49 20.15
CA ILE A 44 -3.72 -19.69 19.24
C ILE A 44 -3.89 -20.47 17.94
N VAL A 45 -5.11 -20.56 17.43
CA VAL A 45 -5.42 -21.13 16.10
C VAL A 45 -5.91 -20.01 15.20
N GLU A 46 -5.14 -19.69 14.16
CA GLU A 46 -5.49 -18.66 13.17
C GLU A 46 -6.31 -19.31 12.04
N ALA A 47 -7.61 -19.46 12.29
CA ALA A 47 -8.51 -20.21 11.43
C ALA A 47 -8.75 -19.49 10.09
N THR A 48 -8.53 -20.20 8.99
CA THR A 48 -8.81 -19.79 7.60
C THR A 48 -10.03 -20.50 7.00
N GLN A 49 -10.50 -21.59 7.63
CA GLN A 49 -11.64 -22.39 7.20
C GLN A 49 -12.38 -23.01 8.39
N GLU A 50 -13.66 -23.34 8.20
CA GLU A 50 -14.56 -23.81 9.27
C GLU A 50 -14.08 -25.09 9.97
N SER A 51 -13.39 -25.99 9.25
CA SER A 51 -12.78 -27.20 9.83
C SER A 51 -11.76 -26.87 10.92
N HIS A 52 -10.98 -25.80 10.78
CA HIS A 52 -10.01 -25.40 11.80
C HIS A 52 -10.72 -24.97 13.10
N ILE A 53 -11.91 -24.38 13.01
CA ILE A 53 -12.73 -24.00 14.17
C ILE A 53 -13.23 -25.27 14.87
N VAL A 54 -13.77 -26.22 14.11
CA VAL A 54 -14.25 -27.51 14.59
C VAL A 54 -13.14 -28.29 15.31
N ASP A 55 -11.98 -28.42 14.67
CA ASP A 55 -10.88 -29.22 15.22
C ASP A 55 -10.13 -28.50 16.35
N ALA A 56 -10.14 -27.16 16.41
CA ALA A 56 -9.66 -26.39 17.56
C ALA A 56 -10.55 -26.56 18.81
N VAL A 57 -11.88 -26.60 18.65
CA VAL A 57 -12.79 -26.93 19.77
C VAL A 57 -12.57 -28.37 20.25
N ARG A 58 -12.40 -29.33 19.34
CA ARG A 58 -12.05 -30.72 19.68
C ARG A 58 -10.70 -30.85 20.36
N LEU A 59 -9.71 -30.04 19.97
CA LEU A 59 -8.41 -29.95 20.63
C LEU A 59 -8.56 -29.38 22.06
N ALA A 60 -9.33 -28.32 22.25
CA ALA A 60 -9.62 -27.79 23.60
C ALA A 60 -10.30 -28.83 24.50
N ASN A 61 -11.24 -29.61 23.95
CA ASN A 61 -11.86 -30.76 24.64
C ASN A 61 -10.81 -31.80 25.05
N GLN A 62 -9.92 -32.22 24.13
CA GLN A 62 -8.83 -33.17 24.41
C GLN A 62 -7.81 -32.66 25.45
N LEU A 63 -7.55 -31.35 25.48
CA LEU A 63 -6.58 -30.71 26.39
C LEU A 63 -7.13 -30.38 27.78
N GLY A 64 -8.45 -30.48 27.99
CA GLY A 64 -9.12 -29.96 29.18
C GLY A 64 -9.16 -28.42 29.26
N CYS A 65 -8.93 -27.73 28.14
CA CYS A 65 -8.90 -26.26 28.07
C CYS A 65 -10.29 -25.66 27.77
N ARG A 66 -10.48 -24.39 28.15
CA ARG A 66 -11.55 -23.54 27.60
C ARG A 66 -11.19 -23.04 26.20
N VAL A 67 -12.19 -22.66 25.42
CA VAL A 67 -12.08 -22.00 24.11
C VAL A 67 -12.38 -20.51 24.28
N SER A 68 -11.57 -19.64 23.71
CA SER A 68 -11.88 -18.22 23.52
C SER A 68 -11.86 -17.87 22.03
N VAL A 69 -12.53 -16.77 21.64
CA VAL A 69 -12.74 -16.43 20.22
C VAL A 69 -12.34 -14.97 19.96
N ARG A 70 -11.63 -14.71 18.85
CA ARG A 70 -11.36 -13.36 18.34
C ARG A 70 -11.89 -13.18 16.92
N SER A 71 -12.92 -12.34 16.77
CA SER A 71 -13.45 -11.96 15.44
C SER A 71 -12.73 -10.73 14.88
N GLY A 72 -13.06 -9.52 15.39
CA GLY A 72 -12.42 -8.26 14.98
C GLY A 72 -11.44 -7.66 15.99
N GLY A 73 -11.16 -8.32 17.12
CA GLY A 73 -10.21 -7.83 18.13
C GLY A 73 -10.67 -6.62 18.98
N HIS A 74 -11.78 -5.98 18.62
CA HIS A 74 -12.29 -4.71 19.16
C HIS A 74 -12.89 -4.73 20.59
N SER A 75 -12.51 -5.68 21.45
CA SER A 75 -12.95 -5.71 22.87
C SER A 75 -12.07 -4.79 23.73
N TRP A 76 -12.67 -3.80 24.41
CA TRP A 76 -11.96 -2.82 25.27
C TRP A 76 -11.11 -3.45 26.38
N ALA A 77 -11.54 -4.61 26.88
CA ALA A 77 -10.87 -5.42 27.91
C ALA A 77 -10.09 -6.63 27.33
N ALA A 78 -10.00 -6.73 26.00
CA ALA A 78 -9.41 -7.85 25.26
C ALA A 78 -9.91 -9.23 25.76
N TRP A 79 -11.23 -9.42 25.84
CA TRP A 79 -11.88 -10.63 26.38
C TRP A 79 -11.47 -11.95 25.72
N SER A 80 -11.00 -11.89 24.47
CA SER A 80 -10.52 -13.06 23.71
C SER A 80 -9.19 -13.61 24.23
N VAL A 81 -8.35 -12.79 24.85
CA VAL A 81 -7.05 -13.20 25.38
C VAL A 81 -7.25 -13.77 26.78
N ARG A 82 -7.43 -15.10 26.88
CA ARG A 82 -7.69 -15.81 28.14
C ARG A 82 -6.48 -16.64 28.57
N GLU A 83 -6.23 -16.78 29.87
CA GLU A 83 -5.15 -17.63 30.37
C GLU A 83 -5.46 -19.10 30.07
N ASP A 84 -4.46 -19.86 29.63
CA ASP A 84 -4.51 -21.32 29.45
C ASP A 84 -5.63 -21.89 28.55
N ALA A 85 -6.29 -21.02 27.78
CA ALA A 85 -7.33 -21.35 26.82
C ALA A 85 -6.74 -21.67 25.42
N VAL A 86 -7.55 -22.29 24.56
CA VAL A 86 -7.31 -22.30 23.11
C VAL A 86 -8.02 -21.08 22.52
N LEU A 87 -7.25 -20.11 22.02
CA LEU A 87 -7.79 -18.94 21.33
C LEU A 87 -8.00 -19.25 19.85
N ILE A 88 -9.26 -19.33 19.41
CA ILE A 88 -9.60 -19.38 17.99
C ILE A 88 -9.67 -17.95 17.46
N ASP A 89 -8.69 -17.56 16.66
CA ASP A 89 -8.76 -16.34 15.87
C ASP A 89 -9.45 -16.64 14.53
N LEU A 90 -10.47 -15.86 14.19
CA LEU A 90 -11.24 -15.96 12.93
C LEU A 90 -10.76 -14.95 11.88
N GLY A 91 -9.62 -14.30 12.12
CA GLY A 91 -9.10 -13.18 11.35
C GLY A 91 -9.02 -13.42 9.85
N ASP A 92 -8.48 -14.57 9.45
CA ASP A 92 -8.24 -14.95 8.06
C ASP A 92 -9.34 -15.88 7.49
N TYR A 93 -10.35 -16.21 8.29
CA TYR A 93 -11.54 -16.95 7.86
C TYR A 93 -12.56 -15.96 7.30
N HIS A 94 -12.73 -15.99 5.99
CA HIS A 94 -13.56 -15.04 5.24
C HIS A 94 -14.70 -15.73 4.48
N HIS A 95 -15.91 -15.21 4.63
CA HIS A 95 -17.09 -15.57 3.86
C HIS A 95 -18.01 -14.35 3.73
N LEU A 96 -18.48 -14.05 2.52
CA LEU A 96 -19.33 -12.88 2.25
C LEU A 96 -20.16 -13.10 0.98
N GLU A 97 -21.46 -13.34 1.12
CA GLU A 97 -22.35 -13.75 0.03
C GLU A 97 -23.73 -13.05 0.15
N LEU A 98 -24.12 -12.25 -0.85
CA LEU A 98 -25.42 -11.56 -0.88
C LEU A 98 -26.47 -12.36 -1.66
N ASN A 99 -27.55 -12.78 -0.97
CA ASN A 99 -28.81 -13.13 -1.61
C ASN A 99 -29.66 -11.85 -1.84
N ALA A 100 -29.54 -11.28 -3.03
CA ALA A 100 -30.23 -10.06 -3.41
C ALA A 100 -31.75 -10.20 -3.59
N GLU A 101 -32.26 -11.43 -3.77
CA GLU A 101 -33.70 -11.70 -3.87
C GLU A 101 -34.36 -11.71 -2.48
N GLN A 102 -33.68 -12.28 -1.49
CA GLN A 102 -34.13 -12.30 -0.09
C GLN A 102 -33.80 -11.01 0.67
N ASN A 103 -32.95 -10.14 0.10
CA ASN A 103 -32.35 -8.97 0.76
C ASN A 103 -31.59 -9.40 2.03
N GLU A 104 -30.76 -10.43 1.90
CA GLU A 104 -30.01 -11.06 2.99
C GLU A 104 -28.55 -11.30 2.60
N VAL A 105 -27.61 -11.10 3.50
CA VAL A 105 -26.18 -11.36 3.30
C VAL A 105 -25.65 -12.34 4.35
N ILE A 106 -24.95 -13.37 3.90
CA ILE A 106 -24.24 -14.34 4.72
C ILE A 106 -22.82 -13.83 4.93
N VAL A 107 -22.34 -13.75 6.17
CA VAL A 107 -21.06 -13.11 6.50
C VAL A 107 -20.28 -13.78 7.63
N SER A 108 -18.96 -13.90 7.47
CA SER A 108 -18.03 -14.38 8.52
C SER A 108 -17.86 -13.35 9.65
N PRO A 109 -17.74 -13.79 10.93
CA PRO A 109 -17.63 -12.91 12.10
C PRO A 109 -16.51 -11.85 12.05
N SER A 110 -15.41 -12.12 11.35
CA SER A 110 -14.24 -11.23 11.24
C SER A 110 -14.44 -10.06 10.28
N THR A 111 -15.40 -10.15 9.35
CA THR A 111 -15.70 -9.10 8.36
C THR A 111 -16.09 -7.81 9.06
N THR A 112 -15.45 -6.69 8.72
CA THR A 112 -15.70 -5.41 9.40
C THR A 112 -16.88 -4.66 8.80
N GLY A 113 -17.47 -3.72 9.57
CA GLY A 113 -18.53 -2.85 9.08
C GLY A 113 -18.19 -2.13 7.77
N ARG A 114 -16.93 -1.69 7.61
CA ARG A 114 -16.41 -1.10 6.36
C ARG A 114 -16.39 -2.08 5.19
N VAL A 115 -15.88 -3.29 5.38
CA VAL A 115 -15.80 -4.33 4.34
C VAL A 115 -17.20 -4.74 3.89
N LEU A 116 -18.10 -4.99 4.85
CA LEU A 116 -19.49 -5.34 4.60
C LEU A 116 -20.21 -4.24 3.80
N ASN A 117 -20.12 -2.97 4.22
CA ASN A 117 -20.84 -1.89 3.55
C ASN A 117 -20.22 -1.43 2.23
N THR A 118 -18.93 -1.68 1.98
CA THR A 118 -18.34 -1.52 0.65
C THR A 118 -18.93 -2.56 -0.32
N TYR A 119 -18.94 -3.84 0.09
CA TYR A 119 -19.54 -4.92 -0.70
C TYR A 119 -21.04 -4.74 -0.95
N LEU A 120 -21.82 -4.32 0.06
CA LEU A 120 -23.25 -4.05 -0.08
C LEU A 120 -23.55 -2.80 -0.90
N GLY A 121 -22.76 -1.73 -0.74
CA GLY A 121 -22.97 -0.45 -1.43
C GLY A 121 -22.83 -0.55 -2.95
N GLU A 122 -21.89 -1.37 -3.44
CA GLU A 122 -21.77 -1.73 -4.87
C GLU A 122 -23.06 -2.36 -5.43
N ARG A 123 -23.86 -2.99 -4.58
CA ARG A 123 -25.03 -3.81 -4.93
C ARG A 123 -26.37 -3.13 -4.60
N GLY A 124 -26.34 -1.86 -4.17
CA GLY A 124 -27.53 -1.08 -3.79
C GLY A 124 -28.13 -1.48 -2.44
N PHE A 125 -27.31 -2.05 -1.54
CA PHE A 125 -27.68 -2.43 -0.18
C PHE A 125 -26.84 -1.72 0.91
N LEU A 126 -27.29 -1.83 2.15
CA LEU A 126 -26.70 -1.25 3.35
C LEU A 126 -26.97 -2.16 4.56
N PHE A 127 -25.97 -2.33 5.42
CA PHE A 127 -26.14 -2.88 6.76
C PHE A 127 -25.82 -1.82 7.82
N ALA A 128 -26.59 -1.79 8.91
CA ALA A 128 -26.34 -0.91 10.05
C ALA A 128 -25.19 -1.44 10.93
N GLY A 129 -23.98 -1.50 10.35
CA GLY A 129 -22.75 -1.80 11.08
C GLY A 129 -22.37 -0.66 12.03
N GLY A 130 -21.47 -0.94 12.97
CA GLY A 130 -20.93 0.06 13.90
C GLY A 130 -20.19 1.19 13.19
N HIS A 131 -20.08 2.33 13.87
CA HIS A 131 -19.48 3.57 13.37
C HIS A 131 -17.98 3.45 13.08
N CYS A 132 -17.23 2.71 13.92
CA CYS A 132 -15.81 2.45 13.70
C CYS A 132 -15.60 1.43 12.57
N PRO A 133 -14.82 1.74 11.51
CA PRO A 133 -14.75 0.93 10.29
C PRO A 133 -14.12 -0.45 10.46
N ASP A 134 -13.29 -0.66 11.49
CA ASP A 134 -12.51 -1.88 11.71
C ASP A 134 -13.18 -2.88 12.66
N VAL A 135 -14.37 -2.52 13.21
CA VAL A 135 -15.15 -3.41 14.07
C VAL A 135 -15.71 -4.59 13.26
N GLY A 136 -15.21 -5.80 13.55
CA GLY A 136 -15.71 -7.06 13.02
C GLY A 136 -17.11 -7.40 13.52
N VAL A 137 -18.01 -7.81 12.63
CA VAL A 137 -19.45 -7.98 12.92
C VAL A 137 -19.74 -9.00 14.01
N GLY A 138 -18.87 -9.98 14.26
CA GLY A 138 -19.11 -11.06 15.23
C GLY A 138 -19.40 -10.59 16.65
N GLY A 139 -18.43 -9.92 17.28
CA GLY A 139 -18.63 -9.36 18.64
C GLY A 139 -19.74 -8.31 18.66
N PHE A 140 -19.74 -7.42 17.66
CA PHE A 140 -20.74 -6.36 17.49
C PHE A 140 -22.18 -6.88 17.53
N LEU A 141 -22.51 -7.91 16.74
CA LEU A 141 -23.85 -8.49 16.69
C LEU A 141 -24.18 -9.29 17.96
N LEU A 142 -23.22 -10.08 18.47
CA LEU A 142 -23.41 -10.81 19.72
C LEU A 142 -23.71 -9.87 20.89
N GLN A 143 -23.09 -8.69 20.95
CA GLN A 143 -23.30 -7.66 21.98
C GLN A 143 -24.56 -6.81 21.75
N GLY A 144 -25.23 -6.94 20.60
CA GLY A 144 -26.47 -6.22 20.23
C GLY A 144 -26.30 -5.32 19.01
N GLY A 145 -25.19 -4.58 18.96
CA GLY A 145 -24.75 -3.83 17.79
C GLY A 145 -25.48 -2.50 17.60
N MET A 146 -25.09 -1.48 18.35
CA MET A 146 -25.47 -0.09 18.09
C MET A 146 -24.79 0.39 16.81
N GLY A 147 -25.53 0.40 15.70
CA GLY A 147 -25.03 0.84 14.39
C GLY A 147 -25.56 2.21 13.97
N TRP A 148 -25.24 2.61 12.74
CA TRP A 148 -25.76 3.84 12.13
C TRP A 148 -27.30 3.95 12.24
N ASN A 149 -27.77 5.07 12.77
CA ASN A 149 -29.16 5.42 13.04
C ASN A 149 -29.95 4.35 13.83
N CYS A 150 -29.30 3.71 14.82
CA CYS A 150 -29.91 2.72 15.72
C CYS A 150 -31.22 3.23 16.37
N LYS A 151 -31.31 4.54 16.63
CA LYS A 151 -32.50 5.25 17.18
C LYS A 151 -33.77 5.15 16.36
N ASN A 152 -33.68 4.69 15.12
CA ASN A 152 -34.81 4.55 14.20
C ASN A 152 -34.80 3.18 13.48
N TRP A 153 -33.63 2.68 13.10
CA TRP A 153 -33.49 1.43 12.32
C TRP A 153 -33.40 0.17 13.21
N GLY A 154 -33.30 0.33 14.53
CA GLY A 154 -33.17 -0.76 15.49
C GLY A 154 -31.73 -1.26 15.68
N TRP A 155 -31.56 -2.20 16.61
CA TRP A 155 -30.27 -2.81 16.91
C TRP A 155 -29.86 -3.74 15.77
N ALA A 156 -28.57 -3.77 15.43
CA ALA A 156 -28.09 -4.57 14.30
C ALA A 156 -28.35 -6.08 14.49
N CYS A 157 -28.39 -6.57 15.72
CA CYS A 157 -28.74 -7.95 16.03
C CYS A 157 -30.19 -8.33 15.67
N GLU A 158 -31.12 -7.37 15.56
CA GLU A 158 -32.50 -7.63 15.14
C GLU A 158 -32.61 -8.01 13.66
N GLN A 159 -31.57 -7.69 12.88
CA GLN A 159 -31.46 -8.08 11.47
C GLN A 159 -30.80 -9.45 11.27
N VAL A 160 -30.31 -10.10 12.34
CA VAL A 160 -29.83 -11.49 12.27
C VAL A 160 -31.05 -12.40 12.09
N THR A 161 -31.10 -13.12 10.97
CA THR A 161 -32.18 -14.06 10.63
C THR A 161 -31.83 -15.50 10.99
N ALA A 162 -30.54 -15.84 10.89
CA ALA A 162 -29.96 -17.13 11.28
C ALA A 162 -28.45 -16.99 11.56
N ILE A 163 -27.86 -18.04 12.11
CA ILE A 163 -26.41 -18.21 12.29
C ILE A 163 -26.00 -19.65 12.00
N ASP A 164 -24.76 -19.84 11.56
CA ASP A 164 -24.08 -21.13 11.66
C ASP A 164 -23.08 -21.08 12.83
N ILE A 165 -22.97 -22.14 13.62
CA ILE A 165 -22.08 -22.21 14.78
C ILE A 165 -21.34 -23.54 14.87
N VAL A 166 -20.22 -23.55 15.62
CA VAL A 166 -19.66 -24.73 16.27
C VAL A 166 -20.03 -24.69 17.76
N ASN A 167 -20.64 -25.75 18.28
CA ASN A 167 -20.99 -25.87 19.70
C ASN A 167 -19.78 -26.29 20.55
N ALA A 168 -19.94 -26.34 21.89
CA ALA A 168 -18.90 -26.76 22.84
C ALA A 168 -18.33 -28.17 22.55
N GLN A 169 -19.09 -29.04 21.89
CA GLN A 169 -18.75 -30.42 21.58
C GLN A 169 -17.93 -30.55 20.27
N GLY A 170 -17.84 -29.49 19.46
CA GLY A 170 -17.18 -29.54 18.14
C GLY A 170 -18.08 -30.08 17.03
N GLU A 171 -19.38 -29.83 17.14
CA GLU A 171 -20.40 -30.12 16.14
C GLU A 171 -20.85 -28.83 15.46
N ARG A 172 -21.18 -28.89 14.16
CA ARG A 172 -21.70 -27.75 13.40
C ARG A 172 -23.22 -27.74 13.44
N LEU A 173 -23.81 -26.62 13.81
CA LEU A 173 -25.26 -26.42 13.91
C LEU A 173 -25.67 -25.17 13.14
N HIS A 174 -26.78 -25.27 12.41
CA HIS A 174 -27.51 -24.10 11.93
C HIS A 174 -28.54 -23.69 13.00
N CYS A 175 -28.71 -22.39 13.25
CA CYS A 175 -29.61 -21.90 14.29
C CYS A 175 -30.41 -20.69 13.79
N ASN A 176 -31.74 -20.76 13.92
CA ASN A 176 -32.69 -19.73 13.49
C ASN A 176 -33.89 -19.72 14.47
N ASN A 177 -35.04 -19.15 14.07
CA ASN A 177 -36.21 -19.06 14.95
C ASN A 177 -36.97 -20.39 15.17
N THR A 178 -36.75 -21.41 14.33
CA THR A 178 -37.41 -22.74 14.45
C THR A 178 -36.43 -23.87 14.77
N GLU A 179 -35.16 -23.74 14.40
CA GLU A 179 -34.08 -24.72 14.62
C GLU A 179 -33.04 -24.15 15.60
N ASN A 180 -32.66 -24.94 16.61
CA ASN A 180 -31.64 -24.58 17.62
C ASN A 180 -31.85 -23.17 18.25
N SER A 181 -33.12 -22.82 18.50
CA SER A 181 -33.55 -21.44 18.72
C SER A 181 -33.03 -20.78 20.00
N ASP A 182 -32.56 -21.55 21.00
CA ASP A 182 -31.84 -21.01 22.16
C ASP A 182 -30.52 -20.31 21.77
N PHE A 183 -29.77 -20.88 20.80
CA PHE A 183 -28.58 -20.23 20.25
C PHE A 183 -28.95 -18.99 19.44
N TYR A 184 -29.96 -19.06 18.59
CA TYR A 184 -30.44 -17.91 17.81
C TYR A 184 -30.98 -16.77 18.70
N TRP A 185 -31.56 -17.09 19.86
CA TRP A 185 -31.96 -16.12 20.88
C TRP A 185 -30.74 -15.49 21.58
N ALA A 186 -29.78 -16.31 22.01
CA ALA A 186 -28.58 -15.85 22.70
C ALA A 186 -27.64 -15.01 21.79
N ALA A 187 -27.51 -15.37 20.51
CA ALA A 187 -26.65 -14.66 19.57
C ALA A 187 -27.08 -13.21 19.28
N ARG A 188 -28.29 -12.82 19.72
CA ARG A 188 -28.85 -11.47 19.59
C ARG A 188 -28.81 -10.79 20.97
N GLY A 189 -27.62 -10.63 21.53
CA GLY A 189 -27.37 -9.85 22.77
C GLY A 189 -26.68 -10.55 23.95
N ALA A 190 -26.15 -11.78 23.83
CA ALA A 190 -25.38 -12.42 24.92
C ALA A 190 -23.93 -11.92 25.07
N GLY A 191 -23.42 -11.17 24.09
CA GLY A 191 -22.03 -10.72 24.03
C GLY A 191 -21.02 -11.86 24.15
N PRO A 192 -19.96 -11.75 24.98
CA PRO A 192 -18.97 -12.80 25.18
C PRO A 192 -19.54 -14.03 25.91
N GLY A 193 -20.76 -13.94 26.47
CA GLY A 193 -21.45 -15.06 27.09
C GLY A 193 -22.14 -16.02 26.12
N PHE A 194 -21.96 -15.86 24.80
CA PHE A 194 -22.52 -16.79 23.83
C PHE A 194 -21.89 -18.21 23.97
N PRO A 195 -22.68 -19.29 24.16
CA PRO A 195 -22.14 -20.64 24.46
C PRO A 195 -21.69 -21.43 23.21
N GLY A 196 -21.04 -20.77 22.25
CA GLY A 196 -20.56 -21.40 21.02
C GLY A 196 -19.62 -20.50 20.21
N VAL A 197 -19.09 -21.00 19.10
CA VAL A 197 -18.30 -20.23 18.15
C VAL A 197 -19.13 -19.99 16.89
N VAL A 198 -19.62 -18.77 16.67
CA VAL A 198 -20.33 -18.45 15.42
C VAL A 198 -19.35 -18.55 14.24
N THR A 199 -19.77 -19.19 13.15
CA THR A 199 -19.00 -19.31 11.89
C THR A 199 -19.61 -18.46 10.78
N LYS A 200 -20.95 -18.28 10.76
CA LYS A 200 -21.62 -17.32 9.86
C LYS A 200 -22.78 -16.60 10.55
N PHE A 201 -23.03 -15.36 10.15
CA PHE A 201 -24.29 -14.66 10.39
C PHE A 201 -25.06 -14.51 9.08
N TYR A 202 -26.37 -14.71 9.12
CA TYR A 202 -27.31 -14.38 8.06
C TYR A 202 -28.00 -13.07 8.44
N LEU A 203 -27.81 -12.03 7.63
CA LEU A 203 -28.16 -10.65 7.97
C LEU A 203 -29.10 -10.03 6.93
N ARG A 204 -30.28 -9.59 7.37
CA ARG A 204 -31.17 -8.77 6.53
C ARG A 204 -30.52 -7.41 6.24
N VAL A 205 -30.54 -6.99 4.99
CA VAL A 205 -29.97 -5.73 4.51
C VAL A 205 -31.04 -4.75 4.04
N ARG A 206 -30.78 -3.47 4.29
CA ARG A 206 -31.61 -2.33 3.85
C ARG A 206 -31.12 -1.89 2.46
N ARG A 207 -31.90 -1.08 1.73
CA ARG A 207 -31.41 -0.46 0.48
C ARG A 207 -30.38 0.64 0.81
N SER A 208 -29.42 0.87 -0.09
CA SER A 208 -28.54 2.04 0.02
C SER A 208 -29.32 3.34 -0.14
N TYR A 209 -28.78 4.42 0.40
CA TYR A 209 -29.27 5.78 0.23
C TYR A 209 -28.40 6.51 -0.80
N SER A 210 -29.01 7.23 -1.75
CA SER A 210 -28.28 7.97 -2.80
C SER A 210 -27.88 9.40 -2.42
N ASN A 211 -28.28 9.90 -1.26
CA ASN A 211 -27.87 11.22 -0.76
C ASN A 211 -27.70 11.19 0.77
N MET A 212 -26.58 11.72 1.27
CA MET A 212 -26.35 11.91 2.71
C MET A 212 -25.85 13.32 2.94
N LEU A 213 -26.45 14.01 3.91
CA LEU A 213 -25.99 15.30 4.39
C LEU A 213 -25.71 15.23 5.89
N SER A 214 -24.84 16.11 6.37
CA SER A 214 -24.58 16.30 7.79
C SER A 214 -24.70 17.77 8.18
N SER A 215 -25.16 18.03 9.40
CA SER A 215 -25.03 19.33 10.06
C SER A 215 -24.26 19.15 11.37
N CYS A 216 -23.30 20.04 11.63
CA CYS A 216 -22.45 20.02 12.82
C CYS A 216 -22.25 21.45 13.33
N PHE A 217 -22.36 21.63 14.65
CA PHE A 217 -22.24 22.94 15.30
C PHE A 217 -21.25 22.82 16.45
N ILE A 218 -20.27 23.72 16.56
CA ILE A 218 -19.22 23.65 17.59
C ILE A 218 -19.36 24.86 18.51
N TYR A 219 -19.65 24.63 19.79
CA TYR A 219 -19.85 25.67 20.80
C TYR A 219 -18.78 25.62 21.90
N PRO A 220 -18.45 26.75 22.54
CA PRO A 220 -17.66 26.74 23.77
C PRO A 220 -18.34 25.90 24.86
N ILE A 221 -17.55 25.26 25.73
CA ILE A 221 -18.08 24.46 26.82
C ILE A 221 -18.92 25.28 27.83
N SER A 222 -18.72 26.60 27.90
CA SER A 222 -19.58 27.50 28.67
C SER A 222 -21.05 27.47 28.25
N SER A 223 -21.35 27.12 26.99
CA SER A 223 -22.72 26.95 26.47
C SER A 223 -23.27 25.53 26.62
N TYR A 224 -22.52 24.61 27.25
CA TYR A 224 -22.87 23.19 27.38
C TYR A 224 -24.33 22.96 27.82
N ARG A 225 -24.80 23.61 28.89
CA ARG A 225 -26.16 23.39 29.42
C ARG A 225 -27.27 23.81 28.45
N GLU A 226 -27.06 24.86 27.67
CA GLU A 226 -28.03 25.36 26.69
C GLU A 226 -28.08 24.41 25.49
N VAL A 227 -26.92 24.13 24.91
CA VAL A 227 -26.75 23.30 23.72
C VAL A 227 -27.19 21.85 23.97
N MET A 228 -26.86 21.31 25.15
CA MET A 228 -27.24 19.95 25.54
C MET A 228 -28.75 19.83 25.79
N LYS A 229 -29.40 20.84 26.38
CA LYS A 229 -30.86 20.83 26.54
C LYS A 229 -31.59 21.00 25.20
N TRP A 230 -31.04 21.80 24.29
CA TRP A 230 -31.55 21.92 22.92
C TRP A 230 -31.50 20.59 22.15
N VAL A 231 -30.33 19.95 22.07
CA VAL A 231 -30.17 18.72 21.26
C VAL A 231 -31.01 17.57 21.82
N VAL A 232 -31.09 17.42 23.14
CA VAL A 232 -31.99 16.45 23.81
C VAL A 232 -33.46 16.73 23.49
N ALA A 233 -33.88 18.00 23.47
CA ALA A 233 -35.28 18.37 23.19
C ALA A 233 -35.71 18.14 21.73
N ILE A 234 -34.83 18.36 20.74
CA ILE A 234 -35.20 18.20 19.32
C ILE A 234 -35.00 16.77 18.78
N ALA A 235 -34.14 15.96 19.40
CA ALA A 235 -33.80 14.63 18.87
C ALA A 235 -34.98 13.64 18.68
N PRO A 236 -36.04 13.64 19.53
CA PRO A 236 -37.26 12.82 19.32
C PRO A 236 -38.11 13.25 18.11
N THR A 237 -37.95 14.49 17.65
CA THR A 237 -38.71 15.08 16.53
C THR A 237 -37.93 15.14 15.22
N CYS A 238 -36.61 14.97 15.28
CA CYS A 238 -35.76 14.85 14.09
C CYS A 238 -36.14 13.60 13.27
N ASP A 239 -36.06 13.73 11.94
CA ASP A 239 -36.49 12.73 10.96
C ASP A 239 -35.96 11.29 11.20
N ASN A 240 -36.75 10.30 10.75
CA ASN A 240 -36.52 8.87 10.99
C ASN A 240 -35.28 8.29 10.28
N ASP A 241 -34.67 9.00 9.33
CA ASP A 241 -33.38 8.65 8.75
C ASP A 241 -32.25 9.60 9.22
N THR A 242 -32.48 10.40 10.26
CA THR A 242 -31.49 11.30 10.87
C THR A 242 -31.01 10.77 12.22
N GLU A 243 -29.72 10.41 12.28
CA GLU A 243 -28.95 10.14 13.50
C GLU A 243 -28.64 11.46 14.22
N VAL A 244 -28.66 11.44 15.56
CA VAL A 244 -28.43 12.63 16.41
C VAL A 244 -27.49 12.29 17.56
N VAL A 245 -26.36 12.97 17.62
CA VAL A 245 -25.27 12.74 18.59
C VAL A 245 -24.80 14.09 19.15
N ALA A 246 -24.40 14.14 20.41
CA ALA A 246 -23.68 15.27 20.98
C ALA A 246 -22.35 14.78 21.55
N VAL A 247 -21.25 15.42 21.17
CA VAL A 247 -19.88 15.03 21.58
C VAL A 247 -19.23 16.16 22.36
N GLY A 248 -18.67 15.84 23.53
CA GLY A 248 -17.71 16.69 24.23
C GLY A 248 -16.30 16.24 23.86
N ALA A 249 -15.50 17.12 23.27
CA ALA A 249 -14.12 16.86 22.84
C ALA A 249 -13.27 18.12 22.97
N TYR A 250 -11.95 18.01 22.84
CA TYR A 250 -11.11 19.18 22.55
C TYR A 250 -11.13 19.49 21.05
N PRO A 251 -11.17 20.78 20.65
CA PRO A 251 -11.13 21.15 19.24
C PRO A 251 -9.76 20.81 18.62
N PRO A 252 -9.69 20.50 17.30
CA PRO A 252 -8.41 20.26 16.63
C PRO A 252 -7.47 21.46 16.82
N PRO A 253 -6.17 21.28 17.16
CA PRO A 253 -5.34 22.40 17.57
C PRO A 253 -5.12 23.49 16.50
N GLU A 254 -5.49 23.23 15.24
CA GLU A 254 -5.40 24.17 14.11
C GLU A 254 -6.50 25.25 14.13
N SER A 255 -7.57 25.01 14.89
CA SER A 255 -8.61 26.01 15.19
C SER A 255 -8.10 27.21 16.01
N GLY A 256 -6.94 27.08 16.66
CA GLY A 256 -6.45 28.05 17.64
C GLY A 256 -7.17 28.02 19.00
N LEU A 257 -8.25 27.25 19.14
CA LEU A 257 -9.10 27.18 20.34
C LEU A 257 -8.54 26.24 21.44
N GLN A 258 -7.21 26.16 21.57
CA GLN A 258 -6.52 25.01 22.18
C GLN A 258 -6.71 24.78 23.70
N SER A 259 -7.32 25.71 24.43
CA SER A 259 -7.26 25.73 25.91
C SER A 259 -8.38 24.97 26.63
N GLU A 260 -9.53 24.78 25.99
CA GLU A 260 -10.76 24.27 26.64
C GLU A 260 -11.48 23.25 25.73
N PRO A 261 -12.28 22.33 26.29
CA PRO A 261 -13.14 21.48 25.49
C PRO A 261 -14.27 22.29 24.82
N CYS A 262 -14.98 21.66 23.89
CA CYS A 262 -16.15 22.18 23.20
C CYS A 262 -17.26 21.12 23.17
N ILE A 263 -18.53 21.57 23.09
CA ILE A 263 -19.66 20.69 22.80
C ILE A 263 -20.01 20.77 21.30
N MET A 264 -20.22 19.60 20.70
CA MET A 264 -20.44 19.41 19.27
C MET A 264 -21.69 18.54 19.00
N PRO A 265 -22.87 19.15 18.77
CA PRO A 265 -24.02 18.44 18.21
C PRO A 265 -23.81 18.11 16.73
N LEU A 266 -23.95 16.83 16.39
CA LEU A 266 -23.85 16.28 15.05
C LEU A 266 -25.17 15.62 14.64
N PHE A 267 -25.59 15.91 13.41
CA PHE A 267 -26.79 15.36 12.78
C PHE A 267 -26.39 14.77 11.43
N VAL A 268 -26.66 13.48 11.19
CA VAL A 268 -26.33 12.80 9.92
C VAL A 268 -27.59 12.17 9.36
N THR A 269 -28.01 12.59 8.17
CA THR A 269 -29.25 12.12 7.53
C THR A 269 -28.97 11.26 6.29
N PHE A 270 -29.82 10.26 6.08
CA PHE A 270 -29.72 9.29 4.99
C PHE A 270 -30.99 9.35 4.13
N LYS A 271 -30.92 9.89 2.90
CA LYS A 271 -32.07 10.08 1.99
C LYS A 271 -31.73 9.71 0.55
N ASN A 272 -32.69 9.86 -0.37
CA ASN A 272 -32.46 9.54 -1.78
C ASN A 272 -32.35 10.80 -2.66
N SER A 273 -32.89 11.93 -2.23
CA SER A 273 -32.66 13.24 -2.82
C SER A 273 -32.09 14.25 -1.82
N GLU A 274 -31.32 15.21 -2.35
CA GLU A 274 -30.74 16.32 -1.57
C GLU A 274 -31.80 17.17 -0.88
N LYS A 275 -32.94 17.39 -1.55
CA LYS A 275 -34.06 18.16 -1.00
C LYS A 275 -34.69 17.49 0.22
N GLU A 276 -34.83 16.16 0.20
CA GLU A 276 -35.29 15.41 1.38
C GLU A 276 -34.28 15.50 2.52
N ALA A 277 -32.98 15.42 2.23
CA ALA A 277 -31.93 15.53 3.24
C ALA A 277 -31.86 16.93 3.88
N GLN A 278 -31.95 17.99 3.07
CA GLN A 278 -32.05 19.38 3.56
C GLN A 278 -33.31 19.54 4.44
N THR A 279 -34.45 19.02 4.01
CA THR A 279 -35.71 19.06 4.78
C THR A 279 -35.60 18.29 6.10
N ALA A 280 -34.89 17.16 6.13
CA ALA A 280 -34.69 16.32 7.31
C ALA A 280 -33.73 16.94 8.35
N LEU A 281 -32.82 17.82 7.93
CA LEU A 281 -31.92 18.59 8.79
C LEU A 281 -32.49 19.96 9.19
N GLU A 282 -33.50 20.47 8.47
CA GLU A 282 -34.00 21.84 8.64
C GLU A 282 -34.44 22.19 10.07
N GLN A 283 -35.02 21.24 10.82
CA GLN A 283 -35.35 21.48 12.23
C GLN A 283 -34.10 21.77 13.07
N ALA A 284 -33.04 20.98 12.90
CA ALA A 284 -31.78 21.19 13.63
C ALA A 284 -31.09 22.48 13.17
N ASN A 285 -31.08 22.74 11.86
CA ASN A 285 -30.53 23.98 11.30
C ASN A 285 -31.23 25.22 11.86
N ALA A 286 -32.56 25.28 11.80
CA ALA A 286 -33.35 26.46 12.12
C ALA A 286 -33.53 26.72 13.63
N SER A 287 -33.38 25.69 14.49
CA SER A 287 -33.60 25.81 15.94
C SER A 287 -32.33 25.92 16.79
N ARG A 288 -31.14 25.84 16.17
CA ARG A 288 -29.84 25.86 16.87
C ARG A 288 -29.66 27.12 17.75
N PRO A 289 -29.09 27.00 18.97
CA PRO A 289 -28.69 28.14 19.77
C PRO A 289 -27.67 29.03 19.04
N PRO A 290 -27.65 30.35 19.28
CA PRO A 290 -26.61 31.23 18.78
C PRO A 290 -25.27 30.98 19.52
N GLY A 291 -24.17 31.50 18.98
CA GLY A 291 -22.86 31.48 19.66
C GLY A 291 -21.97 30.26 19.37
N ALA A 292 -22.25 29.50 18.31
CA ALA A 292 -21.30 28.53 17.78
C ALA A 292 -20.06 29.24 17.20
N PHE A 293 -18.87 28.66 17.41
CA PHE A 293 -17.62 29.06 16.76
C PHE A 293 -17.52 28.56 15.31
N VAL A 294 -18.13 27.42 15.03
CA VAL A 294 -18.16 26.79 13.70
C VAL A 294 -19.57 26.25 13.45
N GLU A 295 -20.14 26.61 12.31
CA GLU A 295 -21.42 26.10 11.83
C GLU A 295 -21.24 25.44 10.46
N LEU A 296 -21.46 24.13 10.39
CA LEU A 296 -21.44 23.35 9.17
C LEU A 296 -22.88 22.89 8.92
N VAL A 297 -23.58 23.52 7.97
CA VAL A 297 -25.00 23.25 7.67
C VAL A 297 -25.12 22.48 6.36
N ASN A 298 -25.93 21.42 6.33
CA ASN A 298 -26.30 20.66 5.13
C ASN A 298 -25.08 20.22 4.28
N GLN A 299 -23.96 19.88 4.91
CA GLN A 299 -22.73 19.50 4.22
C GLN A 299 -22.86 18.12 3.57
N PRO A 300 -22.55 17.97 2.26
CA PRO A 300 -22.55 16.67 1.60
C PRO A 300 -21.57 15.70 2.24
N THR A 301 -22.05 14.50 2.56
CA THR A 301 -21.24 13.43 3.13
C THR A 301 -21.59 12.08 2.50
N SER A 302 -20.96 11.00 2.98
CA SER A 302 -21.29 9.62 2.62
C SER A 302 -20.83 8.69 3.73
N LEU A 303 -21.38 7.48 3.78
CA LEU A 303 -20.97 6.46 4.76
C LEU A 303 -19.45 6.18 4.73
N LEU A 304 -18.81 6.27 3.55
CA LEU A 304 -17.36 6.15 3.43
C LEU A 304 -16.61 7.35 4.03
N ASN A 305 -17.18 8.55 3.94
CA ASN A 305 -16.62 9.74 4.58
C ASN A 305 -16.76 9.66 6.10
N GLU A 306 -17.93 9.25 6.60
CA GLU A 306 -18.12 9.05 8.04
C GLU A 306 -17.22 7.94 8.61
N TYR A 307 -16.98 6.86 7.86
CA TYR A 307 -15.96 5.87 8.25
C TYR A 307 -14.53 6.45 8.31
N ARG A 308 -14.19 7.47 7.52
CA ARG A 308 -12.89 8.18 7.63
C ARG A 308 -12.85 9.07 8.88
N ASN A 309 -13.93 9.82 9.14
CA ASN A 309 -14.08 10.67 10.32
C ASN A 309 -13.91 9.83 11.61
N GLN A 310 -14.61 8.69 11.68
CA GLN A 310 -14.56 7.76 12.81
C GLN A 310 -13.19 7.10 12.99
N ALA A 311 -12.45 6.81 11.90
CA ALA A 311 -11.06 6.33 11.98
C ALA A 311 -10.08 7.39 12.48
N ALA A 312 -10.31 8.67 12.17
CA ALA A 312 -9.49 9.77 12.67
C ALA A 312 -9.73 10.03 14.18
N ALA A 313 -10.99 9.94 14.62
CA ALA A 313 -11.38 10.07 16.03
C ALA A 313 -10.91 8.87 16.91
N ASN A 314 -10.73 7.69 16.31
CA ASN A 314 -10.32 6.46 17.00
C ASN A 314 -8.98 5.94 16.47
N PRO A 315 -7.86 6.64 16.72
CA PRO A 315 -6.57 6.36 16.08
C PRO A 315 -5.92 5.07 16.58
N GLN A 316 -5.53 4.19 15.65
CA GLN A 316 -4.79 2.96 15.96
C GLN A 316 -3.48 3.24 16.72
N GLY A 317 -2.97 2.24 17.44
CA GLY A 317 -1.73 2.33 18.23
C GLY A 317 -1.89 2.92 19.63
N HIS A 318 -3.10 3.35 20.02
CA HIS A 318 -3.37 4.00 21.30
C HIS A 318 -3.88 3.02 22.37
N ARG A 319 -3.80 3.45 23.63
CA ARG A 319 -4.36 2.82 24.81
C ARG A 319 -5.72 3.45 25.09
N TYR A 320 -6.67 2.61 25.52
CA TYR A 320 -8.07 3.00 25.69
C TYR A 320 -8.65 2.51 27.02
N CYS A 321 -9.53 3.32 27.60
CA CYS A 321 -10.51 2.93 28.61
C CYS A 321 -11.84 3.61 28.26
N ALA A 322 -12.89 2.81 28.11
CA ALA A 322 -14.23 3.24 27.78
C ALA A 322 -15.22 2.69 28.79
N GLU A 323 -16.30 3.44 29.03
CA GLU A 323 -17.44 3.05 29.86
C GLU A 323 -18.71 3.74 29.35
N ASN A 324 -19.87 3.22 29.73
CA ASN A 324 -21.15 3.72 29.23
C ASN A 324 -22.33 3.56 30.21
N ALA A 325 -23.44 4.23 29.91
CA ALA A 325 -24.70 4.09 30.64
C ALA A 325 -25.93 4.35 29.74
N TYR A 326 -27.00 3.61 30.01
CA TYR A 326 -28.37 3.99 29.64
C TYR A 326 -28.89 4.93 30.74
N ILE A 327 -28.86 6.25 30.52
CA ILE A 327 -29.40 7.25 31.45
C ILE A 327 -30.93 7.11 31.49
N LYS A 328 -31.61 7.30 32.62
CA LYS A 328 -33.07 7.13 32.68
C LYS A 328 -33.79 8.20 31.85
N ASN A 329 -34.99 7.87 31.35
CA ASN A 329 -35.75 8.69 30.39
C ASN A 329 -36.30 10.01 30.96
N ASP A 330 -36.25 10.19 32.28
CA ASP A 330 -36.84 11.30 33.05
C ASP A 330 -35.80 12.18 33.77
N GLU A 331 -34.51 11.89 33.62
CA GLU A 331 -33.40 12.62 34.23
C GLU A 331 -33.05 13.90 33.44
N ASP A 332 -32.53 14.94 34.11
CA ASP A 332 -31.92 16.09 33.43
C ASP A 332 -30.55 15.67 32.85
N VAL A 333 -30.57 15.08 31.66
CA VAL A 333 -29.40 14.55 30.96
C VAL A 333 -28.28 15.58 30.85
N ALA A 334 -28.61 16.86 30.69
CA ALA A 334 -27.61 17.92 30.67
C ALA A 334 -26.91 18.06 32.03
N ALA A 335 -27.68 18.10 33.14
CA ALA A 335 -27.11 18.16 34.49
C ALA A 335 -26.32 16.89 34.86
N VAL A 336 -26.78 15.70 34.46
CA VAL A 336 -26.15 14.40 34.77
C VAL A 336 -24.81 14.21 34.05
N LEU A 337 -24.67 14.72 32.82
CA LEU A 337 -23.49 14.49 31.98
C LEU A 337 -22.49 15.67 31.95
N GLU A 338 -22.77 16.76 32.67
CA GLU A 338 -21.95 17.98 32.63
C GLU A 338 -20.47 17.73 32.99
N GLU A 339 -20.20 17.05 34.10
CA GLU A 339 -18.83 16.74 34.52
C GLU A 339 -18.09 15.92 33.45
N ALA A 340 -18.78 15.00 32.78
CA ALA A 340 -18.19 14.12 31.76
C ALA A 340 -17.82 14.86 30.46
N PHE A 341 -18.58 15.89 30.08
CA PHE A 341 -18.28 16.71 28.89
C PHE A 341 -17.27 17.82 29.21
N CYS A 342 -17.32 18.39 30.41
CA CYS A 342 -16.53 19.57 30.78
C CYS A 342 -15.13 19.28 31.33
N THR A 343 -14.84 18.07 31.81
CA THR A 343 -13.59 17.76 32.56
C THR A 343 -12.67 16.73 31.89
N LEU A 344 -12.82 16.52 30.58
CA LEU A 344 -12.12 15.51 29.78
C LEU A 344 -10.61 15.40 30.14
N PRO A 345 -10.09 14.20 30.45
CA PRO A 345 -8.79 14.09 31.09
C PRO A 345 -7.62 14.24 30.11
N HIS A 346 -7.84 14.13 28.80
CA HIS A 346 -6.78 14.13 27.80
C HIS A 346 -7.28 14.78 26.50
N PRO A 347 -6.44 15.49 25.71
CA PRO A 347 -6.89 16.14 24.47
C PRO A 347 -7.48 15.19 23.40
N LYS A 348 -7.23 13.88 23.51
CA LYS A 348 -7.82 12.84 22.64
C LYS A 348 -9.00 12.10 23.27
N ALA A 349 -9.34 12.39 24.53
CA ALA A 349 -10.53 11.82 25.15
C ALA A 349 -11.78 12.56 24.67
N PHE A 350 -12.89 11.83 24.56
CA PHE A 350 -14.20 12.41 24.27
C PHE A 350 -15.31 11.71 25.04
N SER A 351 -16.38 12.46 25.31
CA SER A 351 -17.65 11.96 25.84
C SER A 351 -18.71 12.12 24.78
N LEU A 352 -19.65 11.19 24.67
CA LEU A 352 -20.78 11.29 23.75
C LEU A 352 -22.10 10.96 24.42
N TRP A 353 -23.15 11.61 23.93
CA TRP A 353 -24.54 11.23 24.12
C TRP A 353 -25.15 10.94 22.75
N TYR A 354 -25.90 9.84 22.68
CA TYR A 354 -26.58 9.37 21.47
C TYR A 354 -28.07 9.27 21.80
N SER A 355 -28.90 10.00 21.06
CA SER A 355 -30.35 9.83 21.18
C SER A 355 -30.74 8.47 20.65
N MET A 356 -31.46 7.68 21.44
CA MET A 356 -32.02 6.37 21.06
C MET A 356 -33.55 6.42 20.88
N ASN A 357 -34.17 7.55 21.24
CA ASN A 357 -35.59 7.86 21.01
C ASN A 357 -35.83 8.11 19.50
N PRO A 358 -36.90 7.56 18.88
CA PRO A 358 -38.02 6.84 19.50
C PRO A 358 -37.89 5.32 19.57
N CYS A 359 -36.87 4.71 18.94
CA CYS A 359 -36.70 3.24 18.93
C CYS A 359 -36.65 2.64 20.35
N SER A 360 -36.01 3.32 21.29
CA SER A 360 -35.96 2.99 22.73
C SER A 360 -37.32 2.75 23.40
N ARG A 361 -38.42 3.27 22.85
CA ARG A 361 -39.76 3.22 23.46
C ARG A 361 -40.64 2.10 22.91
N ARG A 362 -40.18 1.31 21.92
CA ARG A 362 -40.92 0.16 21.40
C ARG A 362 -40.58 -1.13 22.16
N PRO A 363 -41.47 -2.15 22.18
CA PRO A 363 -41.10 -3.48 22.63
C PRO A 363 -39.98 -4.07 21.75
N LEU A 364 -38.91 -4.56 22.38
CA LEU A 364 -37.87 -5.34 21.70
C LEU A 364 -38.39 -6.73 21.29
N PRO A 365 -37.88 -7.32 20.20
CA PRO A 365 -38.14 -8.72 19.85
C PRO A 365 -37.68 -9.70 20.94
N ASP A 366 -38.13 -10.97 20.91
CA ASP A 366 -37.58 -11.99 21.81
C ASP A 366 -36.12 -12.31 21.43
N MET A 367 -35.20 -11.77 22.23
CA MET A 367 -33.75 -11.93 22.13
C MET A 367 -33.07 -11.68 23.48
N ALA A 368 -31.77 -11.96 23.58
CA ALA A 368 -31.01 -11.71 24.80
C ALA A 368 -30.95 -10.21 25.14
N LEU A 369 -30.66 -9.35 24.16
CA LEU A 369 -30.64 -7.89 24.33
C LEU A 369 -32.02 -7.38 24.78
N SER A 370 -32.04 -6.71 25.92
CA SER A 370 -33.27 -6.42 26.67
C SER A 370 -33.23 -5.10 27.45
N MET A 371 -32.19 -4.29 27.23
CA MET A 371 -32.05 -2.97 27.84
C MET A 371 -31.97 -1.91 26.76
N GLN A 372 -32.67 -0.81 27.01
CA GLN A 372 -32.72 0.37 26.17
C GLN A 372 -33.20 1.56 27.02
N SER A 373 -32.75 2.75 26.63
CA SER A 373 -33.21 4.04 27.11
C SER A 373 -33.27 4.97 25.91
N ASP A 374 -34.00 6.08 26.01
CA ASP A 374 -33.93 7.23 25.10
C ASP A 374 -32.53 7.86 25.01
N HIS A 375 -31.69 7.62 26.01
CA HIS A 375 -30.44 8.32 26.26
C HIS A 375 -29.29 7.33 26.50
N TYR A 376 -28.50 7.10 25.45
CA TYR A 376 -27.23 6.40 25.59
C TYR A 376 -26.10 7.40 25.83
N PHE A 377 -25.29 7.17 26.85
CA PHE A 377 -24.09 7.94 27.14
C PHE A 377 -22.88 7.01 27.14
N ALA A 378 -21.77 7.43 26.52
CA ALA A 378 -20.50 6.73 26.59
C ALA A 378 -19.33 7.71 26.67
N LEU A 379 -18.26 7.29 27.32
CA LEU A 379 -17.02 8.05 27.44
C LEU A 379 -15.84 7.21 26.95
N TYR A 380 -14.92 7.85 26.24
CA TYR A 380 -13.78 7.22 25.59
C TYR A 380 -12.52 8.01 25.95
N THR A 381 -11.72 7.46 26.85
CA THR A 381 -10.39 8.00 27.13
C THR A 381 -9.38 7.32 26.22
N ILE A 382 -8.60 8.12 25.49
CA ILE A 382 -7.64 7.69 24.46
C ILE A 382 -6.29 8.36 24.74
N TRP A 383 -5.21 7.59 24.82
CA TRP A 383 -3.87 8.12 25.11
C TRP A 383 -2.74 7.20 24.59
N GLU A 384 -1.53 7.74 24.45
CA GLU A 384 -0.38 7.04 23.87
C GLU A 384 0.42 6.21 24.89
N HIS A 385 0.61 6.72 26.11
CA HIS A 385 1.65 6.25 27.02
C HIS A 385 1.10 5.60 28.30
N GLU A 386 1.71 4.50 28.74
CA GLU A 386 1.28 3.74 29.93
C GLU A 386 1.35 4.55 31.25
N SER A 387 2.10 5.66 31.25
CA SER A 387 2.09 6.68 32.31
C SER A 387 0.70 7.22 32.64
N ASP A 388 -0.19 7.29 31.64
CA ASP A 388 -1.47 7.98 31.74
C ASP A 388 -2.64 7.03 32.06
N ASP A 389 -2.41 5.71 32.05
CA ASP A 389 -3.42 4.69 32.37
C ASP A 389 -4.15 4.98 33.68
N ARG A 390 -3.39 5.21 34.76
CA ARG A 390 -3.96 5.48 36.10
C ARG A 390 -4.79 6.76 36.11
N ARG A 391 -4.39 7.77 35.33
CA ARG A 391 -4.98 9.10 35.28
C ARG A 391 -6.30 9.09 34.51
N CYS A 392 -6.30 8.47 33.33
CA CYS A 392 -7.50 8.26 32.52
C CYS A 392 -8.50 7.32 33.20
N GLN A 393 -8.06 6.16 33.70
CA GLN A 393 -8.94 5.18 34.37
C GLN A 393 -9.56 5.74 35.66
N ALA A 394 -8.81 6.50 36.47
CA ALA A 394 -9.37 7.12 37.68
C ALA A 394 -10.43 8.19 37.35
N TRP A 395 -10.26 8.94 36.24
CA TRP A 395 -11.29 9.87 35.76
C TRP A 395 -12.57 9.11 35.34
N VAL A 396 -12.43 8.06 34.50
CA VAL A 396 -13.57 7.19 34.11
C VAL A 396 -14.31 6.69 35.35
N GLN A 397 -13.59 6.11 36.31
CA GLN A 397 -14.17 5.57 37.54
C GLN A 397 -14.84 6.63 38.42
N ASN A 398 -14.41 7.90 38.37
CA ASN A 398 -15.02 8.96 39.16
C ASN A 398 -16.30 9.48 38.52
N ILE A 399 -16.30 9.74 37.21
CA ILE A 399 -17.50 10.13 36.45
C ILE A 399 -18.61 9.08 36.62
N MET A 400 -18.29 7.79 36.45
CA MET A 400 -19.31 6.73 36.50
C MET A 400 -19.95 6.55 37.90
N LYS A 401 -19.27 6.90 39.00
CA LYS A 401 -19.86 6.88 40.37
C LYS A 401 -21.00 7.89 40.55
N THR A 402 -21.02 8.93 39.73
CA THR A 402 -22.11 9.92 39.66
C THR A 402 -23.16 9.43 38.67
N VAL A 403 -22.76 9.19 37.42
CA VAL A 403 -23.66 8.85 36.30
C VAL A 403 -24.47 7.57 36.54
N GLU A 404 -23.90 6.54 37.16
CA GLU A 404 -24.57 5.24 37.38
C GLU A 404 -25.87 5.35 38.19
N ARG A 405 -25.96 6.32 39.11
CA ARG A 405 -27.17 6.56 39.94
C ARG A 405 -28.37 6.98 39.10
N HIS A 406 -28.10 7.64 37.98
CA HIS A 406 -29.05 8.16 37.01
C HIS A 406 -29.22 7.20 35.82
N SER A 407 -28.73 5.95 35.93
CA SER A 407 -28.79 4.94 34.88
C SER A 407 -29.72 3.76 35.21
N GLU A 408 -30.23 3.11 34.17
CA GLU A 408 -30.87 1.79 34.26
C GLU A 408 -29.83 0.65 34.23
N GLY A 409 -28.68 0.89 33.59
CA GLY A 409 -27.62 -0.07 33.32
C GLY A 409 -26.70 0.39 32.19
N ALA A 410 -26.08 -0.55 31.47
CA ALA A 410 -25.10 -0.30 30.41
C ALA A 410 -25.26 -1.23 29.19
N TYR A 411 -24.76 -0.77 28.04
CA TYR A 411 -24.61 -1.53 26.81
C TYR A 411 -23.37 -2.42 26.86
N LEU A 412 -23.51 -3.67 26.38
CA LEU A 412 -22.44 -4.67 26.34
C LEU A 412 -21.26 -4.30 25.44
N GLY A 413 -21.43 -3.40 24.46
CA GLY A 413 -20.37 -3.01 23.53
C GLY A 413 -19.16 -2.40 24.23
N ASP A 414 -19.44 -1.46 25.14
CA ASP A 414 -18.50 -0.43 25.59
C ASP A 414 -18.29 -0.48 27.11
N SER A 415 -18.19 -1.69 27.67
CA SER A 415 -18.00 -1.94 29.11
C SER A 415 -16.90 -2.95 29.40
N ASP A 416 -16.27 -2.79 30.56
CA ASP A 416 -15.25 -3.69 31.10
C ASP A 416 -15.80 -4.35 32.38
N PHE A 417 -16.26 -5.60 32.25
CA PHE A 417 -16.86 -6.39 33.34
C PHE A 417 -15.88 -6.62 34.51
N GLN A 418 -14.57 -6.41 34.32
CA GLN A 418 -13.57 -6.44 35.39
C GLN A 418 -13.61 -5.18 36.27
N VAL A 419 -14.18 -4.08 35.80
CA VAL A 419 -14.07 -2.74 36.42
C VAL A 419 -15.34 -2.34 37.18
N ARG A 420 -16.53 -2.62 36.63
CA ARG A 420 -17.82 -2.21 37.22
C ARG A 420 -18.87 -3.31 37.09
N ARG A 421 -19.53 -3.64 38.22
CA ARG A 421 -20.71 -4.51 38.24
C ARG A 421 -21.95 -3.63 38.04
N THR A 422 -22.57 -3.73 36.87
CA THR A 422 -23.79 -2.99 36.52
C THR A 422 -24.77 -3.89 35.75
N LYS A 423 -25.95 -3.37 35.40
CA LYS A 423 -27.00 -4.15 34.74
C LYS A 423 -26.83 -4.12 33.21
N PHE A 424 -26.82 -5.29 32.57
CA PHE A 424 -26.65 -5.44 31.10
C PHE A 424 -27.86 -6.10 30.39
N TRP A 425 -28.75 -6.72 31.15
CA TRP A 425 -29.98 -7.34 30.67
C TRP A 425 -31.12 -7.10 31.67
N ALA A 426 -32.37 -7.18 31.22
CA ALA A 426 -33.50 -7.36 32.13
C ALA A 426 -33.37 -8.68 32.89
N ASP A 427 -33.88 -8.76 34.12
CA ASP A 427 -33.55 -9.84 35.07
C ASP A 427 -34.10 -11.21 34.63
N GLU A 428 -35.15 -11.22 33.80
CA GLU A 428 -35.66 -12.43 33.15
C GLU A 428 -34.73 -12.88 32.01
N ASN A 429 -34.28 -11.96 31.15
CA ASN A 429 -33.35 -12.26 30.06
C ASN A 429 -31.99 -12.70 30.62
N ALA A 430 -31.51 -12.11 31.73
CA ALA A 430 -30.32 -12.56 32.44
C ALA A 430 -30.48 -14.02 32.92
N ARG A 431 -31.59 -14.34 33.61
CA ARG A 431 -31.88 -15.70 34.09
C ARG A 431 -32.03 -16.71 32.94
N ARG A 432 -32.75 -16.36 31.86
CA ARG A 432 -32.88 -17.19 30.65
C ARG A 432 -31.54 -17.42 29.98
N LEU A 433 -30.68 -16.40 29.88
CA LEU A 433 -29.35 -16.53 29.29
C LEU A 433 -28.42 -17.42 30.12
N MET A 434 -28.46 -17.32 31.45
CA MET A 434 -27.69 -18.23 32.32
C MET A 434 -28.19 -19.67 32.24
N ALA A 435 -29.51 -19.88 32.20
CA ALA A 435 -30.10 -21.20 31.99
C ALA A 435 -29.75 -21.79 30.62
N ILE A 436 -29.73 -20.97 29.56
CA ILE A 436 -29.27 -21.37 28.21
C ILE A 436 -27.79 -21.74 28.21
N ARG A 437 -26.91 -20.96 28.85
CA ARG A 437 -25.50 -21.32 29.02
C ARG A 437 -25.35 -22.65 29.76
N GLN A 438 -26.01 -22.82 30.91
CA GLN A 438 -25.95 -24.06 31.71
C GLN A 438 -26.50 -25.29 30.96
N LYS A 439 -27.49 -25.09 30.08
CA LYS A 439 -28.08 -26.15 29.24
C LYS A 439 -27.17 -26.58 28.08
N LEU A 440 -26.53 -25.62 27.39
CA LEU A 440 -25.82 -25.86 26.13
C LEU A 440 -24.30 -26.07 26.32
N ASP A 441 -23.73 -25.47 27.36
CA ASP A 441 -22.33 -25.59 27.74
C ASP A 441 -22.18 -25.79 29.27
N PRO A 442 -22.62 -26.94 29.82
CA PRO A 442 -22.58 -27.22 31.26
C PRO A 442 -21.16 -27.33 31.83
N GLU A 443 -20.14 -27.56 30.97
CA GLU A 443 -18.74 -27.61 31.38
C GLU A 443 -18.05 -26.23 31.37
N GLY A 444 -18.71 -25.19 30.83
CA GLY A 444 -18.08 -23.88 30.63
C GLY A 444 -16.91 -23.92 29.63
N ARG A 445 -17.02 -24.81 28.63
CA ARG A 445 -16.01 -25.05 27.60
C ARG A 445 -15.76 -23.81 26.75
N ILE A 446 -16.79 -23.02 26.47
CA ILE A 446 -16.69 -21.72 25.83
C ILE A 446 -16.57 -20.66 26.93
N CYS A 447 -15.47 -19.89 26.90
CA CYS A 447 -15.23 -18.81 27.86
C CYS A 447 -16.44 -17.86 27.90
N GLY A 448 -16.96 -17.60 29.10
CA GLY A 448 -18.08 -16.68 29.30
C GLY A 448 -17.62 -15.22 29.42
N TYR A 449 -18.28 -14.49 30.31
CA TYR A 449 -17.86 -13.16 30.74
C TYR A 449 -16.48 -13.19 31.39
N LEU A 450 -15.82 -12.03 31.39
CA LEU A 450 -14.58 -11.80 32.12
C LEU A 450 -14.89 -10.75 33.18
N ASP A 451 -15.54 -11.20 34.25
CA ASP A 451 -15.89 -10.41 35.42
C ASP A 451 -15.01 -10.78 36.61
N ILE A 452 -15.16 -10.03 37.70
CA ILE A 452 -14.41 -10.17 38.96
C ILE A 452 -14.52 -11.59 39.57
N ASP A 453 -15.53 -12.38 39.21
CA ASP A 453 -15.76 -13.73 39.75
C ASP A 453 -15.24 -14.85 38.82
N ASP A 454 -14.64 -14.57 37.65
CA ASP A 454 -14.01 -15.60 36.81
C ASP A 454 -12.78 -16.22 37.52
N PRO A 455 -12.76 -17.54 37.80
CA PRO A 455 -11.70 -18.18 38.57
C PRO A 455 -10.27 -18.00 38.01
N GLN A 456 -10.11 -17.65 36.74
CA GLN A 456 -8.78 -17.39 36.17
C GLN A 456 -8.18 -16.05 36.62
N LEU A 457 -8.97 -15.04 36.97
CA LEU A 457 -8.45 -13.76 37.48
C LEU A 457 -7.94 -13.90 38.92
N ALA A 458 -8.67 -14.64 39.75
CA ALA A 458 -8.23 -15.01 41.10
C ALA A 458 -6.91 -15.79 41.13
N GLN A 459 -6.49 -16.39 40.00
CA GLN A 459 -5.20 -17.05 39.85
C GLN A 459 -4.08 -16.12 39.31
N SER A 460 -4.41 -15.09 38.52
CA SER A 460 -3.41 -14.17 37.97
C SER A 460 -2.93 -13.09 38.95
N ASP A 461 -3.79 -12.66 39.87
CA ASP A 461 -3.52 -11.46 40.69
C ASP A 461 -2.55 -11.71 41.86
N LEU A 462 -2.10 -12.96 42.05
CA LEU A 462 -1.11 -13.39 43.06
C LEU A 462 0.32 -12.84 42.85
N GLN A 463 0.56 -11.96 41.87
CA GLN A 463 1.88 -11.36 41.59
C GLN A 463 1.92 -9.82 41.54
N LEU A 464 0.82 -9.11 41.81
CA LEU A 464 0.81 -7.62 41.81
C LEU A 464 0.08 -7.04 43.03
N ALA A 465 0.59 -7.33 44.22
CA ALA A 465 0.11 -6.77 45.48
C ALA A 465 1.23 -6.08 46.26
N ASP A 466 1.60 -4.85 45.87
CA ASP A 466 2.52 -4.01 46.63
C ASP A 466 2.05 -2.53 46.69
N TYR A 467 0.86 -2.35 47.28
CA TYR A 467 0.40 -1.07 47.84
C TYR A 467 -0.36 -1.37 49.14
N SER A 468 0.34 -1.21 50.27
CA SER A 468 -0.21 -1.46 51.60
C SER A 468 -1.09 -0.32 52.13
N THR A 469 -2.02 -0.65 53.04
CA THR A 469 -2.93 0.27 53.78
C THR A 469 -3.93 1.04 52.91
N SER A 470 -5.24 0.92 53.14
CA SER A 470 -5.92 1.12 54.43
C SER A 470 -7.05 0.11 54.73
N GLN A 471 -7.49 0.07 56.00
CA GLN A 471 -8.60 -0.77 56.47
C GLN A 471 -9.94 -0.03 56.40
N VAL A 472 -11.00 -0.70 55.94
CA VAL A 472 -12.38 -0.60 56.50
C VAL A 472 -12.99 -2.01 56.45
N GLN A 473 -13.82 -2.36 57.43
CA GLN A 473 -14.46 -3.68 57.54
C GLN A 473 -15.74 -3.80 56.70
N TYR A 474 -16.09 -5.03 56.31
CA TYR A 474 -17.44 -5.38 55.90
C TYR A 474 -18.42 -5.21 57.07
N HIS A 475 -19.67 -4.83 56.76
CA HIS A 475 -20.83 -5.07 57.62
C HIS A 475 -21.88 -5.87 56.84
N GLU A 476 -22.46 -6.86 57.51
CA GLU A 476 -23.41 -7.82 56.94
C GLU A 476 -24.86 -7.30 56.97
N ALA A 477 -25.64 -7.62 55.94
CA ALA A 477 -27.04 -8.05 56.05
C ALA A 477 -27.57 -8.56 54.68
N PRO A 478 -28.09 -9.79 54.57
CA PRO A 478 -28.77 -10.27 53.37
C PRO A 478 -30.30 -10.07 53.44
N ALA A 479 -30.93 -10.08 52.25
CA ALA A 479 -32.31 -10.43 51.91
C ALA A 479 -33.45 -10.27 52.95
N ASP A 480 -34.56 -9.65 52.54
CA ASP A 480 -35.80 -10.44 52.36
C ASP A 480 -36.88 -9.80 51.47
N TRP A 481 -37.87 -10.64 51.16
CA TRP A 481 -38.96 -10.54 50.19
C TRP A 481 -39.96 -9.37 50.41
N GLY A 482 -40.68 -8.95 49.37
CA GLY A 482 -41.79 -7.99 49.54
C GLY A 482 -42.64 -7.69 48.28
N LEU A 483 -43.68 -8.49 48.06
CA LEU A 483 -44.71 -8.30 47.01
C LEU A 483 -45.51 -6.97 47.10
N GLN A 484 -46.01 -6.54 45.93
CA GLN A 484 -47.43 -6.20 45.63
C GLN A 484 -47.92 -4.73 45.44
N ILE A 485 -48.87 -4.65 44.48
CA ILE A 485 -50.01 -3.69 44.34
C ILE A 485 -49.77 -2.34 43.61
N SER A 486 -50.29 -2.28 42.39
CA SER A 486 -50.67 -1.11 41.57
C SER A 486 -51.91 -0.36 42.18
N PRO A 487 -52.37 0.84 41.72
CA PRO A 487 -52.32 1.34 40.34
C PRO A 487 -52.17 2.87 40.12
N GLN A 488 -52.29 3.26 38.85
CA GLN A 488 -52.83 4.52 38.26
C GLN A 488 -53.95 5.27 39.06
N PRO A 489 -54.32 6.54 38.70
CA PRO A 489 -53.68 7.53 37.80
C PRO A 489 -53.79 9.04 38.23
N ASN A 490 -53.44 9.95 37.30
CA ASN A 490 -54.11 11.25 36.97
C ASN A 490 -53.73 12.63 37.61
N LEU A 491 -53.44 13.58 36.70
CA LEU A 491 -53.88 14.99 36.58
C LEU A 491 -53.30 16.15 37.44
N GLY A 492 -53.23 17.35 36.81
CA GLY A 492 -52.88 18.68 37.38
C GLY A 492 -51.41 19.08 37.14
N GLU A 493 -50.98 20.08 36.34
CA GLU A 493 -51.40 21.48 36.01
C GLU A 493 -50.76 22.59 36.89
N ALA A 494 -50.03 23.50 36.22
CA ALA A 494 -49.78 24.92 36.54
C ALA A 494 -49.05 25.30 37.87
N ALA A 495 -48.61 26.56 38.11
CA ALA A 495 -47.92 27.60 37.31
C ALA A 495 -47.54 28.78 38.26
N GLU A 496 -46.63 29.68 37.85
CA GLU A 496 -46.45 31.07 38.38
C GLU A 496 -46.06 31.24 39.89
N GLU A 497 -45.55 32.37 40.40
CA GLU A 497 -44.53 33.34 39.92
C GLU A 497 -43.95 34.18 41.11
N GLN A 498 -42.74 34.75 40.97
CA GLN A 498 -42.26 36.01 41.61
C GLN A 498 -42.13 36.15 43.17
N PRO A 499 -41.49 37.23 43.75
CA PRO A 499 -40.36 38.08 43.28
C PRO A 499 -39.31 38.54 44.37
N GLN A 500 -38.33 39.37 43.94
CA GLN A 500 -37.68 40.54 44.64
C GLN A 500 -36.37 40.46 45.52
N THR A 501 -35.24 40.92 44.91
CA THR A 501 -34.26 42.00 45.35
C THR A 501 -33.39 41.88 46.65
N THR A 502 -32.23 42.56 46.90
CA THR A 502 -31.60 43.84 46.41
C THR A 502 -30.08 44.04 46.82
N THR A 503 -29.20 44.66 45.97
CA THR A 503 -28.05 45.63 46.25
C THR A 503 -26.79 45.26 47.11
N TYR A 504 -25.58 45.91 47.12
CA TYR A 504 -24.87 46.97 46.31
C TYR A 504 -23.29 47.00 46.52
N ASP A 505 -22.55 47.97 45.90
CA ASP A 505 -21.06 48.11 45.69
C ASP A 505 -20.14 48.64 46.85
N VAL A 506 -18.79 48.70 46.63
CA VAL A 506 -17.94 49.95 46.60
C VAL A 506 -16.41 49.73 46.31
N GLU A 507 -15.73 50.79 45.81
CA GLU A 507 -14.36 50.91 45.21
C GLU A 507 -13.13 51.01 46.17
N LYS A 508 -11.86 50.80 45.68
CA LYS A 508 -10.82 51.86 45.43
C LYS A 508 -9.37 51.41 45.04
N ALA A 509 -8.60 52.37 44.48
CA ALA A 509 -7.16 52.34 44.11
C ALA A 509 -6.35 53.38 44.97
N PRO A 510 -5.14 53.97 44.65
CA PRO A 510 -4.20 53.86 43.50
C PRO A 510 -2.65 53.93 43.83
N THR A 511 -1.77 53.92 42.80
CA THR A 511 -0.51 54.74 42.58
C THR A 511 0.29 54.16 41.38
N HIS A 512 0.64 54.90 40.30
CA HIS A 512 1.74 55.89 40.07
C HIS A 512 3.18 55.29 40.17
N ILE A 513 4.19 55.54 39.31
CA ILE A 513 4.46 56.41 38.13
C ILE A 513 5.56 55.66 37.30
N GLU A 514 5.63 55.53 35.96
CA GLU A 514 5.42 56.40 34.78
C GLU A 514 6.70 57.08 34.23
N MET A 515 7.05 56.77 32.95
CA MET A 515 7.52 57.64 31.83
C MET A 515 8.09 56.70 30.72
N GLN A 516 7.53 56.59 29.51
CA GLN A 516 7.46 57.57 28.39
C GLN A 516 8.86 57.88 27.79
N MET A 517 9.12 58.01 26.48
CA MET A 517 8.39 58.54 25.30
C MET A 517 8.92 57.86 23.98
N SER A 518 8.36 57.93 22.76
CA SER A 518 7.02 58.34 22.25
C SER A 518 6.83 57.99 20.75
N ALA A 519 5.62 57.49 20.40
CA ALA A 519 4.76 57.83 19.25
C ALA A 519 5.29 58.04 17.80
N GLN A 520 4.58 57.48 16.81
CA GLN A 520 3.65 58.25 15.94
C GLN A 520 2.64 57.34 15.17
N LEU A 521 1.56 57.95 14.65
CA LEU A 521 0.40 57.36 13.95
C LEU A 521 0.17 58.14 12.63
N PRO A 522 -0.41 57.56 11.54
CA PRO A 522 -1.88 57.46 11.41
C PRO A 522 -2.44 56.29 10.55
N THR A 523 -3.77 56.23 10.47
CA THR A 523 -4.65 55.38 9.61
C THR A 523 -5.27 56.21 8.45
N PRO A 524 -6.23 55.76 7.60
CA PRO A 524 -6.80 54.43 7.28
C PRO A 524 -6.86 54.14 5.73
N THR A 525 -7.86 53.36 5.26
CA THR A 525 -8.25 53.01 3.85
C THR A 525 -7.50 51.82 3.20
N THR A 526 -8.10 50.92 2.41
CA THR A 526 -9.51 50.75 1.95
C THR A 526 -9.86 49.26 1.79
N PHE A 527 -11.15 48.89 1.70
CA PHE A 527 -11.60 47.54 1.31
C PHE A 527 -11.33 47.26 -0.18
N ASP A 528 -11.07 46.00 -0.51
CA ASP A 528 -11.88 45.31 -1.54
C ASP A 528 -11.97 43.80 -1.22
N HIS A 529 -12.95 43.11 -1.80
CA HIS A 529 -13.20 41.68 -1.57
C HIS A 529 -12.66 40.81 -2.71
N ASP A 530 -11.96 39.72 -2.36
CA ASP A 530 -12.20 38.43 -3.02
C ASP A 530 -11.78 37.28 -2.09
N SER A 531 -12.64 36.26 -1.95
CA SER A 531 -12.51 35.25 -0.88
C SER A 531 -12.74 33.83 -1.38
N VAL A 532 -11.68 33.01 -1.37
CA VAL A 532 -11.76 31.57 -1.61
C VAL A 532 -11.61 30.84 -0.27
N ILE A 533 -12.61 30.03 0.07
CA ILE A 533 -12.69 29.31 1.35
C ILE A 533 -11.91 28.00 1.26
N MET A 534 -11.09 27.70 2.27
CA MET A 534 -10.46 26.39 2.46
C MET A 534 -10.92 25.73 3.78
N PRO A 535 -11.03 24.38 3.83
CA PRO A 535 -11.38 23.65 5.05
C PRO A 535 -10.20 23.52 6.01
N LEU A 536 -10.47 23.50 7.32
CA LEU A 536 -9.49 23.42 8.43
C LEU A 536 -9.49 22.02 9.07
N GLY A 537 -8.34 21.48 9.51
CA GLY A 537 -8.35 20.14 10.13
C GLY A 537 -7.05 19.34 10.37
N SER A 538 -5.91 19.93 10.77
CA SER A 538 -4.76 19.24 11.41
C SER A 538 -4.50 19.79 12.84
N PRO A 539 -3.29 20.15 13.40
CA PRO A 539 -1.91 20.35 12.90
C PRO A 539 -1.04 19.11 13.23
N PHE A 540 0.30 19.03 13.46
CA PHE A 540 1.41 19.89 13.94
C PHE A 540 1.32 20.34 15.43
N PHE A 541 2.41 20.49 16.23
CA PHE A 541 3.84 20.17 16.02
C PHE A 541 4.60 19.81 17.35
N GLN A 542 5.82 19.26 17.21
CA GLN A 542 7.02 19.26 18.10
C GLN A 542 6.90 19.57 19.61
N GLY A 543 7.54 18.89 20.58
CA GLY A 543 8.69 17.95 20.57
C GLY A 543 9.94 18.54 21.25
N GLN A 544 10.57 17.87 22.23
CA GLN A 544 11.91 18.25 22.78
C GLN A 544 12.65 17.11 23.55
N GLN A 545 13.86 17.40 24.06
CA GLN A 545 14.91 16.46 24.53
C GLN A 545 15.05 16.38 26.07
N PHE A 546 15.87 15.45 26.61
CA PHE A 546 16.96 15.76 27.57
C PHE A 546 18.00 14.61 27.73
N MET A 547 19.06 14.86 28.53
CA MET A 547 20.33 14.09 28.74
C MET A 547 20.13 12.73 29.48
N GLY A 548 21.08 11.79 29.58
CA GLY A 548 22.50 11.71 29.15
C GLY A 548 23.45 11.32 30.31
N PHE A 549 24.50 10.49 30.07
CA PHE A 549 25.62 10.19 31.01
C PHE A 549 26.81 9.50 30.28
N ASP A 550 27.99 9.44 30.93
CA ASP A 550 29.31 9.39 30.27
C ASP A 550 30.17 8.09 30.40
N GLU A 551 31.11 7.99 29.43
CA GLU A 551 32.48 7.41 29.45
C GLU A 551 32.79 5.98 29.94
N PHE A 552 33.54 5.23 29.11
CA PHE A 552 34.74 4.48 29.55
C PHE A 552 35.77 4.25 28.40
N SER A 553 37.05 4.19 28.79
CA SER A 553 38.31 4.10 28.02
C SER A 553 38.35 3.30 26.69
N PHE A 554 39.02 3.89 25.68
CA PHE A 554 39.40 3.29 24.38
C PHE A 554 40.68 2.42 24.41
N PHE A 555 41.41 2.36 25.53
CA PHE A 555 42.85 2.03 25.52
C PHE A 555 43.28 0.57 25.77
N ASP A 556 42.38 -0.36 26.08
CA ASP A 556 42.76 -1.75 26.43
C ASP A 556 42.69 -2.77 25.27
N VAL A 557 42.07 -2.43 24.13
CA VAL A 557 41.93 -3.35 22.97
C VAL A 557 43.19 -3.39 22.09
N LEU A 558 44.04 -2.36 22.13
CA LEU A 558 45.20 -2.18 21.23
C LEU A 558 46.45 -3.00 21.63
N ARG A 559 46.33 -4.04 22.46
CA ARG A 559 47.49 -4.73 23.08
C ARG A 559 47.97 -6.00 22.37
N ASP A 560 47.05 -6.77 21.77
CA ASP A 560 47.33 -8.19 21.43
C ASP A 560 47.56 -8.47 19.93
N SER A 561 47.39 -7.48 19.05
CA SER A 561 47.30 -7.71 17.59
C SER A 561 48.59 -7.54 16.77
N MET A 562 49.76 -7.26 17.37
CA MET A 562 51.02 -7.05 16.61
C MET A 562 52.30 -7.52 17.34
N THR A 563 52.68 -8.79 17.19
CA THR A 563 53.86 -9.23 16.39
C THR A 563 54.17 -10.74 16.58
N PRO A 564 54.76 -11.43 15.57
CA PRO A 564 55.05 -12.88 15.62
C PRO A 564 56.50 -13.19 16.04
N ILE A 565 56.81 -14.44 16.43
CA ILE A 565 58.06 -15.16 16.06
C ILE A 565 58.06 -16.66 16.51
N THR A 566 58.27 -17.56 15.52
CA THR A 566 58.86 -18.94 15.49
C THR A 566 58.74 -19.96 16.64
N GLY A 567 58.72 -21.27 16.33
CA GLY A 567 59.16 -22.26 17.35
C GLY A 567 59.37 -23.77 17.11
N ASN A 568 59.06 -24.41 15.96
CA ASN A 568 59.27 -25.88 15.72
C ASN A 568 58.48 -26.84 16.68
N ALA A 569 58.36 -28.16 16.45
CA ALA A 569 59.01 -29.07 15.49
C ALA A 569 58.12 -30.27 15.08
N GLN A 570 58.31 -30.79 13.85
CA GLN A 570 58.24 -32.21 13.42
C GLN A 570 56.97 -33.06 13.72
N SER A 571 56.48 -33.96 12.86
CA SER A 571 56.67 -34.32 11.43
C SER A 571 55.56 -35.38 11.10
N ASN A 572 55.33 -35.94 9.91
CA ASN A 572 55.95 -35.96 8.57
C ASN A 572 54.83 -36.36 7.55
N ASN A 573 54.96 -36.61 6.23
CA ASN A 573 56.07 -36.79 5.27
C ASN A 573 55.57 -36.55 3.81
N THR A 574 56.46 -36.68 2.81
CA THR A 574 56.29 -37.11 1.37
C THR A 574 54.92 -37.05 0.66
N ALA A 575 54.78 -36.69 -0.62
CA ALA A 575 55.64 -36.18 -1.71
C ALA A 575 54.71 -35.95 -2.94
N SER A 576 54.93 -35.26 -4.06
CA SER A 576 55.97 -34.40 -4.67
C SER A 576 55.41 -34.04 -6.08
N ASP A 577 55.65 -32.81 -6.56
CA ASP A 577 55.72 -32.35 -7.96
C ASP A 577 54.83 -32.93 -9.08
N VAL A 578 54.16 -32.04 -9.84
CA VAL A 578 54.43 -31.78 -11.29
C VAL A 578 53.44 -30.73 -11.83
N LEU A 579 53.96 -29.70 -12.51
CA LEU A 579 53.18 -28.80 -13.38
C LEU A 579 53.00 -29.45 -14.76
N PRO A 580 51.82 -29.31 -15.38
CA PRO A 580 51.82 -28.81 -16.74
C PRO A 580 50.73 -27.76 -17.03
N THR A 581 51.11 -26.81 -17.88
CA THR A 581 50.27 -25.82 -18.56
C THR A 581 49.12 -26.43 -19.37
N PHE A 582 47.97 -25.76 -19.41
CA PHE A 582 47.03 -25.82 -20.54
C PHE A 582 46.64 -24.40 -21.01
N PRO A 583 46.26 -24.20 -22.29
CA PRO A 583 46.21 -22.89 -22.93
C PRO A 583 44.85 -22.17 -22.82
N ARG A 584 44.81 -20.93 -23.33
CA ARG A 584 43.58 -20.15 -23.52
C ARG A 584 42.74 -20.69 -24.69
N ASP A 585 41.44 -20.83 -24.45
CA ASP A 585 40.35 -20.41 -25.35
C ASP A 585 39.34 -19.69 -24.41
N VAL A 586 38.89 -18.44 -24.58
CA VAL A 586 38.47 -17.65 -25.75
C VAL A 586 37.13 -18.14 -26.32
N LEU A 587 36.06 -17.44 -25.92
CA LEU A 587 34.64 -17.64 -26.27
C LEU A 587 33.93 -18.81 -25.55
N ASP A 588 33.51 -18.56 -24.30
CA ASP A 588 32.23 -19.10 -23.80
C ASP A 588 31.47 -18.04 -23.00
N PHE A 589 30.14 -18.01 -23.14
CA PHE A 589 29.21 -17.03 -22.56
C PHE A 589 27.81 -17.64 -22.38
N ASN A 590 27.62 -18.36 -21.27
CA ASN A 590 26.35 -18.88 -20.73
C ASN A 590 25.41 -19.53 -21.77
N ILE A 591 25.61 -20.83 -21.99
CA ILE A 591 24.54 -21.76 -22.39
C ILE A 591 24.35 -22.76 -21.24
N ASP A 592 23.11 -22.95 -20.79
CA ASP A 592 22.79 -23.89 -19.71
C ASP A 592 23.09 -25.35 -20.12
N SER A 593 23.91 -26.05 -19.34
CA SER A 593 24.35 -27.42 -19.62
C SER A 593 23.49 -28.48 -18.92
N PHE A 594 22.24 -28.64 -19.40
CA PHE A 594 21.54 -29.91 -19.21
C PHE A 594 22.11 -30.96 -20.18
N VAL A 595 22.54 -32.11 -19.67
CA VAL A 595 23.05 -33.24 -20.46
C VAL A 595 22.02 -34.37 -20.46
N ASP A 596 21.43 -34.63 -21.63
CA ASP A 596 20.70 -35.88 -21.88
C ASP A 596 21.69 -37.06 -21.96
N ILE A 597 21.50 -38.09 -21.13
CA ILE A 597 22.29 -39.33 -21.16
C ILE A 597 21.49 -40.42 -21.89
N PRO A 598 21.97 -40.95 -23.03
CA PRO A 598 21.30 -42.04 -23.73
C PRO A 598 21.49 -43.41 -23.05
N ASN A 599 20.47 -44.27 -23.16
CA ASN A 599 20.37 -45.56 -22.47
C ASN A 599 21.55 -46.53 -22.66
N THR A 600 22.01 -47.13 -21.55
CA THR A 600 22.64 -48.48 -21.56
C THR A 600 22.22 -49.31 -20.33
N GLN A 601 21.89 -50.58 -20.59
CA GLN A 601 21.81 -51.72 -19.65
C GLN A 601 22.88 -52.76 -20.08
N PRO A 602 23.22 -53.83 -19.32
CA PRO A 602 22.50 -54.46 -18.19
C PRO A 602 23.33 -54.90 -16.95
N PHE A 603 22.62 -55.41 -15.92
CA PHE A 603 22.87 -56.52 -14.92
C PHE A 603 24.26 -57.21 -14.75
N PRO A 604 24.56 -57.98 -13.64
CA PRO A 604 23.68 -58.48 -12.55
C PRO A 604 24.22 -58.47 -11.08
N GLY A 605 23.33 -58.78 -10.10
CA GLY A 605 23.65 -59.45 -8.82
C GLY A 605 23.76 -58.56 -7.55
N PHE A 606 23.46 -59.04 -6.32
CA PHE A 606 22.89 -60.33 -5.89
C PHE A 606 22.13 -60.23 -4.53
N PHE A 607 21.22 -61.19 -4.29
CA PHE A 607 20.33 -61.50 -3.13
C PHE A 607 20.90 -61.40 -1.69
N PRO A 608 20.09 -61.40 -0.58
CA PRO A 608 18.87 -62.23 -0.36
C PRO A 608 17.68 -61.61 0.45
N SER A 609 16.61 -62.35 0.81
CA SER A 609 15.69 -63.24 0.05
C SER A 609 14.65 -63.89 0.99
N GLU A 610 13.34 -63.78 0.70
CA GLU A 610 12.20 -64.63 1.14
C GLU A 610 10.88 -63.88 0.83
N GLN A 611 9.73 -64.50 0.51
CA GLN A 611 9.44 -65.65 -0.37
C GLN A 611 7.95 -65.53 -0.79
N GLU A 612 7.59 -65.91 -2.02
CA GLU A 612 6.21 -65.74 -2.56
C GLU A 612 5.31 -66.95 -2.30
N HIS A 613 3.99 -66.73 -2.25
CA HIS A 613 2.91 -67.60 -2.77
C HIS A 613 1.55 -66.88 -2.57
N ASP A 614 0.48 -67.11 -3.34
CA ASP A 614 0.31 -67.37 -4.78
C ASP A 614 -1.19 -67.15 -5.13
N SER A 615 -1.51 -66.96 -6.43
CA SER A 615 -2.80 -67.18 -7.13
C SER A 615 -4.15 -67.17 -6.39
N GLY A 616 -5.23 -66.60 -6.99
CA GLY A 616 -6.52 -67.32 -6.87
C GLY A 616 -7.91 -66.66 -7.01
N GLY A 617 -8.07 -65.35 -7.20
CA GLY A 617 -9.34 -64.78 -7.72
C GLY A 617 -10.62 -64.83 -6.84
N ILE A 618 -11.78 -64.68 -7.51
CA ILE A 618 -13.17 -64.54 -7.01
C ILE A 618 -13.50 -63.15 -6.40
N GLY A 619 -14.47 -62.44 -7.01
CA GLY A 619 -15.16 -61.26 -6.45
C GLY A 619 -16.53 -61.63 -5.83
N PRO A 620 -17.42 -60.69 -5.45
CA PRO A 620 -17.64 -59.38 -6.13
C PRO A 620 -17.76 -58.15 -5.20
N ASP A 621 -17.95 -56.99 -5.86
CA ASP A 621 -18.58 -55.72 -5.42
C ASP A 621 -18.23 -55.07 -4.06
N GLY A 622 -17.59 -53.89 -4.14
CA GLY A 622 -17.43 -52.96 -3.01
C GLY A 622 -16.54 -51.75 -3.34
N ASP A 623 -17.10 -50.55 -3.44
CA ASP A 623 -16.35 -49.31 -3.73
C ASP A 623 -15.39 -48.91 -2.59
N ARG A 624 -14.16 -48.50 -2.96
CA ARG A 624 -13.61 -47.15 -2.67
C ARG A 624 -12.19 -46.90 -3.19
N PHE A 625 -12.08 -45.85 -4.02
CA PHE A 625 -10.95 -44.90 -4.17
C PHE A 625 -9.50 -45.39 -3.94
N ALA A 626 -8.78 -45.60 -5.05
CA ALA A 626 -7.33 -45.47 -5.09
C ALA A 626 -6.89 -44.00 -5.28
N GLY A 627 -5.75 -43.61 -4.71
CA GLY A 627 -5.22 -42.24 -4.80
C GLY A 627 -4.74 -41.86 -6.21
N CYS A 628 -5.19 -40.72 -6.73
CA CYS A 628 -4.84 -40.26 -8.07
C CYS A 628 -3.56 -39.42 -8.08
N LYS A 629 -2.55 -39.84 -8.85
CA LYS A 629 -1.44 -38.97 -9.26
C LYS A 629 -1.99 -37.96 -10.28
N SER A 630 -1.76 -36.66 -10.06
CA SER A 630 -2.37 -35.60 -10.90
C SER A 630 -1.90 -35.65 -12.36
N GLY A 631 -2.70 -36.29 -13.21
CA GLY A 631 -2.56 -36.30 -14.66
C GLY A 631 -3.75 -35.61 -15.30
N TYR A 632 -3.57 -34.38 -15.76
CA TYR A 632 -4.59 -33.65 -16.51
C TYR A 632 -4.71 -34.22 -17.93
N VAL A 633 -5.76 -35.02 -18.16
CA VAL A 633 -6.13 -35.49 -19.51
C VAL A 633 -6.90 -34.39 -20.24
N THR A 634 -6.39 -33.96 -21.38
CA THR A 634 -6.89 -32.83 -22.17
C THR A 634 -8.12 -33.16 -23.03
N PRO A 635 -9.15 -32.29 -23.03
CA PRO A 635 -9.99 -32.07 -24.21
C PRO A 635 -9.15 -31.47 -25.35
N ALA A 636 -9.52 -31.72 -26.60
CA ALA A 636 -8.59 -31.58 -27.73
C ALA A 636 -8.39 -30.14 -28.27
N ALA A 637 -7.11 -29.78 -28.37
CA ALA A 637 -6.46 -29.00 -29.45
C ALA A 637 -6.88 -27.53 -29.77
N VAL A 638 -5.98 -26.61 -29.41
CA VAL A 638 -5.46 -25.58 -30.35
C VAL A 638 -3.91 -25.59 -30.25
N PRO A 639 -3.17 -26.28 -31.15
CA PRO A 639 -1.74 -26.53 -30.94
C PRO A 639 -0.82 -25.43 -31.52
N GLY A 640 0.23 -25.05 -30.78
CA GLY A 640 1.41 -24.39 -31.38
C GLY A 640 2.02 -23.24 -30.57
N SER A 641 1.38 -22.06 -30.61
CA SER A 641 2.06 -20.79 -30.26
C SER A 641 2.34 -20.60 -28.75
N ILE A 642 1.34 -20.88 -27.90
CA ILE A 642 1.36 -20.51 -26.47
C ILE A 642 2.49 -21.24 -25.71
N THR A 643 2.72 -22.53 -26.00
CA THR A 643 3.74 -23.34 -25.32
C THR A 643 5.17 -22.88 -25.61
N LEU A 644 5.42 -22.33 -26.82
CA LEU A 644 6.74 -21.78 -27.16
C LEU A 644 6.99 -20.41 -26.51
N GLY A 645 5.93 -19.60 -26.37
CA GLY A 645 5.96 -18.36 -25.58
C GLY A 645 6.29 -18.63 -24.11
N GLN A 646 5.61 -19.62 -23.50
CA GLN A 646 5.85 -20.01 -22.10
C GLN A 646 7.29 -20.45 -21.84
N LYS A 647 7.91 -21.19 -22.78
CA LYS A 647 9.33 -21.55 -22.68
C LYS A 647 10.22 -20.29 -22.71
N ALA A 648 10.04 -19.42 -23.71
CA ALA A 648 10.81 -18.19 -23.84
C ALA A 648 10.66 -17.25 -22.64
N PHE A 649 9.48 -17.19 -22.00
CA PHE A 649 9.27 -16.37 -20.81
C PHE A 649 9.91 -16.97 -19.55
N ARG A 650 9.93 -18.31 -19.38
CA ARG A 650 10.68 -18.97 -18.30
C ARG A 650 12.20 -18.83 -18.44
N GLU A 651 12.69 -18.77 -19.67
CA GLU A 651 14.10 -18.50 -19.98
C GLU A 651 14.44 -16.99 -19.96
N SER A 652 13.45 -16.12 -19.71
CA SER A 652 13.63 -14.66 -19.66
C SER A 652 14.35 -14.19 -18.39
N MET A 653 14.81 -12.95 -18.44
CA MET A 653 15.51 -12.30 -17.32
C MET A 653 14.62 -11.90 -16.13
N TRP A 654 13.29 -12.03 -16.26
CA TRP A 654 12.30 -11.58 -15.27
C TRP A 654 11.92 -12.65 -14.23
N LEU A 655 12.49 -13.85 -14.34
CA LEU A 655 12.26 -14.96 -13.41
C LEU A 655 13.61 -15.56 -13.01
N TRP A 656 14.02 -15.31 -11.77
CA TRP A 656 15.10 -16.06 -11.14
C TRP A 656 14.53 -17.29 -10.42
N THR A 657 15.38 -18.28 -10.20
CA THR A 657 15.11 -19.45 -9.38
C THR A 657 16.46 -19.79 -8.75
N PRO A 658 16.66 -19.55 -7.44
CA PRO A 658 17.96 -19.71 -6.81
C PRO A 658 18.55 -21.11 -7.01
N ALA A 659 19.80 -21.15 -7.49
CA ALA A 659 20.51 -22.38 -7.79
C ALA A 659 21.59 -22.70 -6.74
N LEU A 660 22.02 -23.96 -6.69
CA LEU A 660 23.12 -24.41 -5.81
C LEU A 660 24.46 -23.88 -6.35
N GLY A 661 24.81 -22.66 -5.93
CA GLY A 661 25.90 -21.86 -6.48
C GLY A 661 25.61 -20.36 -6.55
N ASP A 662 24.39 -19.91 -6.24
CA ASP A 662 24.05 -18.48 -6.14
C ASP A 662 24.45 -17.91 -4.75
N HIS A 663 25.67 -17.38 -4.63
CA HIS A 663 26.14 -16.68 -3.41
C HIS A 663 26.82 -15.34 -3.72
N GLY A 664 27.02 -14.52 -2.68
CA GLY A 664 27.60 -13.17 -2.81
C GLY A 664 29.04 -13.14 -3.33
N ALA A 665 29.76 -14.26 -3.29
CA ALA A 665 31.15 -14.34 -3.77
C ALA A 665 31.29 -14.84 -5.22
N ALA A 666 30.21 -15.33 -5.84
CA ALA A 666 30.26 -15.99 -7.16
C ALA A 666 30.86 -15.12 -8.29
N GLU A 667 30.87 -13.79 -8.14
CA GLU A 667 31.47 -12.87 -9.12
C GLU A 667 32.87 -12.34 -8.71
N GLN A 668 33.42 -12.68 -7.53
CA GLN A 668 34.66 -12.09 -7.00
C GLN A 668 35.90 -12.29 -7.91
N LEU A 669 35.95 -13.38 -8.68
CA LEU A 669 37.03 -13.61 -9.66
C LEU A 669 37.11 -12.47 -10.72
N ASN A 670 35.98 -11.80 -11.01
CA ASN A 670 35.91 -10.67 -11.93
C ASN A 670 36.39 -9.33 -11.33
N LEU A 671 36.79 -9.29 -10.06
CA LEU A 671 37.45 -8.12 -9.45
C LEU A 671 38.88 -7.91 -10.00
N SER A 672 39.39 -8.88 -10.75
CA SER A 672 40.69 -8.87 -11.41
C SER A 672 40.55 -8.76 -12.93
N LEU A 673 41.53 -8.12 -13.59
CA LEU A 673 41.59 -8.05 -15.05
C LEU A 673 42.82 -8.81 -15.58
N SER A 674 42.62 -9.68 -16.58
CA SER A 674 43.65 -10.53 -17.18
C SER A 674 44.34 -9.93 -18.42
N TYR A 675 44.26 -8.61 -18.57
CA TYR A 675 44.76 -7.83 -19.72
C TYR A 675 45.60 -6.64 -19.21
N ASP A 676 46.62 -6.24 -19.97
CA ASP A 676 47.35 -5.00 -19.69
C ASP A 676 46.41 -3.78 -19.77
N ASP A 677 46.33 -3.01 -18.68
CA ASP A 677 45.52 -1.78 -18.55
C ASP A 677 45.63 -0.88 -19.79
N ALA A 678 46.86 -0.67 -20.30
CA ALA A 678 47.15 0.17 -21.47
C ALA A 678 46.40 -0.25 -22.76
N THR A 679 46.06 -1.54 -22.89
CA THR A 679 45.30 -2.07 -24.03
C THR A 679 43.81 -1.75 -23.91
N LEU A 680 43.29 -1.79 -22.69
CA LEU A 680 41.90 -1.45 -22.37
C LEU A 680 41.69 0.07 -22.43
N GLU A 681 42.67 0.87 -21.99
CA GLU A 681 42.66 2.32 -22.09
C GLU A 681 42.49 2.80 -23.55
N ALA A 682 43.25 2.22 -24.48
CA ALA A 682 43.19 2.56 -25.90
C ALA A 682 41.84 2.25 -26.58
N GLN A 683 40.97 1.46 -25.92
CA GLN A 683 39.64 1.08 -26.42
C GLN A 683 38.49 1.80 -25.69
N GLN A 684 38.78 2.54 -24.61
CA GLN A 684 37.78 3.22 -23.77
C GLN A 684 37.62 4.72 -24.04
N THR A 685 38.39 5.32 -24.94
CA THR A 685 38.35 6.77 -25.20
C THR A 685 36.95 7.27 -25.57
N ILE A 686 36.37 8.04 -24.65
CA ILE A 686 35.11 8.78 -24.79
C ILE A 686 35.44 10.26 -24.63
N ASP A 687 35.09 11.07 -25.63
CA ASP A 687 35.24 12.52 -25.56
C ASP A 687 34.41 13.10 -24.40
N SER A 688 35.13 13.57 -23.39
CA SER A 688 34.62 14.21 -22.19
C SER A 688 35.72 15.06 -21.56
N ALA A 689 35.34 16.12 -20.84
CA ALA A 689 36.29 16.86 -20.03
C ALA A 689 36.70 15.98 -18.84
N PRO A 690 38.00 15.65 -18.67
CA PRO A 690 38.44 14.83 -17.55
C PRO A 690 38.30 15.61 -16.24
N LEU A 691 38.12 14.86 -15.15
CA LEU A 691 38.33 15.36 -13.80
C LEU A 691 39.78 15.87 -13.67
N SER A 692 39.98 16.96 -12.92
CA SER A 692 41.30 17.57 -12.72
C SER A 692 42.29 16.64 -12.01
N ASP A 693 41.77 15.77 -11.17
CA ASP A 693 42.51 14.99 -10.19
C ASP A 693 42.54 13.51 -10.59
N GLN A 694 43.71 12.88 -10.46
CA GLN A 694 43.84 11.43 -10.55
C GLN A 694 43.71 10.77 -9.16
N LEU A 695 43.24 9.53 -9.13
CA LEU A 695 43.22 8.73 -7.91
C LEU A 695 44.66 8.52 -7.41
N THR A 696 44.91 8.86 -6.14
CA THR A 696 46.15 8.47 -5.46
C THR A 696 46.17 6.96 -5.19
N LEU A 697 47.37 6.40 -5.02
CA LEU A 697 47.54 5.01 -4.54
C LEU A 697 46.79 4.78 -3.23
N ALA A 698 46.87 5.72 -2.28
CA ALA A 698 46.15 5.64 -1.01
C ALA A 698 44.62 5.56 -1.18
N THR A 699 44.02 6.29 -2.11
CA THR A 699 42.58 6.16 -2.38
C THR A 699 42.23 4.86 -3.10
N ARG A 700 43.05 4.40 -4.05
CA ARG A 700 42.91 3.08 -4.69
C ARG A 700 42.97 1.96 -3.66
N ASP A 701 43.89 2.05 -2.69
CA ASP A 701 44.09 1.03 -1.66
C ASP A 701 42.99 1.07 -0.58
N ARG A 702 42.37 2.24 -0.30
CA ARG A 702 41.11 2.31 0.48
C ARG A 702 39.97 1.56 -0.21
N ILE A 703 39.84 1.68 -1.53
CA ILE A 703 38.82 0.94 -2.30
C ILE A 703 39.13 -0.56 -2.31
N LEU A 704 40.41 -0.95 -2.48
CA LEU A 704 40.82 -2.36 -2.39
C LEU A 704 40.55 -2.94 -0.99
N ALA A 705 40.81 -2.20 0.09
CA ALA A 705 40.52 -2.66 1.45
C ALA A 705 39.02 -2.92 1.67
N MET A 706 38.14 -2.04 1.17
CA MET A 706 36.69 -2.25 1.17
C MET A 706 36.31 -3.52 0.39
N VAL A 707 36.88 -3.73 -0.80
CA VAL A 707 36.64 -4.93 -1.61
C VAL A 707 37.09 -6.19 -0.87
N LEU A 708 38.30 -6.22 -0.31
CA LEU A 708 38.84 -7.38 0.43
C LEU A 708 38.04 -7.72 1.68
N SER A 709 37.50 -6.72 2.39
CA SER A 709 36.60 -6.94 3.54
C SER A 709 35.28 -7.63 3.18
N THR A 710 34.96 -7.73 1.88
CA THR A 710 33.79 -8.46 1.35
C THR A 710 34.16 -9.72 0.56
N CYS A 711 35.46 -10.06 0.47
CA CYS A 711 35.95 -11.22 -0.26
C CYS A 711 35.99 -12.50 0.60
N GLU A 712 35.89 -13.67 -0.04
CA GLU A 712 36.23 -14.95 0.62
C GLU A 712 37.77 -15.11 0.69
N PRO A 713 38.34 -15.72 1.75
CA PRO A 713 39.79 -15.70 2.01
C PRO A 713 40.66 -16.27 0.87
N ASP A 714 40.19 -17.32 0.21
CA ASP A 714 40.91 -17.99 -0.88
C ASP A 714 41.09 -17.07 -2.11
N THR A 715 40.20 -16.08 -2.28
CA THR A 715 40.22 -15.13 -3.41
C THR A 715 41.20 -13.96 -3.17
N TYR A 716 41.64 -13.71 -1.92
CA TYR A 716 42.43 -12.52 -1.55
C TYR A 716 43.69 -12.34 -2.40
N CYS A 717 44.48 -13.41 -2.60
CA CYS A 717 45.74 -13.33 -3.34
C CYS A 717 45.52 -12.93 -4.81
N HIS A 718 44.43 -13.40 -5.41
CA HIS A 718 44.08 -13.14 -6.82
C HIS A 718 43.57 -11.72 -7.04
N VAL A 719 42.78 -11.18 -6.10
CA VAL A 719 42.34 -9.78 -6.14
C VAL A 719 43.56 -8.86 -5.93
N VAL A 720 44.37 -9.09 -4.89
CA VAL A 720 45.53 -8.22 -4.59
C VAL A 720 46.53 -8.16 -5.76
N SER A 721 46.79 -9.28 -6.44
CA SER A 721 47.76 -9.31 -7.55
C SER A 721 47.30 -8.57 -8.81
N CYS A 722 45.99 -8.43 -9.02
CA CYS A 722 45.41 -8.04 -10.32
C CYS A 722 44.27 -6.99 -10.22
N PHE A 723 44.09 -6.33 -9.08
CA PHE A 723 43.14 -5.23 -8.91
C PHE A 723 43.63 -3.95 -9.63
N PRO A 724 42.78 -3.21 -10.37
CA PRO A 724 43.25 -2.23 -11.35
C PRO A 724 44.10 -1.07 -10.81
N SER A 725 44.83 -0.42 -11.73
CA SER A 725 45.64 0.76 -11.41
C SER A 725 44.78 1.99 -11.08
N PRO A 726 45.29 2.95 -10.28
CA PRO A 726 44.54 4.18 -9.97
C PRO A 726 44.14 4.96 -11.24
N LYS A 727 45.01 4.96 -12.26
CA LYS A 727 44.76 5.60 -13.56
C LYS A 727 43.57 4.97 -14.28
N PHE A 728 43.50 3.64 -14.35
CA PHE A 728 42.36 2.93 -14.94
C PHE A 728 41.06 3.21 -14.17
N LEU A 729 41.10 3.21 -12.84
CA LEU A 729 39.95 3.57 -12.00
C LEU A 729 39.51 5.04 -12.23
N THR A 730 40.44 5.97 -12.45
CA THR A 730 40.10 7.35 -12.84
C THR A 730 39.46 7.43 -14.24
N ASN A 731 39.84 6.59 -15.20
CA ASN A 731 39.17 6.52 -16.50
C ASN A 731 37.72 6.03 -16.36
N LEU A 732 37.45 5.11 -15.43
CA LEU A 732 36.09 4.69 -15.08
C LEU A 732 35.29 5.79 -14.37
N LEU A 733 35.90 6.57 -13.47
CA LEU A 733 35.27 7.76 -12.89
C LEU A 733 34.96 8.84 -13.92
N ASN A 734 35.86 9.12 -14.86
CA ASN A 734 35.62 10.01 -15.99
C ASN A 734 34.45 9.50 -16.86
N THR A 735 34.36 8.19 -17.07
CA THR A 735 33.25 7.55 -17.78
C THR A 735 31.92 7.70 -17.03
N PHE A 736 31.92 7.54 -15.69
CA PHE A 736 30.75 7.83 -14.85
C PHE A 736 30.33 9.30 -14.97
N VAL A 737 31.25 10.25 -14.80
CA VAL A 737 30.96 11.69 -14.88
C VAL A 737 30.43 12.07 -16.25
N ALA A 738 31.04 11.57 -17.32
CA ALA A 738 30.59 11.78 -18.69
C ALA A 738 29.19 11.19 -18.98
N HIS A 739 28.74 10.20 -18.21
CA HIS A 739 27.37 9.69 -18.29
C HIS A 739 26.41 10.50 -17.40
N HIS A 740 26.76 10.71 -16.13
CA HIS A 740 25.98 11.46 -15.14
C HIS A 740 25.67 12.87 -15.61
N VAL A 741 26.65 13.62 -16.13
CA VAL A 741 26.46 14.98 -16.65
C VAL A 741 25.60 15.02 -17.94
N ARG A 742 25.29 13.86 -18.54
CA ARG A 742 24.30 13.71 -19.64
C ARG A 742 22.92 13.21 -19.18
N GLN A 743 22.74 12.81 -17.92
CA GLN A 743 21.43 12.40 -17.37
C GLN A 743 20.57 13.62 -16.95
N ASP A 744 19.25 13.44 -16.94
CA ASP A 744 18.31 14.50 -16.55
C ASP A 744 18.23 14.67 -15.03
N THR A 745 18.29 13.56 -14.29
CA THR A 745 18.01 13.48 -12.84
C THR A 745 19.29 13.47 -12.01
N THR A 746 20.22 14.40 -12.24
CA THR A 746 21.50 14.42 -11.52
C THR A 746 21.35 14.81 -10.04
N CYS A 747 21.93 14.00 -9.15
CA CYS A 747 21.86 14.15 -7.69
C CYS A 747 23.23 14.29 -7.00
N ILE A 748 24.32 14.33 -7.77
CA ILE A 748 25.70 14.54 -7.30
C ILE A 748 26.28 15.77 -8.02
N HIS A 749 26.81 16.73 -7.27
CA HIS A 749 27.39 17.96 -7.81
C HIS A 749 28.86 17.74 -8.19
N VAL A 750 29.10 17.43 -9.47
CA VAL A 750 30.45 17.12 -9.99
C VAL A 750 31.48 18.23 -9.73
N PRO A 751 31.18 19.54 -9.87
CA PRO A 751 32.18 20.59 -9.70
C PRO A 751 32.81 20.71 -8.30
N THR A 752 32.15 20.20 -7.25
CA THR A 752 32.69 20.17 -5.88
C THR A 752 33.20 18.78 -5.46
N LEU A 753 33.19 17.79 -6.37
CA LEU A 753 33.57 16.41 -6.07
C LEU A 753 35.09 16.26 -5.94
N LYS A 754 35.58 16.06 -4.70
CA LYS A 754 37.00 15.89 -4.42
C LYS A 754 37.38 14.42 -4.29
N ILE A 755 37.63 13.77 -5.42
CA ILE A 755 37.87 12.32 -5.56
C ILE A 755 38.77 11.70 -4.47
N ASN A 756 39.84 12.38 -4.03
CA ASN A 756 40.75 11.86 -3.02
C ASN A 756 40.32 12.11 -1.56
N GLU A 757 39.39 13.03 -1.29
CA GLU A 757 38.81 13.24 0.05
C GLU A 757 37.59 12.33 0.30
N GLU A 758 36.90 11.87 -0.76
CA GLU A 758 35.72 10.99 -0.69
C GLU A 758 35.96 9.61 -0.03
N GLY A 759 34.87 8.97 0.40
CA GLY A 759 34.86 7.60 0.95
C GLY A 759 34.94 6.49 -0.12
N PRO A 760 35.51 5.32 0.19
CA PRO A 760 35.63 4.21 -0.76
C PRO A 760 34.29 3.67 -1.26
N GLU A 761 33.20 3.81 -0.48
CA GLU A 761 31.87 3.32 -0.81
C GLU A 761 31.24 4.10 -1.98
N ILE A 762 31.28 5.44 -1.93
CA ILE A 762 30.78 6.29 -3.03
C ILE A 762 31.66 6.19 -4.28
N LEU A 763 32.99 6.18 -4.11
CA LEU A 763 33.93 6.00 -5.21
C LEU A 763 33.76 4.62 -5.87
N GLY A 764 33.61 3.55 -5.08
CA GLY A 764 33.32 2.21 -5.57
C GLY A 764 32.01 2.16 -6.35
N SER A 765 30.96 2.83 -5.86
CA SER A 765 29.67 2.94 -6.57
C SER A 765 29.81 3.69 -7.90
N MET A 766 30.49 4.83 -7.93
CA MET A 766 30.76 5.59 -9.17
C MET A 766 31.59 4.76 -10.17
N ILE A 767 32.65 4.09 -9.73
CA ILE A 767 33.49 3.21 -10.56
C ILE A 767 32.65 2.04 -11.10
N SER A 768 31.81 1.40 -10.27
CA SER A 768 30.95 0.29 -10.69
C SER A 768 29.96 0.70 -11.80
N PHE A 769 29.45 1.93 -11.73
CA PHE A 769 28.59 2.51 -12.76
C PHE A 769 29.39 2.85 -14.02
N GLY A 770 30.54 3.52 -13.90
CA GLY A 770 31.44 3.82 -15.03
C GLY A 770 31.90 2.56 -15.77
N ALA A 771 32.10 1.46 -15.03
CA ALA A 771 32.45 0.15 -15.56
C ALA A 771 31.26 -0.55 -16.24
N SER A 772 30.06 -0.54 -15.64
CA SER A 772 28.87 -1.20 -16.22
C SER A 772 28.40 -0.54 -17.53
N VAL A 773 28.61 0.78 -17.70
CA VAL A 773 28.32 1.48 -18.96
C VAL A 773 29.38 1.29 -20.06
N SER A 774 30.51 0.64 -19.76
CA SER A 774 31.63 0.45 -20.68
C SER A 774 31.31 -0.51 -21.84
N ARG A 775 31.97 -0.30 -23.00
CA ARG A 775 31.82 -1.16 -24.18
C ARG A 775 32.49 -2.53 -24.03
N ILE A 776 33.46 -2.67 -23.13
CA ILE A 776 34.26 -3.88 -22.96
C ILE A 776 33.55 -4.85 -21.98
N PRO A 777 33.21 -6.10 -22.38
CA PRO A 777 32.49 -7.06 -21.52
C PRO A 777 33.19 -7.35 -20.19
N GLU A 778 34.51 -7.52 -20.20
CA GLU A 778 35.35 -7.81 -19.04
C GLU A 778 35.27 -6.68 -18.00
N VAL A 779 35.22 -5.43 -18.48
CA VAL A 779 35.08 -4.24 -17.63
C VAL A 779 33.66 -4.12 -17.07
N ARG A 780 32.63 -4.53 -17.83
CA ARG A 780 31.27 -4.65 -17.28
C ARG A 780 31.20 -5.71 -16.16
N LYS A 781 31.90 -6.84 -16.30
CA LYS A 781 31.99 -7.88 -15.24
C LYS A 781 32.67 -7.33 -13.98
N LEU A 782 33.78 -6.61 -14.11
CA LEU A 782 34.42 -5.88 -13.00
C LEU A 782 33.45 -4.89 -12.33
N GLY A 783 32.67 -4.15 -13.12
CA GLY A 783 31.63 -3.25 -12.61
C GLY A 783 30.59 -3.97 -11.75
N PHE A 784 30.10 -5.13 -12.19
CA PHE A 784 29.13 -5.92 -11.43
C PHE A 784 29.70 -6.56 -10.15
N ALA A 785 30.99 -6.95 -10.15
CA ALA A 785 31.66 -7.46 -8.96
C ALA A 785 31.96 -6.35 -7.92
N LEU A 786 32.38 -5.16 -8.38
CA LEU A 786 32.51 -3.98 -7.52
C LEU A 786 31.15 -3.53 -6.94
N GLN A 787 30.08 -3.61 -7.74
CA GLN A 787 28.72 -3.35 -7.29
C GLN A 787 28.28 -4.32 -6.18
N GLU A 788 28.63 -5.60 -6.27
CA GLU A 788 28.36 -6.59 -5.22
C GLU A 788 29.15 -6.31 -3.94
N SER A 789 30.41 -5.88 -4.08
CA SER A 789 31.27 -5.48 -2.94
C SER A 789 30.68 -4.26 -2.21
N VAL A 790 30.29 -3.20 -2.93
CA VAL A 790 29.65 -2.01 -2.33
C VAL A 790 28.30 -2.36 -1.69
N ARG A 791 27.51 -3.25 -2.30
CA ARG A 791 26.24 -3.76 -1.76
C ARG A 791 26.42 -4.49 -0.42
N MET A 792 27.57 -5.12 -0.19
CA MET A 792 27.90 -5.78 1.09
C MET A 792 28.54 -4.80 2.11
N ALA A 793 29.35 -3.86 1.65
CA ALA A 793 30.03 -2.89 2.51
C ALA A 793 29.08 -1.86 3.14
N LEU A 794 28.07 -1.38 2.39
CA LEU A 794 27.16 -0.33 2.88
C LEU A 794 26.33 -0.74 4.12
N PRO A 795 25.67 -1.92 4.18
CA PRO A 795 25.01 -2.38 5.40
C PRO A 795 25.97 -2.48 6.59
N ALA A 796 27.17 -3.05 6.40
CA ALA A 796 28.17 -3.13 7.45
C ALA A 796 28.62 -1.74 7.96
N LYS A 797 28.69 -0.74 7.06
CA LYS A 797 28.96 0.65 7.41
C LYS A 797 27.83 1.25 8.27
N PHE A 798 26.57 1.07 7.89
CA PHE A 798 25.41 1.56 8.64
C PHE A 798 25.30 0.94 10.04
N GLU A 799 25.52 -0.36 10.17
CA GLU A 799 25.53 -1.04 11.48
C GLU A 799 26.72 -0.60 12.35
N SER A 800 27.89 -0.31 11.76
CA SER A 800 29.08 0.13 12.50
C SER A 800 28.95 1.55 13.09
N ASP A 801 28.23 2.44 12.43
CA ASP A 801 27.86 3.76 12.94
C ASP A 801 26.53 4.20 12.33
N ASN A 802 25.45 4.07 13.09
CA ASN A 802 24.10 4.38 12.65
C ASN A 802 23.90 5.85 12.20
N ARG A 803 24.80 6.78 12.54
CA ARG A 803 24.78 8.17 12.04
C ARG A 803 25.01 8.24 10.54
N THR A 804 25.76 7.29 9.97
CA THR A 804 26.05 7.19 8.54
C THR A 804 24.79 6.99 7.68
N THR A 805 23.67 6.54 8.27
CA THR A 805 22.33 6.51 7.63
C THR A 805 21.74 7.91 7.34
N ARG A 806 22.48 8.98 7.66
CA ARG A 806 22.19 10.39 7.38
C ARG A 806 23.27 11.06 6.51
N GLU A 807 24.32 10.33 6.10
CA GLU A 807 25.39 10.89 5.28
C GLU A 807 25.02 10.86 3.80
N LEU A 808 24.95 12.06 3.19
CA LEU A 808 24.57 12.27 1.80
C LEU A 808 25.35 11.37 0.82
N GLY A 809 26.68 11.27 0.99
CA GLY A 809 27.55 10.48 0.12
C GLY A 809 27.27 8.97 0.17
N LEU A 810 26.93 8.42 1.34
CA LEU A 810 26.61 7.00 1.49
C LEU A 810 25.21 6.66 0.98
N LEU A 811 24.25 7.59 1.07
CA LEU A 811 22.92 7.41 0.47
C LEU A 811 22.95 7.62 -1.07
N GLN A 812 23.82 8.50 -1.59
CA GLN A 812 24.16 8.57 -3.01
C GLN A 812 24.84 7.27 -3.49
N ALA A 813 25.77 6.70 -2.71
CA ALA A 813 26.39 5.41 -2.99
C ALA A 813 25.34 4.27 -3.04
N TYR A 814 24.37 4.30 -2.14
CA TYR A 814 23.23 3.36 -2.10
C TYR A 814 22.40 3.45 -3.41
N VAL A 815 21.99 4.65 -3.82
CA VAL A 815 21.30 4.88 -5.12
C VAL A 815 22.08 4.26 -6.28
N LEU A 816 23.39 4.51 -6.37
CA LEU A 816 24.20 4.09 -7.50
C LEU A 816 24.30 2.56 -7.61
N HIS A 817 24.60 1.82 -6.53
CA HIS A 817 24.72 0.36 -6.62
C HIS A 817 23.36 -0.33 -6.86
N LEU A 818 22.26 0.27 -6.40
CA LEU A 818 20.90 -0.20 -6.73
C LEU A 818 20.56 0.02 -8.20
N ASN A 819 20.99 1.13 -8.80
CA ASN A 819 20.79 1.40 -10.23
C ASN A 819 21.61 0.42 -11.10
N VAL A 820 22.88 0.19 -10.75
CA VAL A 820 23.73 -0.79 -11.47
C VAL A 820 23.21 -2.22 -11.31
N GLY A 821 22.67 -2.58 -10.14
CA GLY A 821 22.04 -3.89 -9.92
C GLY A 821 20.77 -4.09 -10.75
N LEU A 822 19.84 -3.13 -10.69
CA LEU A 822 18.54 -3.17 -11.37
C LEU A 822 18.66 -3.22 -12.90
N TRP A 823 19.63 -2.50 -13.50
CA TRP A 823 19.81 -2.47 -14.95
C TRP A 823 20.89 -3.45 -15.46
N SER A 824 21.46 -4.28 -14.58
CA SER A 824 22.55 -5.22 -14.90
C SER A 824 22.21 -6.24 -15.99
N GLY A 825 20.95 -6.67 -16.08
CA GLY A 825 20.53 -7.82 -16.88
C GLY A 825 20.81 -9.20 -16.24
N ASN A 826 21.37 -9.24 -15.03
CA ASN A 826 21.57 -10.45 -14.23
C ASN A 826 20.34 -10.65 -13.31
N ARG A 827 19.65 -11.79 -13.43
CA ARG A 827 18.36 -12.04 -12.74
C ARG A 827 18.47 -11.89 -11.21
N ARG A 828 19.50 -12.49 -10.59
CA ARG A 828 19.79 -12.39 -9.16
C ARG A 828 19.99 -10.94 -8.72
N LYS A 829 20.74 -10.14 -9.49
CA LYS A 829 21.02 -8.73 -9.13
C LYS A 829 19.81 -7.82 -9.29
N ILE A 830 18.91 -8.12 -10.22
CA ILE A 830 17.65 -7.40 -10.42
C ILE A 830 16.75 -7.60 -9.18
N GLU A 831 16.49 -8.85 -8.79
CA GLU A 831 15.62 -9.18 -7.66
C GLU A 831 16.16 -8.66 -6.32
N ILE A 832 17.48 -8.73 -6.11
CA ILE A 832 18.14 -8.13 -4.94
C ILE A 832 18.07 -6.59 -4.98
N ALA A 833 18.23 -5.94 -6.13
CA ALA A 833 18.15 -4.48 -6.25
C ALA A 833 16.72 -3.92 -6.14
N GLU A 834 15.70 -4.74 -6.41
CA GLU A 834 14.31 -4.45 -6.05
C GLU A 834 14.10 -4.60 -4.54
N SER A 835 14.45 -5.77 -3.98
CA SER A 835 14.26 -6.11 -2.56
C SER A 835 14.90 -5.10 -1.60
N PHE A 836 16.10 -4.62 -1.90
CA PHE A 836 16.87 -3.71 -1.05
C PHE A 836 16.65 -2.21 -1.35
N ALA A 837 15.59 -1.84 -2.08
CA ALA A 837 15.24 -0.44 -2.34
C ALA A 837 14.52 0.25 -1.16
N LEU A 838 13.64 -0.45 -0.44
CA LEU A 838 12.84 0.13 0.65
C LEU A 838 13.67 0.66 1.85
N PRO A 839 14.81 0.05 2.28
CA PRO A 839 15.62 0.60 3.36
C PRO A 839 16.14 2.01 3.06
N LEU A 840 16.67 2.26 1.86
CA LEU A 840 17.15 3.58 1.42
C LEU A 840 16.02 4.62 1.42
N ILE A 841 14.87 4.27 0.85
CA ILE A 841 13.68 5.13 0.84
C ILE A 841 13.23 5.42 2.28
N THR A 842 13.31 4.44 3.18
CA THR A 842 12.96 4.58 4.60
C THR A 842 13.96 5.47 5.35
N MET A 843 15.26 5.37 5.07
CA MET A 843 16.28 6.25 5.64
C MET A 843 15.97 7.72 5.30
N ILE A 844 15.71 8.02 4.03
CA ILE A 844 15.45 9.37 3.52
C ILE A 844 14.09 9.92 3.98
N ARG A 845 13.05 9.07 4.00
CA ARG A 845 11.72 9.38 4.56
C ARG A 845 11.81 9.73 6.05
N ARG A 846 12.56 8.96 6.85
CA ARG A 846 12.75 9.19 8.30
C ARG A 846 13.72 10.34 8.61
N ALA A 847 14.60 10.72 7.69
CA ALA A 847 15.37 11.97 7.76
C ALA A 847 14.55 13.20 7.35
N GLY A 848 13.34 13.02 6.81
CA GLY A 848 12.42 14.10 6.45
C GLY A 848 12.70 14.77 5.11
N HIS A 849 13.69 14.32 4.32
CA HIS A 849 14.10 14.96 3.07
C HIS A 849 13.12 14.78 1.88
N PHE A 850 11.95 14.16 2.09
CA PHE A 850 10.82 14.24 1.15
C PHE A 850 9.92 15.47 1.38
N ARG A 851 10.11 16.18 2.50
CA ARG A 851 9.38 17.42 2.82
C ARG A 851 10.30 18.62 2.71
N TRP A 852 9.73 19.80 2.50
CA TRP A 852 10.47 21.05 2.57
C TRP A 852 11.21 21.19 3.92
N GLN A 853 12.45 21.67 3.86
CA GLN A 853 13.28 21.98 5.02
C GLN A 853 13.76 23.43 4.90
N ARG A 854 13.76 24.18 6.02
CA ARG A 854 14.28 25.54 6.04
C ARG A 854 15.80 25.49 6.01
N HIS A 855 16.40 25.77 4.85
CA HIS A 855 17.84 25.92 4.72
C HIS A 855 18.29 27.27 5.35
N PRO A 856 19.57 27.39 5.78
CA PRO A 856 20.15 28.67 6.19
C PRO A 856 20.16 29.69 5.04
N ASP A 857 20.52 30.93 5.31
CA ASP A 857 20.58 32.03 4.35
C ASP A 857 21.73 31.89 3.33
N CYS A 858 21.60 30.88 2.46
CA CYS A 858 22.54 30.53 1.40
C CYS A 858 22.37 31.40 0.14
N VAL A 859 21.69 32.55 0.26
CA VAL A 859 21.45 33.49 -0.84
C VAL A 859 22.73 34.33 -1.05
N PRO A 860 23.34 34.31 -2.23
CA PRO A 860 24.51 35.13 -2.50
C PRO A 860 24.13 36.61 -2.65
N GLU A 861 24.96 37.48 -2.12
CA GLU A 861 24.81 38.93 -2.16
C GLU A 861 25.88 39.58 -3.04
N VAL A 862 25.55 40.76 -3.57
CA VAL A 862 26.45 41.58 -4.41
C VAL A 862 27.71 42.01 -3.63
N HIS A 863 27.63 42.04 -2.30
CA HIS A 863 28.70 42.48 -1.39
C HIS A 863 29.41 41.33 -0.66
N ASP A 864 29.05 40.06 -0.90
CA ASP A 864 29.77 38.92 -0.31
C ASP A 864 31.25 38.93 -0.76
N ASP A 865 32.16 38.72 0.18
CA ASP A 865 33.57 38.43 -0.11
C ASP A 865 33.73 37.02 -0.68
N GLU A 866 34.90 36.72 -1.25
CA GLU A 866 35.16 35.44 -1.92
C GLU A 866 35.00 34.22 -0.99
N LYS A 867 35.36 34.33 0.31
CA LYS A 867 35.22 33.21 1.25
C LYS A 867 33.78 33.00 1.70
N THR A 868 33.03 34.08 1.95
CA THR A 868 31.60 33.99 2.23
C THR A 868 30.82 33.45 1.02
N THR A 869 31.21 33.86 -0.19
CA THR A 869 30.62 33.33 -1.44
C THR A 869 30.87 31.82 -1.57
N GLU A 870 32.10 31.34 -1.32
CA GLU A 870 32.45 29.91 -1.35
C GLU A 870 31.70 29.10 -0.29
N ALA A 871 31.57 29.63 0.94
CA ALA A 871 30.84 28.99 2.02
C ALA A 871 29.32 28.92 1.76
N LYS A 872 28.72 30.02 1.25
CA LYS A 872 27.30 30.05 0.81
C LYS A 872 27.07 29.04 -0.33
N TRP A 873 27.99 28.96 -1.31
CA TRP A 873 27.92 28.00 -2.41
C TRP A 873 27.93 26.55 -1.94
N HIS A 874 28.89 26.16 -1.09
CA HIS A 874 28.94 24.79 -0.56
C HIS A 874 27.68 24.41 0.25
N SER A 875 27.16 25.33 1.07
CA SER A 875 25.91 25.11 1.82
C SER A 875 24.69 24.98 0.88
N TRP A 876 24.62 25.81 -0.17
CA TRP A 876 23.59 25.69 -1.22
C TRP A 876 23.70 24.37 -1.99
N VAL A 877 24.91 23.94 -2.37
CA VAL A 877 25.16 22.67 -3.06
C VAL A 877 24.69 21.50 -2.19
N GLN A 878 24.95 21.52 -0.89
CA GLN A 878 24.50 20.47 0.03
C GLN A 878 22.97 20.40 0.11
N ALA A 879 22.30 21.55 0.22
CA ALA A 879 20.83 21.65 0.24
C ALA A 879 20.19 21.15 -1.06
N GLU A 880 20.67 21.64 -2.22
CA GLU A 880 20.18 21.25 -3.54
C GLU A 880 20.50 19.77 -3.85
N SER A 881 21.62 19.22 -3.33
CA SER A 881 21.94 17.79 -3.44
C SER A 881 20.90 16.90 -2.74
N TRP A 882 20.43 17.26 -1.55
CA TRP A 882 19.38 16.52 -0.85
C TRP A 882 18.05 16.56 -1.62
N LYS A 883 17.65 17.76 -2.08
CA LYS A 883 16.45 17.95 -2.92
C LYS A 883 16.53 17.08 -4.18
N ARG A 884 17.65 17.12 -4.90
CA ARG A 884 17.88 16.35 -6.13
C ARG A 884 18.01 14.84 -5.89
N LEU A 885 18.56 14.39 -4.76
CA LEU A 885 18.58 12.97 -4.37
C LEU A 885 17.17 12.43 -4.14
N ALA A 886 16.34 13.17 -3.40
CA ALA A 886 14.95 12.80 -3.13
C ALA A 886 14.09 12.75 -4.41
N LEU A 887 14.25 13.73 -5.31
CA LEU A 887 13.57 13.75 -6.61
C LEU A 887 14.10 12.67 -7.57
N HIS A 888 15.41 12.40 -7.59
CA HIS A 888 15.98 11.27 -8.35
C HIS A 888 15.37 9.94 -7.89
N LEU A 889 15.23 9.73 -6.58
CA LEU A 889 14.63 8.52 -6.03
C LEU A 889 13.16 8.34 -6.42
N PHE A 890 12.37 9.41 -6.46
CA PHE A 890 10.97 9.33 -6.93
C PHE A 890 10.86 8.96 -8.41
N VAL A 891 11.71 9.54 -9.27
CA VAL A 891 11.76 9.15 -10.69
C VAL A 891 12.26 7.71 -10.85
N ARG A 892 13.29 7.30 -10.10
CA ARG A 892 13.80 5.92 -10.09
C ARG A 892 12.73 4.91 -9.66
N ASP A 893 11.96 5.23 -8.63
CA ASP A 893 10.86 4.39 -8.12
C ASP A 893 9.77 4.21 -9.20
N THR A 894 9.42 5.29 -9.91
CA THR A 894 8.55 5.23 -11.11
C THR A 894 9.15 4.39 -12.24
N GLU A 895 10.41 4.62 -12.61
CA GLU A 895 11.10 3.88 -13.68
C GLU A 895 11.21 2.38 -13.35
N THR A 896 11.40 2.04 -12.06
CA THR A 896 11.36 0.66 -11.55
C THR A 896 9.95 0.07 -11.67
N SER A 897 8.93 0.78 -11.20
CA SER A 897 7.52 0.35 -11.22
C SER A 897 6.96 0.15 -12.63
N MET A 898 7.28 1.06 -13.57
CA MET A 898 6.96 0.91 -14.99
C MET A 898 7.64 -0.30 -15.64
N SER A 899 8.85 -0.65 -15.19
CA SER A 899 9.67 -1.71 -15.79
C SER A 899 9.36 -3.10 -15.25
N LEU A 900 9.16 -3.23 -13.93
CA LEU A 900 8.88 -4.50 -13.26
C LEU A 900 7.37 -4.83 -13.16
N LEU A 901 6.51 -3.83 -13.44
CA LEU A 901 5.06 -3.91 -13.23
C LEU A 901 4.69 -4.16 -11.76
N ASN A 902 5.33 -3.39 -10.86
CA ASN A 902 5.00 -3.33 -9.44
C ASN A 902 4.43 -1.94 -9.09
N ARG A 903 3.98 -1.75 -7.84
CA ARG A 903 3.44 -0.48 -7.33
C ARG A 903 4.57 0.45 -6.84
N PRO A 904 4.53 1.77 -7.13
CA PRO A 904 5.48 2.75 -6.57
C PRO A 904 5.53 2.75 -5.03
N ILE A 905 6.73 2.84 -4.47
CA ILE A 905 7.02 2.80 -3.02
C ILE A 905 6.99 4.22 -2.40
N ILE A 906 7.20 5.26 -3.19
CA ILE A 906 7.14 6.68 -2.79
C ILE A 906 5.80 7.27 -3.22
N SER A 907 5.09 7.91 -2.30
CA SER A 907 3.83 8.57 -2.64
C SER A 907 4.08 9.98 -3.20
N TYR A 908 3.45 10.33 -4.32
CA TYR A 908 3.44 11.73 -4.79
C TYR A 908 2.87 12.70 -3.73
N ALA A 909 2.04 12.23 -2.80
CA ALA A 909 1.46 13.05 -1.74
C ALA A 909 2.43 13.34 -0.57
N GLU A 910 3.45 12.51 -0.33
CA GLU A 910 4.44 12.78 0.75
C GLU A 910 5.53 13.77 0.32
N LEU A 911 5.65 14.03 -0.98
CA LEU A 911 6.59 14.97 -1.58
C LEU A 911 6.07 16.42 -1.49
N SER A 912 6.66 17.21 -0.60
CA SER A 912 6.41 18.66 -0.50
C SER A 912 7.67 19.51 -0.77
N LEU A 913 8.59 18.97 -1.57
CA LEU A 913 9.79 19.66 -2.02
C LEU A 913 9.47 20.78 -3.02
N GLU A 914 10.26 21.85 -2.94
CA GLU A 914 10.36 22.88 -3.98
C GLU A 914 11.04 22.31 -5.23
N LEU A 915 10.79 22.92 -6.40
CA LEU A 915 11.44 22.52 -7.64
C LEU A 915 12.99 22.69 -7.56
N PRO A 916 13.76 21.84 -8.29
CA PRO A 916 15.21 21.97 -8.40
C PRO A 916 15.60 23.22 -9.18
N PHE A 917 16.71 23.87 -8.79
CA PHE A 917 17.26 25.02 -9.52
C PHE A 917 17.84 24.61 -10.87
N SER A 918 17.90 25.54 -11.83
CA SER A 918 18.32 25.26 -13.21
C SER A 918 19.68 24.57 -13.31
N ARG A 919 19.80 23.75 -14.36
CA ARG A 919 20.99 22.93 -14.62
C ARG A 919 22.28 23.75 -14.71
N ASP A 920 22.18 25.01 -15.13
CA ASP A 920 23.33 25.91 -15.26
C ASP A 920 23.83 26.39 -13.89
N ILE A 921 22.93 26.72 -12.95
CA ILE A 921 23.30 27.05 -11.57
C ILE A 921 23.89 25.81 -10.87
N TRP A 922 23.35 24.62 -11.16
CA TRP A 922 23.78 23.33 -10.63
C TRP A 922 25.05 22.74 -11.28
N LEU A 923 25.56 23.31 -12.37
CA LEU A 923 26.81 22.88 -13.02
C LEU A 923 27.86 24.00 -13.10
N ALA A 924 27.65 25.11 -12.40
CA ALA A 924 28.64 26.16 -12.22
C ALA A 924 29.93 25.59 -11.59
N LYS A 925 31.09 26.02 -12.09
CA LYS A 925 32.40 25.42 -11.74
C LYS A 925 33.09 26.10 -10.57
N THR A 926 32.61 27.27 -10.16
CA THR A 926 33.14 28.09 -9.07
C THR A 926 32.01 28.82 -8.36
N ALA A 927 32.19 29.17 -7.09
CA ALA A 927 31.21 29.97 -6.35
C ALA A 927 30.96 31.35 -6.99
N LYS A 928 31.94 31.92 -7.70
CA LYS A 928 31.79 33.15 -8.46
C LYS A 928 30.83 32.98 -9.64
N GLU A 929 31.04 31.97 -10.48
CA GLU A 929 30.15 31.64 -11.60
C GLU A 929 28.73 31.32 -11.11
N TRP A 930 28.61 30.56 -10.02
CA TRP A 930 27.34 30.29 -9.36
C TRP A 930 26.64 31.57 -8.92
N ARG A 931 27.31 32.49 -8.21
CA ARG A 931 26.75 33.78 -7.78
C ARG A 931 26.30 34.63 -8.97
N GLU A 932 27.11 34.73 -10.02
CA GLU A 932 26.80 35.55 -11.20
C GLU A 932 25.56 35.03 -11.93
N VAL A 933 25.44 33.71 -12.14
CA VAL A 933 24.25 33.10 -12.78
C VAL A 933 23.03 33.11 -11.87
N TYR A 934 23.20 32.96 -10.55
CA TYR A 934 22.12 33.03 -9.57
C TYR A 934 21.50 34.44 -9.52
N LEU A 935 22.33 35.48 -9.40
CA LEU A 935 21.88 36.87 -9.30
C LEU A 935 21.20 37.37 -10.59
N ASP A 936 21.73 37.04 -11.77
CA ASP A 936 21.07 37.38 -13.04
C ASP A 936 19.64 36.83 -13.10
N ARG A 937 19.44 35.56 -12.71
CA ARG A 937 18.14 34.89 -12.80
C ARG A 937 17.16 35.26 -11.68
N MET A 938 17.64 35.47 -10.45
CA MET A 938 16.80 35.92 -9.33
C MET A 938 16.38 37.40 -9.42
N SER A 939 17.12 38.25 -10.14
CA SER A 939 16.83 39.69 -10.27
C SER A 939 15.46 40.06 -10.88
N ARG A 940 14.65 39.07 -11.32
CA ARG A 940 13.39 39.27 -12.07
C ARG A 940 12.17 38.57 -11.45
N SER A 941 12.28 37.96 -10.28
CA SER A 941 11.14 37.32 -9.61
C SER A 941 11.25 37.47 -8.09
N GLN A 942 10.19 37.99 -7.48
CA GLN A 942 9.99 37.85 -6.04
C GLN A 942 9.28 36.53 -5.73
N ASP A 943 9.49 36.09 -4.50
CA ASP A 943 8.88 34.94 -3.85
C ASP A 943 9.24 33.54 -4.38
N ARG A 944 8.86 32.58 -3.52
CA ARG A 944 9.38 31.22 -3.36
C ARG A 944 9.08 30.32 -4.57
N LEU A 945 10.01 29.41 -4.88
CA LEU A 945 9.79 28.36 -5.89
C LEU A 945 8.56 27.50 -5.53
N PRO A 946 7.75 27.08 -6.53
CA PRO A 946 6.59 26.23 -6.29
C PRO A 946 7.02 24.83 -5.83
N SER A 947 6.09 24.13 -5.19
CA SER A 947 6.28 22.74 -4.77
C SER A 947 5.94 21.76 -5.90
N LEU A 948 6.51 20.55 -5.86
CA LEU A 948 6.11 19.48 -6.78
C LEU A 948 4.60 19.20 -6.68
N ARG A 949 4.02 19.21 -5.47
CA ARG A 949 2.58 18.99 -5.24
C ARG A 949 1.72 19.99 -6.02
N THR A 950 2.01 21.29 -5.90
CA THR A 950 1.30 22.34 -6.65
C THR A 950 1.44 22.19 -8.16
N CYS A 951 2.54 21.59 -8.65
CA CYS A 951 2.75 21.34 -10.07
C CYS A 951 2.12 20.04 -10.61
N ILE A 952 1.39 19.28 -9.78
CA ILE A 952 0.57 18.14 -10.22
C ILE A 952 -0.82 18.62 -10.68
N GLU A 953 -1.36 19.66 -10.04
CA GLU A 953 -2.67 20.24 -10.33
C GLU A 953 -2.61 21.22 -11.51
N ASP A 954 -1.63 22.15 -11.53
CA ASP A 954 -1.29 22.96 -12.69
C ASP A 954 0.22 22.86 -12.99
N ALA A 955 0.58 22.34 -14.17
CA ALA A 955 1.96 22.30 -14.63
C ALA A 955 2.48 23.67 -15.12
N GLY A 956 1.60 24.66 -15.33
CA GLY A 956 1.90 26.01 -15.82
C GLY A 956 3.05 26.76 -15.14
N PRO A 957 3.26 26.67 -13.79
CA PRO A 957 4.40 27.31 -13.12
C PRO A 957 5.76 26.82 -13.61
N VAL A 958 5.86 25.56 -14.07
CA VAL A 958 7.12 24.99 -14.61
C VAL A 958 7.55 25.74 -15.87
N PHE A 959 6.60 26.03 -16.76
CA PHE A 959 6.87 26.73 -18.02
C PHE A 959 7.16 28.22 -17.77
N LYS A 960 6.38 28.87 -16.89
CA LYS A 960 6.59 30.27 -16.48
C LYS A 960 7.97 30.50 -15.83
N LEU A 961 8.48 29.53 -15.07
CA LEU A 961 9.76 29.62 -14.34
C LEU A 961 10.93 28.92 -15.06
N GLY A 962 10.76 28.45 -16.30
CA GLY A 962 11.68 27.50 -16.96
C GLY A 962 13.15 27.90 -17.05
N ASN A 963 13.48 29.19 -16.92
CA ASN A 963 14.87 29.68 -16.87
C ASN A 963 15.54 29.51 -15.49
N LEU A 964 14.77 29.45 -14.41
CA LEU A 964 15.23 29.41 -13.02
C LEU A 964 15.28 27.98 -12.45
N ILE A 965 14.49 27.05 -12.99
CA ILE A 965 14.37 25.66 -12.51
C ILE A 965 15.00 24.63 -13.46
N ASP A 966 15.27 23.42 -12.98
CA ASP A 966 15.61 22.28 -13.84
C ASP A 966 14.33 21.68 -14.43
N MET A 967 13.92 22.24 -15.57
CA MET A 967 12.68 21.88 -16.26
C MET A 967 12.60 20.41 -16.63
N GLN A 968 13.69 19.76 -17.07
CA GLN A 968 13.65 18.34 -17.47
C GLN A 968 13.48 17.42 -16.24
N MET A 969 14.18 17.73 -15.13
CA MET A 969 14.00 17.00 -13.87
C MET A 969 12.58 17.20 -13.29
N SER A 970 12.06 18.43 -13.38
CA SER A 970 10.71 18.78 -12.91
C SER A 970 9.60 18.09 -13.73
N LEU A 971 9.71 18.07 -15.05
CA LEU A 971 8.78 17.36 -15.94
C LEU A 971 8.77 15.85 -15.66
N LYS A 972 9.94 15.23 -15.46
CA LYS A 972 10.02 13.81 -15.06
C LYS A 972 9.37 13.52 -13.71
N ALA A 973 9.49 14.42 -12.74
CA ALA A 973 8.80 14.29 -11.46
C ALA A 973 7.27 14.39 -11.61
N ILE A 974 6.75 15.29 -12.45
CA ILE A 974 5.31 15.38 -12.74
C ILE A 974 4.80 14.13 -13.45
N ILE A 975 5.55 13.60 -14.43
CA ILE A 975 5.21 12.35 -15.12
C ILE A 975 5.21 11.16 -14.13
N SER A 976 6.07 11.17 -13.11
CA SER A 976 6.12 10.18 -12.03
C SER A 976 4.89 10.24 -11.11
N SER A 977 4.38 11.45 -10.85
CA SER A 977 3.08 11.63 -10.18
C SER A 977 1.91 11.12 -11.03
N ILE A 978 1.91 11.43 -12.34
CA ILE A 978 0.88 10.93 -13.28
C ILE A 978 0.93 9.39 -13.36
N TRP A 979 2.11 8.76 -13.36
CA TRP A 979 2.23 7.31 -13.29
C TRP A 979 1.61 6.72 -12.02
N SER A 980 1.81 7.37 -10.87
CA SER A 980 1.22 6.95 -9.60
C SER A 980 -0.32 6.97 -9.63
N LEU A 981 -0.93 7.85 -10.42
CA LEU A 981 -2.38 7.88 -10.69
C LEU A 981 -2.79 6.78 -11.69
N ILE A 982 -2.02 6.58 -12.77
CA ILE A 982 -2.24 5.51 -13.76
C ILE A 982 -2.20 4.13 -13.12
N TRP A 983 -1.31 3.91 -12.15
CA TRP A 983 -1.22 2.65 -11.41
C TRP A 983 -2.49 2.40 -10.57
N GLN A 984 -2.93 3.38 -9.77
CA GLN A 984 -4.19 3.30 -9.00
C GLN A 984 -5.40 3.05 -9.91
N TYR A 985 -5.46 3.71 -11.07
CA TYR A 985 -6.49 3.46 -12.08
C TYR A 985 -6.44 2.02 -12.60
N ARG A 986 -5.25 1.44 -12.84
CA ARG A 986 -5.10 0.03 -13.27
C ARG A 986 -5.50 -0.97 -12.19
N GLU A 987 -5.12 -0.76 -10.93
CA GLU A 987 -5.55 -1.58 -9.79
C GLU A 987 -7.08 -1.58 -9.69
N MET A 988 -7.70 -0.39 -9.72
CA MET A 988 -9.14 -0.22 -9.63
C MET A 988 -9.90 -0.82 -10.85
N LYS A 989 -9.40 -0.58 -12.07
CA LYS A 989 -9.97 -1.15 -13.32
C LYS A 989 -9.86 -2.67 -13.37
N THR A 990 -8.78 -3.24 -12.84
CA THR A 990 -8.58 -4.71 -12.79
C THR A 990 -9.50 -5.36 -11.77
N THR A 991 -9.70 -4.70 -10.62
CA THR A 991 -10.61 -5.15 -9.55
C THR A 991 -12.06 -5.18 -10.05
N PHE A 992 -12.59 -4.06 -10.56
CA PHE A 992 -13.99 -3.98 -10.99
C PHE A 992 -14.30 -4.81 -12.25
N ARG A 993 -13.31 -5.11 -13.11
CA ARG A 993 -13.48 -5.96 -14.31
C ARG A 993 -13.89 -7.41 -14.03
N GLN A 994 -13.78 -7.89 -12.78
CA GLN A 994 -14.27 -9.24 -12.45
C GLN A 994 -15.80 -9.30 -12.31
N ASN A 995 -16.45 -8.20 -11.89
CA ASN A 995 -17.91 -8.15 -11.72
C ASN A 995 -18.69 -8.13 -13.06
N ASP A 996 -18.12 -7.54 -14.13
CA ASP A 996 -18.79 -7.39 -15.44
C ASP A 996 -19.30 -8.73 -16.04
N LYS A 997 -18.74 -9.87 -15.63
CA LYS A 997 -19.17 -11.20 -16.10
C LYS A 997 -20.43 -11.76 -15.42
N LEU A 998 -20.88 -11.19 -14.29
CA LEU A 998 -22.10 -11.64 -13.60
C LEU A 998 -23.37 -10.88 -14.04
N GLY A 999 -23.28 -9.95 -15.00
CA GLY A 999 -24.44 -9.35 -15.67
C GLY A 999 -25.33 -8.42 -14.82
N GLY A 1000 -25.05 -8.28 -13.52
CA GLY A 1000 -25.78 -7.41 -12.60
C GLY A 1000 -25.13 -6.04 -12.43
N ALA A 1001 -25.94 -4.97 -12.55
CA ALA A 1001 -25.65 -3.59 -12.12
C ALA A 1001 -24.32 -2.96 -12.58
N ARG A 1002 -24.34 -2.27 -13.73
CA ARG A 1002 -23.34 -1.23 -14.05
C ARG A 1002 -23.55 -0.02 -13.13
N GLY A 1003 -22.80 0.09 -12.04
CA GLY A 1003 -22.90 1.22 -11.10
C GLY A 1003 -21.63 1.44 -10.27
N SER A 1004 -21.47 2.67 -9.75
CA SER A 1004 -20.39 3.12 -8.85
C SER A 1004 -18.94 2.95 -9.36
N GLY A 1005 -18.36 1.74 -9.37
CA GLY A 1005 -16.94 1.51 -9.69
C GLY A 1005 -16.54 1.91 -11.13
N SER A 1006 -17.50 1.90 -12.05
CA SER A 1006 -17.31 2.44 -13.41
C SER A 1006 -17.26 3.98 -13.44
N MET A 1007 -17.88 4.68 -12.48
CA MET A 1007 -17.89 6.14 -12.41
C MET A 1007 -16.61 6.67 -11.75
N THR A 1008 -16.16 6.07 -10.64
CA THR A 1008 -14.89 6.47 -9.98
C THR A 1008 -13.69 6.23 -10.90
N SER A 1009 -13.66 5.10 -11.61
CA SER A 1009 -12.64 4.85 -12.63
C SER A 1009 -12.79 5.75 -13.87
N SER A 1010 -14.00 6.18 -14.24
CA SER A 1010 -14.16 7.19 -15.30
C SER A 1010 -13.70 8.58 -14.88
N SER A 1011 -13.93 8.99 -13.62
CA SER A 1011 -13.43 10.26 -13.07
C SER A 1011 -11.91 10.28 -13.05
N LEU A 1012 -11.28 9.29 -12.41
CA LEU A 1012 -9.81 9.19 -12.36
C LEU A 1012 -9.19 9.08 -13.76
N TYR A 1013 -9.85 8.42 -14.72
CA TYR A 1013 -9.42 8.42 -16.12
C TYR A 1013 -9.52 9.82 -16.76
N GLN A 1014 -10.61 10.55 -16.52
CA GLN A 1014 -10.77 11.92 -17.00
C GLN A 1014 -9.69 12.83 -16.40
N GLU A 1015 -9.50 12.81 -15.08
CA GLU A 1015 -8.45 13.55 -14.36
C GLU A 1015 -7.04 13.27 -14.94
N ILE A 1016 -6.69 11.98 -15.11
CA ILE A 1016 -5.41 11.58 -15.72
C ILE A 1016 -5.29 12.12 -17.16
N THR A 1017 -6.34 11.98 -17.99
CA THR A 1017 -6.28 12.47 -19.37
C THR A 1017 -6.25 13.99 -19.47
N GLN A 1018 -6.89 14.71 -18.54
CA GLN A 1018 -6.81 16.17 -18.41
C GLN A 1018 -5.40 16.62 -18.03
N ALA A 1019 -4.78 16.01 -16.99
CA ALA A 1019 -3.40 16.31 -16.60
C ALA A 1019 -2.41 16.06 -17.76
N ILE A 1020 -2.58 14.96 -18.50
CA ILE A 1020 -1.78 14.65 -19.71
C ILE A 1020 -2.04 15.67 -20.83
N GLN A 1021 -3.28 16.13 -21.01
CA GLN A 1021 -3.62 17.15 -22.02
C GLN A 1021 -3.04 18.52 -21.67
N HIS A 1022 -3.17 18.99 -20.43
CA HIS A 1022 -2.53 20.23 -19.95
C HIS A 1022 -1.01 20.19 -20.12
N LEU A 1023 -0.38 19.07 -19.76
CA LEU A 1023 1.06 18.87 -19.97
C LEU A 1023 1.43 18.96 -21.47
N ARG A 1024 0.66 18.32 -22.36
CA ARG A 1024 0.91 18.35 -23.81
C ARG A 1024 0.67 19.73 -24.43
N LEU A 1025 -0.40 20.43 -24.06
CA LEU A 1025 -0.74 21.78 -24.55
C LEU A 1025 0.35 22.80 -24.18
N ASN A 1026 0.76 22.82 -22.90
CA ASN A 1026 1.83 23.71 -22.43
C ASN A 1026 3.19 23.42 -23.11
N THR A 1027 3.46 22.18 -23.54
CA THR A 1027 4.64 21.84 -24.35
C THR A 1027 4.51 22.12 -25.86
N ALA A 1028 3.33 22.56 -26.34
CA ALA A 1028 3.02 22.68 -27.76
C ALA A 1028 2.82 24.13 -28.26
N GLU A 1029 2.19 25.01 -27.48
CA GLU A 1029 1.73 26.31 -27.99
C GLU A 1029 2.80 27.41 -28.00
N GLU A 1030 3.66 27.50 -26.97
CA GLU A 1030 4.60 28.62 -26.81
C GLU A 1030 6.08 28.28 -27.10
N TRP A 1031 6.55 27.08 -26.78
CA TRP A 1031 7.98 26.70 -26.85
C TRP A 1031 8.17 25.37 -27.60
N GLY A 1032 8.38 25.43 -28.92
CA GLY A 1032 8.47 24.24 -29.78
C GLY A 1032 9.52 23.22 -29.33
N SER A 1033 9.05 22.04 -28.90
CA SER A 1033 9.86 20.88 -28.47
C SER A 1033 10.64 21.04 -27.14
N VAL A 1034 9.96 21.51 -26.09
CA VAL A 1034 10.54 21.62 -24.72
C VAL A 1034 10.90 20.30 -24.04
N MET A 1035 10.08 19.25 -24.18
CA MET A 1035 10.28 17.99 -23.46
C MET A 1035 11.27 17.07 -24.19
N ASN A 1036 12.26 16.52 -23.47
CA ASN A 1036 13.28 15.66 -24.09
C ASN A 1036 12.74 14.25 -24.46
N PRO A 1037 13.43 13.48 -25.33
CA PRO A 1037 12.98 12.14 -25.72
C PRO A 1037 12.85 11.14 -24.54
N PRO A 1038 13.74 11.11 -23.52
CA PRO A 1038 13.54 10.30 -22.31
C PRO A 1038 12.24 10.58 -21.53
N ALA A 1039 11.91 11.84 -21.26
CA ALA A 1039 10.69 12.21 -20.55
C ALA A 1039 9.45 11.95 -21.42
N THR A 1040 9.51 12.26 -22.71
CA THR A 1040 8.43 11.95 -23.66
C THR A 1040 8.17 10.45 -23.75
N LEU A 1041 9.22 9.63 -23.83
CA LEU A 1041 9.12 8.17 -23.83
C LEU A 1041 8.48 7.63 -22.54
N LEU A 1042 8.81 8.20 -21.37
CA LEU A 1042 8.21 7.83 -20.10
C LEU A 1042 6.71 8.19 -20.06
N LEU A 1043 6.33 9.37 -20.56
CA LEU A 1043 4.93 9.79 -20.67
C LEU A 1043 4.14 8.88 -21.63
N GLU A 1044 4.65 8.61 -22.83
CA GLU A 1044 3.98 7.73 -23.80
C GLU A 1044 3.89 6.28 -23.29
N LEU A 1045 4.88 5.79 -22.53
CA LEU A 1045 4.80 4.50 -21.83
C LEU A 1045 3.64 4.49 -20.82
N GLY A 1046 3.51 5.54 -20.00
CA GLY A 1046 2.37 5.72 -19.10
C GLY A 1046 1.03 5.74 -19.84
N CYS A 1047 0.93 6.53 -20.92
CA CYS A 1047 -0.26 6.59 -21.77
C CYS A 1047 -0.60 5.24 -22.42
N MET A 1048 0.39 4.42 -22.78
CA MET A 1048 0.18 3.05 -23.27
C MET A 1048 -0.45 2.18 -22.17
N HIS A 1049 0.13 2.17 -20.96
CA HIS A 1049 -0.36 1.39 -19.80
C HIS A 1049 -1.75 1.81 -19.32
N LEU A 1050 -2.17 3.07 -19.52
CA LEU A 1050 -3.55 3.52 -19.25
C LEU A 1050 -4.58 2.73 -20.08
N HIS A 1051 -4.20 2.31 -21.29
CA HIS A 1051 -5.07 1.67 -22.28
C HIS A 1051 -4.92 0.14 -22.38
N VAL A 1052 -3.87 -0.47 -21.80
CA VAL A 1052 -3.67 -1.93 -21.81
C VAL A 1052 -3.03 -2.46 -20.52
N SER A 1053 -3.53 -3.58 -19.99
CA SER A 1053 -2.82 -4.31 -18.93
C SER A 1053 -1.68 -5.10 -19.57
N LEU A 1054 -0.46 -4.78 -19.16
CA LEU A 1054 0.72 -5.52 -19.59
C LEU A 1054 0.91 -6.82 -18.81
N GLU A 1055 0.34 -6.93 -17.60
CA GLU A 1055 0.29 -8.21 -16.88
C GLU A 1055 -0.54 -9.22 -17.65
N ASP A 1056 -1.73 -8.84 -18.14
CA ASP A 1056 -2.54 -9.68 -19.01
C ASP A 1056 -1.74 -10.16 -20.25
N ILE A 1057 -0.92 -9.29 -20.85
CA ILE A 1057 -0.05 -9.69 -21.97
C ILE A 1057 1.07 -10.64 -21.53
N GLN A 1058 1.73 -10.42 -20.39
CA GLN A 1058 2.72 -11.36 -19.86
C GLN A 1058 2.09 -12.73 -19.50
N THR A 1059 0.85 -12.73 -19.04
CA THR A 1059 0.11 -13.96 -18.73
C THR A 1059 -0.37 -14.67 -20.00
N LEU A 1060 -0.71 -13.95 -21.07
CA LEU A 1060 -0.88 -14.51 -22.42
C LEU A 1060 0.41 -15.14 -22.98
N LEU A 1061 1.59 -14.59 -22.64
CA LEU A 1061 2.90 -15.19 -22.93
C LEU A 1061 3.19 -16.45 -22.09
N GLY A 1062 2.35 -16.78 -21.11
CA GLY A 1062 2.48 -17.98 -20.28
C GLY A 1062 3.21 -17.79 -18.96
N LYS A 1063 3.37 -16.55 -18.46
CA LYS A 1063 3.97 -16.25 -17.13
C LYS A 1063 3.39 -17.12 -16.00
N GLU A 1064 2.06 -17.23 -15.95
CA GLU A 1064 1.30 -18.05 -14.97
C GLU A 1064 0.88 -19.42 -15.53
N GLY A 1065 1.41 -19.82 -16.69
CA GLY A 1065 1.05 -21.06 -17.38
C GLY A 1065 -0.18 -20.99 -18.30
N GLU A 1066 -0.46 -22.11 -18.97
CA GLU A 1066 -1.37 -22.14 -20.13
C GLU A 1066 -2.83 -21.86 -19.76
N GLU A 1067 -3.31 -22.30 -18.59
CA GLU A 1067 -4.72 -22.09 -18.18
C GLU A 1067 -5.04 -20.63 -17.91
N ALA A 1068 -4.09 -19.90 -17.30
CA ALA A 1068 -4.17 -18.47 -17.12
C ALA A 1068 -4.13 -17.77 -18.49
N ALA A 1069 -3.20 -18.15 -19.36
CA ALA A 1069 -3.12 -17.64 -20.74
C ALA A 1069 -4.45 -17.80 -21.50
N ARG A 1070 -5.12 -18.97 -21.41
CA ARG A 1070 -6.45 -19.21 -22.01
C ARG A 1070 -7.54 -18.29 -21.41
N LYS A 1071 -7.55 -18.06 -20.09
CA LYS A 1071 -8.48 -17.13 -19.41
C LYS A 1071 -8.26 -15.67 -19.82
N VAL A 1072 -7.03 -15.30 -20.19
CA VAL A 1072 -6.69 -13.94 -20.63
C VAL A 1072 -6.89 -13.74 -22.13
N LEU A 1073 -6.63 -14.76 -22.96
CA LEU A 1073 -6.81 -14.73 -24.42
C LEU A 1073 -8.17 -14.15 -24.83
N LEU A 1074 -9.26 -14.65 -24.25
CA LEU A 1074 -10.62 -14.16 -24.52
C LEU A 1074 -10.84 -12.68 -24.14
N ARG A 1075 -10.13 -12.18 -23.11
CA ARG A 1075 -10.20 -10.77 -22.66
C ARG A 1075 -9.35 -9.85 -23.54
N LEU A 1076 -8.24 -10.35 -24.08
CA LEU A 1076 -7.39 -9.59 -24.99
C LEU A 1076 -7.94 -9.59 -26.42
N SER A 1077 -8.66 -10.64 -26.86
CA SER A 1077 -9.40 -10.61 -28.14
C SER A 1077 -10.42 -9.47 -28.20
N THR A 1078 -11.24 -9.28 -27.16
CA THR A 1078 -12.22 -8.18 -27.14
C THR A 1078 -11.55 -6.80 -26.99
N TRP A 1079 -10.41 -6.71 -26.32
CA TRP A 1079 -9.58 -5.49 -26.31
C TRP A 1079 -9.01 -5.17 -27.71
N ALA A 1080 -8.54 -6.17 -28.46
CA ALA A 1080 -7.99 -5.97 -29.81
C ALA A 1080 -9.00 -5.42 -30.83
N GLU A 1081 -10.31 -5.50 -30.53
CA GLU A 1081 -11.38 -4.92 -31.35
C GLU A 1081 -11.86 -3.55 -30.81
N SER A 1082 -11.45 -3.16 -29.59
CA SER A 1082 -11.88 -1.91 -28.94
C SER A 1082 -11.13 -0.65 -29.42
N SER A 1083 -11.59 0.52 -28.96
CA SER A 1083 -10.91 1.82 -29.13
C SER A 1083 -9.58 1.88 -28.38
N GLU A 1084 -9.51 1.26 -27.21
CA GLU A 1084 -8.39 1.35 -26.28
C GLU A 1084 -7.17 0.59 -26.79
N SER A 1085 -7.33 -0.50 -27.54
CA SER A 1085 -6.19 -1.10 -28.25
C SER A 1085 -5.60 -0.14 -29.27
N ARG A 1086 -6.42 0.61 -30.01
CA ARG A 1086 -5.93 1.57 -31.02
C ARG A 1086 -5.15 2.73 -30.38
N GLN A 1087 -5.57 3.20 -29.20
CA GLN A 1087 -4.80 4.17 -28.42
C GLN A 1087 -3.50 3.56 -27.86
N ALA A 1088 -3.55 2.34 -27.29
CA ALA A 1088 -2.35 1.65 -26.82
C ALA A 1088 -1.33 1.40 -27.94
N LEU A 1089 -1.78 1.06 -29.15
CA LEU A 1089 -0.97 0.90 -30.35
C LEU A 1089 -0.32 2.22 -30.80
N TYR A 1090 -1.04 3.34 -30.71
CA TYR A 1090 -0.50 4.67 -31.01
C TYR A 1090 0.59 5.06 -30.00
N HIS A 1091 0.34 4.94 -28.70
CA HIS A 1091 1.33 5.24 -27.67
C HIS A 1091 2.56 4.31 -27.77
N ALA A 1092 2.37 3.01 -28.04
CA ALA A 1092 3.48 2.08 -28.35
C ALA A 1092 4.28 2.54 -29.59
N GLY A 1093 3.61 3.03 -30.63
CA GLY A 1093 4.24 3.62 -31.81
C GLY A 1093 5.03 4.90 -31.50
N GLN A 1094 4.52 5.78 -30.64
CA GLN A 1094 5.24 6.98 -30.20
C GLN A 1094 6.42 6.65 -29.27
N VAL A 1095 6.35 5.61 -28.44
CA VAL A 1095 7.53 5.06 -27.72
C VAL A 1095 8.63 4.64 -28.71
N LEU A 1096 8.28 3.94 -29.80
CA LEU A 1096 9.24 3.61 -30.85
C LEU A 1096 9.76 4.85 -31.60
N ARG A 1097 8.91 5.84 -31.85
CA ARG A 1097 9.31 7.13 -32.46
C ARG A 1097 10.32 7.87 -31.58
N MET A 1098 10.10 7.91 -30.27
CA MET A 1098 11.05 8.49 -29.31
C MET A 1098 12.35 7.69 -29.26
N ALA A 1099 12.29 6.36 -29.19
CA ALA A 1099 13.49 5.51 -29.20
C ALA A 1099 14.38 5.74 -30.44
N LYS A 1100 13.79 6.01 -31.63
CA LYS A 1100 14.52 6.40 -32.84
C LYS A 1100 15.23 7.75 -32.74
N GLN A 1101 14.87 8.62 -31.79
CA GLN A 1101 15.49 9.93 -31.55
C GLN A 1101 16.61 9.89 -30.49
N PHE A 1102 16.81 8.77 -29.78
CA PHE A 1102 17.92 8.67 -28.82
C PHE A 1102 19.30 8.73 -29.54
N PRO A 1103 20.32 9.31 -28.88
CA PRO A 1103 21.70 9.26 -29.32
C PRO A 1103 22.28 7.83 -29.17
N SER A 1104 23.34 7.52 -29.92
CA SER A 1104 23.96 6.20 -29.92
C SER A 1104 24.50 5.81 -28.55
N GLY A 1105 24.09 4.65 -28.04
CA GLY A 1105 24.36 4.19 -26.67
C GLY A 1105 23.43 4.78 -25.61
N GLY A 1106 22.43 5.60 -25.98
CA GLY A 1106 21.45 6.15 -25.05
C GLY A 1106 20.28 5.22 -24.75
N LEU A 1107 19.97 4.26 -25.64
CA LEU A 1107 18.82 3.37 -25.51
C LEU A 1107 19.17 2.12 -24.67
N ARG A 1108 19.28 2.34 -23.36
CA ARG A 1108 19.61 1.36 -22.31
C ARG A 1108 18.58 1.44 -21.17
N ASP A 1109 18.80 0.68 -20.10
CA ASP A 1109 18.12 0.81 -18.80
C ASP A 1109 16.57 0.86 -18.93
N ALA A 1110 15.86 1.71 -18.18
CA ALA A 1110 14.40 1.83 -18.28
C ALA A 1110 13.89 2.12 -19.72
N PRO A 1111 14.50 3.02 -20.52
CA PRO A 1111 14.16 3.18 -21.94
C PRO A 1111 14.23 1.89 -22.79
N ALA A 1112 15.16 0.96 -22.50
CA ALA A 1112 15.22 -0.33 -23.18
C ALA A 1112 14.04 -1.25 -22.79
N VAL A 1113 13.64 -1.25 -21.51
CA VAL A 1113 12.46 -1.99 -21.05
C VAL A 1113 11.17 -1.40 -21.62
N ALA A 1114 11.08 -0.07 -21.74
CA ALA A 1114 9.95 0.61 -22.38
C ALA A 1114 9.75 0.19 -23.84
N VAL A 1115 10.83 0.07 -24.62
CA VAL A 1115 10.79 -0.44 -26.01
C VAL A 1115 10.35 -1.91 -26.06
N TYR A 1116 10.81 -2.73 -25.10
CA TYR A 1116 10.32 -4.10 -24.94
C TYR A 1116 8.82 -4.14 -24.60
N HIS A 1117 8.33 -3.29 -23.68
CA HIS A 1117 6.92 -3.20 -23.33
C HIS A 1117 6.05 -2.76 -24.53
N ALA A 1118 6.50 -1.77 -25.32
CA ALA A 1118 5.85 -1.42 -26.59
C ALA A 1118 5.85 -2.59 -27.59
N SER A 1119 6.93 -3.38 -27.67
CA SER A 1119 7.01 -4.58 -28.52
C SER A 1119 5.94 -5.62 -28.14
N LEU A 1120 5.67 -5.81 -26.85
CA LEU A 1120 4.68 -6.77 -26.38
C LEU A 1120 3.25 -6.36 -26.78
N VAL A 1121 2.90 -5.07 -26.70
CA VAL A 1121 1.58 -4.57 -27.11
C VAL A 1121 1.37 -4.74 -28.61
N LEU A 1122 2.37 -4.37 -29.42
CA LEU A 1122 2.33 -4.50 -30.88
C LEU A 1122 2.27 -5.98 -31.30
N TRP A 1123 3.05 -6.85 -30.66
CA TRP A 1123 3.03 -8.30 -30.88
C TRP A 1123 1.71 -8.95 -30.47
N ALA A 1124 1.14 -8.59 -29.31
CA ALA A 1124 -0.12 -9.15 -28.83
C ALA A 1124 -1.25 -8.86 -29.82
N TYR A 1125 -1.37 -7.61 -30.27
CA TYR A 1125 -2.33 -7.23 -31.31
C TYR A 1125 -2.09 -7.97 -32.64
N ALA A 1126 -0.82 -8.11 -33.05
CA ALA A 1126 -0.43 -8.83 -34.26
C ALA A 1126 -0.75 -10.35 -34.23
N VAL A 1127 -0.82 -10.94 -33.03
CA VAL A 1127 -1.27 -12.33 -32.81
C VAL A 1127 -2.79 -12.42 -32.76
N LEU A 1128 -3.45 -11.55 -31.98
CA LEU A 1128 -4.89 -11.61 -31.74
C LEU A 1128 -5.73 -11.30 -33.00
N SER A 1129 -5.30 -10.33 -33.81
CA SER A 1129 -5.96 -9.98 -35.08
C SER A 1129 -5.98 -11.13 -36.11
N LYS A 1130 -5.02 -12.06 -36.04
CA LYS A 1130 -5.04 -13.30 -36.83
C LYS A 1130 -6.10 -14.27 -36.34
N VAL A 1131 -6.42 -14.29 -35.04
CA VAL A 1131 -7.42 -15.21 -34.46
C VAL A 1131 -8.84 -14.80 -34.84
N SER A 1132 -9.21 -13.52 -34.68
CA SER A 1132 -10.55 -13.03 -35.09
C SER A 1132 -10.81 -13.26 -36.60
N SER A 1133 -9.76 -13.24 -37.43
CA SER A 1133 -9.85 -13.52 -38.87
C SER A 1133 -10.23 -14.97 -39.24
N PHE A 1134 -10.18 -15.93 -38.31
CA PHE A 1134 -10.52 -17.34 -38.54
C PHE A 1134 -11.90 -17.77 -38.03
N GLY A 1135 -12.59 -16.96 -37.21
CA GLY A 1135 -13.86 -17.36 -36.58
C GLY A 1135 -15.12 -17.21 -37.44
N GLY A 1136 -15.01 -16.60 -38.62
CA GLY A 1136 -16.14 -16.08 -39.42
C GLY A 1136 -16.98 -17.09 -40.20
N SER A 1137 -17.29 -18.29 -39.66
CA SER A 1137 -18.15 -19.27 -40.36
C SER A 1137 -18.91 -20.24 -39.43
N GLY A 1138 -20.02 -19.78 -38.86
CA GLY A 1138 -20.98 -20.64 -38.15
C GLY A 1138 -22.13 -19.86 -37.50
N GLY A 1139 -23.37 -20.09 -37.96
CA GLY A 1139 -24.62 -19.60 -37.31
C GLY A 1139 -25.30 -20.72 -36.49
N PRO A 1140 -26.65 -20.72 -36.30
CA PRO A 1140 -27.69 -19.80 -36.82
C PRO A 1140 -28.53 -19.21 -35.65
N ASP A 1141 -29.74 -18.64 -35.77
CA ASP A 1141 -30.61 -18.28 -36.90
C ASP A 1141 -31.44 -17.03 -36.55
N SER A 1142 -31.91 -16.27 -37.56
CA SER A 1142 -33.27 -15.73 -37.56
C SER A 1142 -33.72 -15.31 -38.97
N PHE A 1143 -34.63 -16.09 -39.58
CA PHE A 1143 -35.70 -15.73 -40.53
C PHE A 1143 -35.84 -14.24 -40.96
N THR A 1144 -36.12 -13.88 -42.22
CA THR A 1144 -37.06 -14.50 -43.19
C THR A 1144 -36.66 -14.36 -44.69
N THR A 1145 -37.18 -15.28 -45.53
CA THR A 1145 -37.58 -15.14 -46.97
C THR A 1145 -36.81 -14.18 -47.91
N ASN A 1146 -36.32 -14.59 -49.09
CA ASN A 1146 -37.03 -15.37 -50.12
C ASN A 1146 -36.09 -15.97 -51.20
N ARG A 1147 -36.61 -16.94 -51.99
CA ARG A 1147 -35.94 -17.56 -53.17
C ARG A 1147 -36.28 -16.79 -54.47
N PRO A 1148 -35.44 -16.84 -55.53
CA PRO A 1148 -35.47 -18.00 -56.44
C PRO A 1148 -34.06 -18.46 -56.92
N SER A 1149 -34.01 -19.25 -58.02
CA SER A 1149 -32.86 -20.02 -58.50
C SER A 1149 -32.52 -19.74 -59.98
N LYS A 1150 -31.55 -20.50 -60.53
CA LYS A 1150 -31.04 -20.56 -61.93
C LYS A 1150 -29.89 -19.59 -62.25
N THR A 1151 -28.84 -19.93 -63.03
CA THR A 1151 -28.09 -21.15 -63.42
C THR A 1151 -27.11 -20.70 -64.52
N THR A 1152 -25.85 -21.15 -64.46
CA THR A 1152 -24.91 -21.41 -65.58
C THR A 1152 -24.50 -20.31 -66.58
N THR A 1153 -23.20 -20.37 -66.96
CA THR A 1153 -22.56 -19.87 -68.21
C THR A 1153 -22.63 -18.36 -68.50
N ASP A 1154 -21.54 -17.66 -68.86
CA ASP A 1154 -20.47 -18.08 -69.79
C ASP A 1154 -19.04 -17.54 -69.48
N ALA A 1155 -18.11 -17.77 -70.42
CA ALA A 1155 -16.65 -17.58 -70.32
C ALA A 1155 -16.13 -16.10 -70.20
N PRO A 1156 -14.91 -15.88 -69.67
CA PRO A 1156 -14.36 -14.55 -69.44
C PRO A 1156 -13.78 -13.88 -70.69
N SER A 1157 -13.96 -12.55 -70.80
CA SER A 1157 -13.19 -11.69 -71.71
C SER A 1157 -12.89 -10.33 -71.08
N GLU A 1158 -11.78 -9.72 -71.48
CA GLU A 1158 -11.16 -8.59 -70.79
C GLU A 1158 -11.87 -7.26 -71.06
N ARG A 1159 -12.70 -6.76 -70.12
CA ARG A 1159 -13.07 -5.33 -70.04
C ARG A 1159 -13.69 -4.85 -68.71
N ALA A 1160 -13.21 -5.36 -67.57
CA ALA A 1160 -13.68 -4.95 -66.24
C ALA A 1160 -12.57 -4.80 -65.16
N ALA A 1161 -11.30 -4.68 -65.54
CA ALA A 1161 -10.16 -4.58 -64.60
C ALA A 1161 -9.89 -3.14 -64.08
N SER A 1162 -10.87 -2.23 -64.13
CA SER A 1162 -10.66 -0.79 -63.93
C SER A 1162 -11.69 -0.12 -62.98
N LEU A 1163 -12.22 -0.86 -62.01
CA LEU A 1163 -13.05 -0.34 -60.91
C LEU A 1163 -12.99 -1.33 -59.72
N GLY A 1164 -12.25 -1.00 -58.67
CA GLY A 1164 -12.13 -1.86 -57.48
C GLY A 1164 -10.92 -1.59 -56.58
N SER A 1165 -9.78 -1.17 -57.15
CA SER A 1165 -8.62 -0.73 -56.35
C SER A 1165 -8.74 0.74 -55.97
N ARG A 1166 -8.97 1.02 -54.68
CA ARG A 1166 -8.84 2.36 -54.06
C ARG A 1166 -8.34 2.26 -52.62
N ASN A 1167 -7.02 2.38 -52.47
CA ASN A 1167 -6.27 2.86 -51.30
C ASN A 1167 -6.89 2.62 -49.91
N SER A 1168 -6.63 1.45 -49.31
CA SER A 1168 -6.58 1.33 -47.86
C SER A 1168 -5.44 2.20 -47.32
N SER A 1169 -5.74 3.30 -46.62
CA SER A 1169 -4.70 4.20 -46.13
C SER A 1169 -3.88 3.54 -45.00
N VAL A 1170 -2.56 3.49 -45.17
CA VAL A 1170 -1.62 3.07 -44.12
C VAL A 1170 -1.72 4.04 -42.95
N ALA A 1171 -1.77 3.51 -41.73
CA ALA A 1171 -1.72 4.27 -40.49
C ALA A 1171 -0.36 4.03 -39.82
N LEU A 1172 0.53 5.02 -39.90
CA LEU A 1172 1.87 4.95 -39.32
C LEU A 1172 1.81 5.27 -37.82
N LEU A 1173 1.98 4.26 -36.98
CA LEU A 1173 1.91 4.40 -35.53
C LEU A 1173 3.12 5.15 -34.96
N ASP A 1174 4.29 5.01 -35.60
CA ASP A 1174 5.52 5.77 -35.30
C ASP A 1174 5.63 7.07 -36.13
N GLY A 1175 4.52 7.50 -36.74
CA GLY A 1175 4.44 8.72 -37.55
C GLY A 1175 4.14 9.99 -36.74
N GLU A 1176 3.93 11.07 -37.47
CA GLU A 1176 3.27 12.29 -36.97
C GLU A 1176 1.75 12.16 -37.07
N ASP A 1177 1.01 13.05 -36.39
CA ASP A 1177 -0.44 12.98 -36.30
C ASP A 1177 -1.13 13.45 -37.59
N ILE A 1178 -1.06 12.60 -38.60
CA ILE A 1178 -1.64 12.82 -39.92
C ILE A 1178 -3.09 12.33 -39.98
N PRO A 1179 -3.96 12.90 -40.85
CA PRO A 1179 -5.36 12.48 -40.97
C PRO A 1179 -5.60 11.00 -41.31
N ALA A 1180 -4.57 10.25 -41.75
CA ALA A 1180 -4.66 8.79 -41.90
C ALA A 1180 -4.58 8.04 -40.55
N LEU A 1181 -3.80 8.55 -39.60
CA LEU A 1181 -3.66 7.99 -38.26
C LEU A 1181 -4.92 8.27 -37.42
N GLN A 1182 -5.44 9.50 -37.46
CA GLN A 1182 -6.73 9.84 -36.83
C GLN A 1182 -7.90 9.01 -37.36
N ARG A 1183 -7.95 8.70 -38.67
CA ARG A 1183 -8.97 7.78 -39.23
C ARG A 1183 -8.83 6.34 -38.72
N PHE A 1184 -7.61 5.88 -38.40
CA PHE A 1184 -7.42 4.59 -37.74
C PHE A 1184 -7.87 4.64 -36.28
N LEU A 1185 -7.43 5.64 -35.50
CA LEU A 1185 -7.80 5.82 -34.10
C LEU A 1185 -9.32 5.89 -33.90
N VAL A 1186 -9.98 6.83 -34.58
CA VAL A 1186 -11.42 7.09 -34.41
C VAL A 1186 -12.28 6.02 -35.09
N LEU A 1187 -12.01 5.69 -36.36
CA LEU A 1187 -12.92 4.87 -37.19
C LEU A 1187 -12.48 3.41 -37.39
N GLY A 1188 -11.32 3.02 -36.86
CA GLY A 1188 -10.72 1.69 -37.13
C GLY A 1188 -10.27 1.48 -38.58
N LYS A 1189 -10.22 2.54 -39.40
CA LYS A 1189 -10.01 2.45 -40.86
C LYS A 1189 -8.59 2.80 -41.26
N GLY A 1190 -7.76 1.77 -41.41
CA GLY A 1190 -6.41 1.83 -41.97
C GLY A 1190 -5.65 0.54 -41.73
N VAL A 1191 -4.47 0.39 -42.33
CA VAL A 1191 -3.55 -0.71 -41.99
C VAL A 1191 -2.52 -0.19 -40.98
N PRO A 1192 -2.59 -0.57 -39.69
CA PRO A 1192 -1.62 -0.13 -38.68
C PRO A 1192 -0.25 -0.70 -39.02
N SER A 1193 0.74 0.18 -39.11
CA SER A 1193 2.10 -0.14 -39.56
C SER A 1193 3.15 0.66 -38.80
N ILE A 1194 4.37 0.14 -38.74
CA ILE A 1194 5.57 0.81 -38.23
C ILE A 1194 6.62 0.94 -39.34
N ARG A 1195 7.43 1.99 -39.31
CA ARG A 1195 8.60 2.11 -40.18
C ARG A 1195 9.81 1.36 -39.61
N PRO A 1196 10.73 0.86 -40.44
CA PRO A 1196 12.06 0.43 -40.00
C PRO A 1196 12.89 1.60 -39.42
N SER A 1197 14.12 1.30 -38.98
CA SER A 1197 15.16 2.30 -38.73
C SER A 1197 15.86 2.66 -40.05
N ASP A 1198 16.19 3.93 -40.28
CA ASP A 1198 16.76 4.45 -41.53
C ASP A 1198 18.26 4.08 -41.74
N GLY A 1199 18.61 2.82 -41.52
CA GLY A 1199 19.99 2.29 -41.60
C GLY A 1199 20.11 0.77 -41.49
N GLY A 1200 19.02 0.00 -41.66
CA GLY A 1200 19.05 -1.47 -41.66
C GLY A 1200 19.14 -2.05 -43.07
N ASP A 1201 20.12 -2.92 -43.33
CA ASP A 1201 20.44 -3.46 -44.66
C ASP A 1201 19.48 -4.58 -45.12
N TYR A 1202 18.20 -4.23 -45.32
CA TYR A 1202 17.16 -5.13 -45.83
C TYR A 1202 17.16 -5.20 -47.37
N ASN A 1203 18.29 -5.63 -47.94
CA ASN A 1203 18.48 -5.81 -49.38
C ASN A 1203 17.75 -7.05 -49.96
N GLN A 1204 16.42 -6.99 -50.08
CA GLN A 1204 15.68 -7.75 -51.11
C GLN A 1204 14.20 -7.33 -51.33
N VAL A 1205 13.78 -7.33 -52.60
CA VAL A 1205 12.41 -7.21 -53.14
C VAL A 1205 11.73 -5.81 -53.09
N ASN A 1206 12.07 -4.99 -54.09
CA ASN A 1206 11.22 -4.08 -54.88
C ASN A 1206 10.17 -3.13 -54.23
N ASN A 1207 10.25 -1.86 -54.65
CA ASN A 1207 9.16 -0.87 -54.75
C ASN A 1207 8.55 -0.27 -53.46
N GLY A 1208 9.24 0.73 -52.91
CA GLY A 1208 8.62 2.05 -52.69
C GLY A 1208 7.61 2.25 -51.54
N ASN A 1209 7.31 1.24 -50.73
CA ASN A 1209 6.51 1.37 -49.51
C ASN A 1209 6.99 0.39 -48.41
N LEU A 1210 8.14 0.68 -47.81
CA LEU A 1210 8.77 -0.12 -46.74
C LEU A 1210 8.11 0.09 -45.36
N ASN A 1211 6.77 0.02 -45.30
CA ASN A 1211 6.00 0.11 -44.06
C ASN A 1211 5.62 -1.31 -43.60
N ILE A 1212 5.99 -1.67 -42.37
CA ILE A 1212 5.78 -3.02 -41.83
C ILE A 1212 4.44 -3.04 -41.09
N ALA A 1213 3.45 -3.67 -41.72
CA ALA A 1213 2.11 -3.83 -41.17
C ALA A 1213 2.12 -4.78 -39.95
N LEU A 1214 1.29 -4.48 -38.95
CA LEU A 1214 1.15 -5.33 -37.75
C LEU A 1214 0.54 -6.72 -38.03
N SER A 1215 0.22 -7.07 -39.28
CA SER A 1215 -0.17 -8.43 -39.67
C SER A 1215 0.98 -9.44 -39.61
N ASP A 1216 2.24 -9.01 -39.45
CA ASP A 1216 3.38 -9.91 -39.24
C ASP A 1216 4.10 -9.66 -37.89
N PRO A 1217 3.79 -10.45 -36.84
CA PRO A 1217 4.49 -10.39 -35.56
C PRO A 1217 6.00 -10.63 -35.64
N SER A 1218 6.46 -11.39 -36.64
CA SER A 1218 7.89 -11.72 -36.80
C SER A 1218 8.65 -10.54 -37.40
N ALA A 1219 8.09 -9.89 -38.43
CA ALA A 1219 8.66 -8.65 -38.97
C ALA A 1219 8.63 -7.51 -37.94
N VAL A 1220 7.54 -7.39 -37.17
CA VAL A 1220 7.42 -6.41 -36.07
C VAL A 1220 8.51 -6.63 -35.01
N MET A 1221 8.66 -7.84 -34.46
CA MET A 1221 9.69 -8.12 -33.46
C MET A 1221 11.12 -7.97 -34.01
N SER A 1222 11.37 -8.36 -35.26
CA SER A 1222 12.67 -8.14 -35.92
C SER A 1222 12.99 -6.65 -36.05
N THR A 1223 12.00 -5.83 -36.41
CA THR A 1223 12.14 -4.38 -36.58
C THR A 1223 12.36 -3.66 -35.25
N ILE A 1224 11.64 -4.03 -34.20
CA ILE A 1224 11.81 -3.42 -32.87
C ILE A 1224 13.14 -3.85 -32.24
N THR A 1225 13.55 -5.10 -32.45
CA THR A 1225 14.90 -5.55 -32.08
C THR A 1225 15.96 -4.75 -32.85
N SER A 1226 15.76 -4.49 -34.14
CA SER A 1226 16.64 -3.64 -34.95
C SER A 1226 16.68 -2.18 -34.44
N ILE A 1227 15.57 -1.60 -33.98
CA ILE A 1227 15.56 -0.25 -33.36
C ILE A 1227 16.31 -0.25 -32.02
N LEU A 1228 16.13 -1.30 -31.19
CA LEU A 1228 16.84 -1.45 -29.92
C LEU A 1228 18.36 -1.65 -30.12
N GLN A 1229 18.76 -2.26 -31.24
CA GLN A 1229 20.16 -2.56 -31.57
C GLN A 1229 20.84 -1.45 -32.37
N SER A 1230 20.19 -0.81 -33.36
CA SER A 1230 20.77 0.27 -34.20
C SER A 1230 21.05 1.57 -33.44
N LYS A 1231 20.49 1.71 -32.24
CA LYS A 1231 20.78 2.80 -31.29
C LYS A 1231 21.78 2.41 -30.21
N ASN A 1232 22.32 1.20 -30.27
CA ASN A 1232 23.50 0.77 -29.54
C ASN A 1232 24.63 0.46 -30.54
N TRP A 1233 25.82 0.09 -30.07
CA TRP A 1233 27.05 0.10 -30.89
C TRP A 1233 27.14 -1.03 -31.93
N ASP A 1234 27.96 -0.84 -32.97
CA ASP A 1234 27.99 -1.66 -34.20
C ASP A 1234 28.49 -3.12 -34.06
N ASP A 1235 28.71 -3.63 -32.83
CA ASP A 1235 29.13 -5.00 -32.51
C ASP A 1235 28.19 -5.58 -31.44
N GLU A 1236 27.65 -6.79 -31.65
CA GLU A 1236 26.79 -7.47 -30.67
C GLU A 1236 27.48 -7.70 -29.31
N ARG A 1237 28.83 -7.71 -29.25
CA ARG A 1237 29.61 -7.78 -27.99
C ARG A 1237 29.53 -6.48 -27.18
N GLY A 1238 29.29 -5.35 -27.83
CA GLY A 1238 29.23 -4.03 -27.21
C GLY A 1238 27.96 -3.78 -26.40
N TYR A 1239 26.87 -4.52 -26.67
CA TYR A 1239 25.56 -4.25 -26.07
C TYR A 1239 25.52 -4.43 -24.54
N PRO A 1240 24.71 -3.62 -23.82
CA PRO A 1240 24.36 -3.88 -22.43
C PRO A 1240 23.72 -5.27 -22.27
N PRO A 1241 23.97 -6.03 -21.19
CA PRO A 1241 23.42 -7.38 -21.04
C PRO A 1241 21.89 -7.40 -21.00
N LEU A 1242 21.27 -6.41 -20.35
CA LEU A 1242 19.83 -6.10 -20.41
C LEU A 1242 19.32 -6.04 -21.87
N VAL A 1243 19.95 -5.21 -22.71
CA VAL A 1243 19.58 -5.05 -24.13
C VAL A 1243 19.75 -6.35 -24.91
N SER A 1244 20.82 -7.11 -24.66
CA SER A 1244 21.05 -8.42 -25.30
C SER A 1244 19.96 -9.44 -24.90
N ASN A 1245 19.61 -9.51 -23.62
CA ASN A 1245 18.60 -10.44 -23.11
C ASN A 1245 17.18 -10.09 -23.59
N LEU A 1246 16.81 -8.81 -23.61
CA LEU A 1246 15.56 -8.35 -24.23
C LEU A 1246 15.52 -8.65 -25.73
N SER A 1247 16.63 -8.46 -26.45
CA SER A 1247 16.73 -8.77 -27.89
C SER A 1247 16.56 -10.27 -28.16
N LYS A 1248 17.19 -11.15 -27.36
CA LYS A 1248 17.00 -12.60 -27.43
C LYS A 1248 15.53 -12.99 -27.22
N LEU A 1249 14.88 -12.41 -26.20
CA LEU A 1249 13.48 -12.65 -25.86
C LEU A 1249 12.52 -12.21 -26.99
N MET A 1250 12.68 -10.99 -27.52
CA MET A 1250 11.86 -10.50 -28.65
C MET A 1250 12.03 -11.35 -29.90
N ARG A 1251 13.28 -11.73 -30.25
CA ARG A 1251 13.58 -12.66 -31.36
C ARG A 1251 12.86 -14.01 -31.16
N ALA A 1252 12.88 -14.57 -29.94
CA ALA A 1252 12.19 -15.82 -29.61
C ALA A 1252 10.65 -15.71 -29.75
N LEU A 1253 10.03 -14.66 -29.19
CA LEU A 1253 8.58 -14.42 -29.27
C LEU A 1253 8.08 -14.14 -30.69
N GLY A 1254 8.89 -13.45 -31.52
CA GLY A 1254 8.63 -13.33 -32.96
C GLY A 1254 8.60 -14.70 -33.65
N SER A 1255 9.57 -15.57 -33.35
CA SER A 1255 9.66 -16.92 -33.92
C SER A 1255 8.52 -17.86 -33.49
N ALA A 1256 7.98 -17.68 -32.28
CA ALA A 1256 6.80 -18.40 -31.79
C ALA A 1256 5.55 -18.02 -32.60
N ALA A 1257 5.29 -16.72 -32.71
CA ALA A 1257 4.13 -16.19 -33.43
C ALA A 1257 4.21 -16.32 -34.96
N ALA A 1258 5.39 -16.57 -35.53
CA ALA A 1258 5.57 -16.87 -36.95
C ALA A 1258 4.98 -18.23 -37.34
N GLY A 1259 4.99 -19.22 -36.44
CA GLY A 1259 4.51 -20.58 -36.68
C GLY A 1259 5.32 -21.31 -37.75
N LYS A 1260 6.35 -22.09 -37.37
CA LYS A 1260 7.20 -22.83 -38.31
C LYS A 1260 6.39 -23.83 -39.17
N ARG A 1261 5.95 -23.38 -40.35
CA ARG A 1261 5.74 -24.22 -41.55
C ARG A 1261 7.09 -24.74 -42.06
N ARG A 1262 7.79 -25.55 -41.26
CA ARG A 1262 8.70 -26.54 -41.83
C ARG A 1262 7.85 -27.74 -42.24
N ARG A 1263 7.91 -28.06 -43.53
CA ARG A 1263 7.53 -29.38 -44.05
C ARG A 1263 8.53 -30.43 -43.59
#